data_AF-A0A8H5K0Q6-F1
#
_entry.id   AF-A0A8H5K0Q6-F1
#
_cell.length_a   1.000
_cell.length_b   1.000
_cell.length_c   1.000
_cell.angle_alpha   90.00
_cell.angle_beta   90.00
_cell.angle_gamma   90.00
#
_symmetry.space_group_name_H-M   'P 1'
#
loop_
_entity.id
_entity.type
_entity.pdbx_description
1 polymer ?
#
loop_
_entity_poly.entity_id
_entity_poly.type
_entity_poly.pdbx_seq_one_letter_code
_entity_poly.pdbx_strand_id
1 'polypeptide(L)'
;MAESDEKPRPDDAEYTKTKVLPHWRLVIDQAGVTPEVLAYNYQGSGTEQDPFLVQWIPNDPRNPQQWNDSKKWFITTAVSFATLTIFGRQILFIGTYAGLTIFNAACAGAPNGASLLVFRFLAGSFGSSPLTNAGGAIADMFPPHQRGLGMTLFVAGPSLGPVLGPICGGFLGENASWRWVMGFLAIFAGVMWIGGTILIPETYAPTLLRRRAAKLSSMTGKVYTSSIELKQGKVSLRSAISTSLLRPWVLLFKEPIVLLLSIYMAIIYGTLYLFFAAFPVVFEQARGWSQGIEGLAFLVIAVGMVAALIYTIPDNKRYVLLDQKHNGFAPPEARLPSAAIGSFSIPVGLFWFAWTNYPSIHWIVSTMAGAPFGFGPILVFLSIMNYLVDAYTIFAASVLAANSILRSLFGAVFPLFTVQMYDKLGLHWASTIPAFLALVCVPFPYLFYIYGARIRTHCKFAAESDAFMQSLKQAQDQREQGLEEQDNSTEDERTVVDEGVITSSHRRTSSVHGGSTESRNWGFDTAGEVSETDRLHAAQPTMTHTRDPKPAPLTIAEEELLAASEAVSKLSQSQLDTFNDWVRGSKNPGVLEAKSWLTRRYDLYYNTFSYSELVLMLKRAKYLSSDEDHSKNRIDFVIRKPGLGLPLGHMPDQEGRFPLLFMEDNYETGWRAATLLIRETCILKFIDELSDKPEWWLKVKDEAISSKWKKEALELDWTSYRKHADFTSAMADACISELRHKAELYEKTGLMPVYDYTTTVIKSDSLLTPELAKALQEGVKPLEDVPPELKDWHPNSKEQVLDLVHPSLWPLMYGRSRVLNDRVIGIDNALASCGTGVVLRAPGSEQTTHIIGEGGFCEDEVVVLSNKFQWLPCEVDLDPETGKAKIASYINNLHPQEHAHLYPIIERFIEKSLPAWDIIYDWEDSFSVQRLTTTEAEYDECPCPELCDVEDGYGCTPWRRPLGEGEEPRYDVESWEEMLADGEEDDCEPDYYELGEEKVEDYKMNWVRRNLDDAWFASTHSAKLPDADPSANDHMKIQTSDVKASGFFNGSSQIQVIVKLANIHLTPEKPVYNGGSWHTEGLRNEHIVSTTLYYYDSENITDCTLDFRTCADKEDLAAEISYEQYRHDPIERTFDITLGGSIFQDIGSVLTKAGRAIFFPNVLQHHVSQFKLADPTKPGHRKILALFLVNPAIPIISTSNVPPQQKHWWTTHSGLDSGRGVMPPELVEKVVDYMDWPIDLEEAKKVRLDLMKERTSFKAEEESRFDRMEWNFCEH
;
A
#
# COMPACT_ATOMS: atom_id res chain seq x y z
N MET A 1 -8.14 48.74 45.09
CA MET A 1 -8.60 47.39 45.43
C MET A 1 -9.16 46.75 44.17
N ALA A 2 -8.27 46.17 43.38
CA ALA A 2 -8.53 45.30 42.24
C ALA A 2 -7.18 44.63 41.97
N GLU A 3 -7.05 43.36 42.35
CA GLU A 3 -5.91 42.53 41.97
C GLU A 3 -6.42 41.45 41.01
N SER A 4 -5.58 41.10 40.05
CA SER A 4 -5.88 40.24 38.92
C SER A 4 -5.60 38.77 39.26
N ASP A 5 -6.62 37.92 39.11
CA ASP A 5 -6.45 36.46 39.11
C ASP A 5 -5.77 36.02 37.80
N GLU A 6 -4.45 35.99 37.81
CA GLU A 6 -3.63 35.38 36.75
C GLU A 6 -3.51 33.87 37.05
N LYS A 7 -3.92 33.02 36.09
CA LYS A 7 -3.81 31.56 36.24
C LYS A 7 -2.36 31.09 35.98
N PRO A 8 -1.85 30.06 36.68
CA PRO A 8 -0.52 29.52 36.43
C PRO A 8 -0.38 28.91 35.02
N ARG A 9 0.87 28.88 34.53
CA ARG A 9 1.28 28.13 33.32
C ARG A 9 1.29 26.61 33.59
N PRO A 10 1.31 25.76 32.54
CA PRO A 10 1.12 24.31 32.70
C PRO A 10 2.30 23.55 33.34
N ASP A 11 3.48 24.16 33.36
CA ASP A 11 4.75 23.42 33.47
C ASP A 11 5.25 23.25 34.93
N ASP A 12 4.70 24.03 35.87
CA ASP A 12 5.08 24.00 37.30
C ASP A 12 4.33 22.92 38.12
N ALA A 13 3.72 21.93 37.47
CA ALA A 13 3.05 20.82 38.15
C ALA A 13 4.06 19.78 38.66
N GLU A 14 4.62 20.03 39.84
CA GLU A 14 5.52 19.13 40.58
C GLU A 14 4.91 17.72 40.75
N TYR A 15 5.21 16.79 39.82
CA TYR A 15 4.69 15.41 39.78
C TYR A 15 5.32 14.52 40.88
N THR A 16 5.07 14.88 42.15
CA THR A 16 5.66 14.24 43.32
C THR A 16 5.05 12.86 43.62
N LYS A 17 5.88 11.83 43.44
CA LYS A 17 5.77 10.43 43.95
C LYS A 17 4.59 9.58 43.43
N THR A 18 4.97 8.42 42.90
CA THR A 18 4.09 7.37 42.37
C THR A 18 3.01 6.92 43.37
N LYS A 19 1.75 7.31 43.14
CA LYS A 19 0.58 6.69 43.81
C LYS A 19 0.34 5.29 43.24
N VAL A 20 0.99 4.28 43.84
CA VAL A 20 0.81 2.87 43.48
C VAL A 20 -0.67 2.48 43.63
N LEU A 21 -1.32 2.10 42.52
CA LEU A 21 -2.69 1.58 42.54
C LEU A 21 -2.73 0.22 43.27
N PRO A 22 -3.64 0.01 44.25
CA PRO A 22 -3.75 -1.25 44.96
C PRO A 22 -4.19 -2.36 43.99
N HIS A 23 -3.58 -3.55 44.12
CA HIS A 23 -3.71 -4.65 43.14
C HIS A 23 -5.15 -5.01 42.79
N TRP A 24 -6.05 -5.05 43.78
CA TRP A 24 -7.48 -5.34 43.56
C TRP A 24 -8.15 -4.35 42.59
N ARG A 25 -7.73 -3.08 42.59
CA ARG A 25 -8.28 -2.05 41.70
C ARG A 25 -7.79 -2.25 40.26
N LEU A 26 -6.60 -2.82 40.05
CA LEU A 26 -6.10 -3.15 38.71
C LEU A 26 -6.81 -4.35 38.07
N VAL A 27 -7.32 -5.27 38.90
CA VAL A 27 -8.12 -6.44 38.48
C VAL A 27 -9.57 -6.03 38.17
N ILE A 28 -10.19 -5.20 39.02
CA ILE A 28 -11.61 -4.83 38.90
C ILE A 28 -11.83 -3.60 38.00
N ASP A 29 -11.02 -2.54 38.12
CA ASP A 29 -11.12 -1.31 37.33
C ASP A 29 -10.03 -1.27 36.25
N GLN A 30 -10.18 -2.12 35.22
CA GLN A 30 -9.22 -2.25 34.12
C GLN A 30 -8.83 -0.90 33.48
N ALA A 31 -9.79 0.04 33.37
CA ALA A 31 -9.62 1.35 32.74
C ALA A 31 -8.71 2.32 33.53
N GLY A 32 -8.57 2.12 34.84
CA GLY A 32 -7.56 2.80 35.67
C GLY A 32 -7.59 4.33 35.63
N VAL A 33 -8.77 4.95 35.59
CA VAL A 33 -8.91 6.43 35.61
C VAL A 33 -8.68 6.93 37.04
N THR A 34 -7.60 7.69 37.24
CA THR A 34 -7.26 8.39 38.48
C THR A 34 -7.51 9.90 38.34
N PRO A 35 -7.49 10.70 39.42
CA PRO A 35 -7.61 12.15 39.33
C PRO A 35 -6.55 12.77 38.42
N GLU A 36 -5.33 12.23 38.43
CA GLU A 36 -4.21 12.66 37.60
C GLU A 36 -4.48 12.35 36.11
N VAL A 37 -4.98 11.15 35.80
CA VAL A 37 -5.41 10.75 34.44
C VAL A 37 -6.57 11.59 33.91
N LEU A 38 -7.43 12.10 34.78
CA LEU A 38 -8.62 12.89 34.42
C LEU A 38 -8.31 14.41 34.31
N ALA A 39 -7.25 14.88 34.97
CA ALA A 39 -6.71 16.24 34.85
C ALA A 39 -5.68 16.40 33.72
N TYR A 40 -5.13 15.29 33.20
CA TYR A 40 -4.14 15.32 32.12
C TYR A 40 -4.73 15.86 30.81
N ASN A 41 -3.99 16.74 30.13
CA ASN A 41 -4.43 17.43 28.93
C ASN A 41 -4.07 16.61 27.68
N TYR A 42 -5.01 15.79 27.20
CA TYR A 42 -4.83 14.96 26.01
C TYR A 42 -4.89 15.81 24.73
N GLN A 43 -4.13 15.45 23.70
CA GLN A 43 -4.19 16.10 22.38
C GLN A 43 -5.55 15.84 21.69
N GLY A 44 -6.05 16.85 20.97
CA GLY A 44 -7.36 16.87 20.30
C GLY A 44 -8.36 17.85 20.96
N SER A 45 -9.56 17.98 20.38
CA SER A 45 -10.64 18.85 20.89
C SER A 45 -11.74 18.08 21.64
N GLY A 46 -11.83 16.77 21.44
CA GLY A 46 -12.79 15.88 22.08
C GLY A 46 -14.15 15.79 21.37
N THR A 47 -14.17 15.96 20.05
CA THR A 47 -15.37 15.97 19.20
C THR A 47 -15.54 14.67 18.42
N GLU A 48 -16.72 14.44 17.81
CA GLU A 48 -16.98 13.29 16.91
C GLU A 48 -16.28 13.40 15.53
N GLN A 49 -15.29 14.29 15.41
CA GLN A 49 -14.37 14.39 14.26
C GLN A 49 -12.91 14.38 14.73
N ASP A 50 -12.58 15.15 15.77
CA ASP A 50 -11.25 15.24 16.38
C ASP A 50 -11.31 14.79 17.87
N PRO A 51 -11.20 13.47 18.12
CA PRO A 51 -11.33 12.90 19.45
C PRO A 51 -10.02 13.03 20.25
N PHE A 52 -10.13 13.16 21.57
CA PHE A 52 -8.96 13.18 22.45
C PHE A 52 -8.15 11.88 22.37
N LEU A 53 -6.86 12.00 22.06
CA LEU A 53 -5.92 10.89 21.92
C LEU A 53 -5.45 10.38 23.28
N VAL A 54 -5.93 9.20 23.68
CA VAL A 54 -5.58 8.57 24.95
C VAL A 54 -4.32 7.73 24.82
N GLN A 55 -3.26 8.18 25.49
CA GLN A 55 -1.98 7.51 25.65
C GLN A 55 -1.65 7.26 27.14
N TRP A 56 -0.49 6.65 27.41
CA TRP A 56 0.04 6.55 28.78
C TRP A 56 0.55 7.92 29.22
N ILE A 57 0.24 8.31 30.47
CA ILE A 57 0.86 9.50 31.07
C ILE A 57 2.25 9.17 31.64
N PRO A 58 3.14 10.15 31.85
CA PRO A 58 4.37 9.94 32.60
C PRO A 58 4.08 9.28 33.96
N ASN A 59 4.83 8.23 34.31
CA ASN A 59 4.66 7.44 35.54
C ASN A 59 3.25 6.85 35.77
N ASP A 60 2.52 6.46 34.71
CA ASP A 60 1.18 5.87 34.81
C ASP A 60 1.15 4.52 35.59
N PRO A 61 0.47 4.46 36.75
CA PRO A 61 0.43 3.25 37.59
C PRO A 61 -0.31 2.06 36.95
N ARG A 62 -0.97 2.25 35.80
CA ARG A 62 -1.64 1.19 35.04
C ARG A 62 -0.78 0.59 33.92
N ASN A 63 0.32 1.24 33.51
CA ASN A 63 1.27 0.72 32.53
C ASN A 63 1.98 -0.53 33.11
N PRO A 64 1.83 -1.73 32.51
CA PRO A 64 2.42 -2.96 33.05
C PRO A 64 3.95 -2.97 33.09
N GLN A 65 4.60 -2.25 32.17
CA GLN A 65 6.07 -2.16 32.11
C GLN A 65 6.66 -1.41 33.31
N GLN A 66 5.89 -0.51 33.92
CA GLN A 66 6.29 0.28 35.10
C GLN A 66 5.96 -0.41 36.45
N TRP A 67 5.48 -1.65 36.44
CA TRP A 67 5.25 -2.41 37.68
C TRP A 67 6.54 -2.91 38.33
N ASN A 68 6.55 -2.98 39.66
CA ASN A 68 7.66 -3.56 40.43
C ASN A 68 7.93 -5.02 40.02
N ASP A 69 9.21 -5.40 39.99
CA ASP A 69 9.63 -6.69 39.45
C ASP A 69 9.06 -7.89 40.21
N SER A 70 8.88 -7.80 41.53
CA SER A 70 8.23 -8.85 42.33
C SER A 70 6.83 -9.20 41.83
N LYS A 71 6.09 -8.20 41.32
CA LYS A 71 4.76 -8.37 40.72
C LYS A 71 4.86 -8.90 39.30
N LYS A 72 5.80 -8.41 38.48
CA LYS A 72 6.08 -8.95 37.13
C LYS A 72 6.45 -10.43 37.19
N TRP A 73 7.33 -10.83 38.12
CA TRP A 73 7.74 -12.22 38.35
C TRP A 73 6.62 -13.10 38.91
N PHE A 74 5.81 -12.58 39.84
CA PHE A 74 4.62 -13.29 40.33
C PHE A 74 3.64 -13.58 39.18
N ILE A 75 3.30 -12.57 38.36
CA ILE A 75 2.39 -12.75 37.23
C ILE A 75 3.04 -13.68 36.19
N THR A 76 4.33 -13.55 35.87
CA THR A 76 5.04 -14.47 34.95
C THR A 76 4.99 -15.91 35.42
N THR A 77 5.19 -16.15 36.70
CA THR A 77 5.14 -17.49 37.30
C THR A 77 3.72 -18.06 37.23
N ALA A 78 2.69 -17.24 37.48
CA ALA A 78 1.29 -17.64 37.35
C ALA A 78 0.87 -17.88 35.88
N VAL A 79 1.28 -17.00 34.97
CA VAL A 79 0.98 -17.03 33.52
C VAL A 79 1.73 -18.14 32.80
N SER A 80 2.87 -18.58 33.33
CA SER A 80 3.52 -19.84 32.92
C SER A 80 2.63 -21.08 33.13
N PHE A 81 1.45 -20.91 33.77
CA PHE A 81 0.39 -21.91 33.90
C PHE A 81 -1.04 -21.36 33.68
N ALA A 82 -1.25 -20.13 33.18
CA ALA A 82 -2.59 -19.49 33.05
C ALA A 82 -2.68 -18.44 31.91
N THR A 83 -3.53 -18.67 30.89
CA THR A 83 -3.49 -17.99 29.57
C THR A 83 -4.79 -18.23 28.73
N LEU A 84 -5.22 -17.60 27.59
CA LEU A 84 -4.61 -16.69 26.58
C LEU A 84 -5.39 -15.43 26.05
N THR A 85 -6.37 -15.52 25.12
CA THR A 85 -6.50 -14.49 24.04
C THR A 85 -7.82 -14.58 23.24
N ILE A 86 -8.36 -13.60 22.48
CA ILE A 86 -7.83 -12.32 21.93
C ILE A 86 -8.84 -11.12 22.06
N PHE A 87 -9.21 -10.67 23.27
CA PHE A 87 -10.03 -9.43 23.44
C PHE A 87 -9.54 -8.59 24.62
N GLY A 88 -8.21 -8.40 24.68
CA GLY A 88 -7.48 -8.43 25.93
C GLY A 88 -7.07 -9.87 26.27
N ARG A 89 -6.05 -10.02 27.11
CA ARG A 89 -5.52 -11.32 27.51
C ARG A 89 -6.35 -11.91 28.67
N GLN A 90 -6.60 -11.13 29.72
CA GLN A 90 -7.25 -11.60 30.96
C GLN A 90 -8.61 -12.27 30.68
N ILE A 91 -9.48 -11.63 29.90
CA ILE A 91 -10.88 -12.10 29.75
C ILE A 91 -10.98 -13.44 29.02
N LEU A 92 -10.01 -13.79 28.16
CA LEU A 92 -9.97 -15.09 27.49
C LEU A 92 -8.91 -16.04 28.05
N PHE A 93 -8.15 -15.64 29.06
CA PHE A 93 -7.65 -16.60 30.05
C PHE A 93 -8.85 -17.22 30.78
N ILE A 94 -9.76 -16.37 31.28
CA ILE A 94 -10.96 -16.78 32.03
C ILE A 94 -11.85 -17.71 31.19
N GLY A 95 -12.18 -17.33 29.96
CA GLY A 95 -13.06 -18.13 29.10
C GLY A 95 -12.50 -19.51 28.71
N THR A 96 -11.19 -19.59 28.43
CA THR A 96 -10.56 -20.83 27.97
C THR A 96 -10.28 -21.80 29.11
N TYR A 97 -9.85 -21.30 30.28
CA TYR A 97 -9.70 -22.13 31.48
C TYR A 97 -11.05 -22.62 32.04
N ALA A 98 -12.12 -21.84 31.91
CA ALA A 98 -13.48 -22.32 32.18
C ALA A 98 -13.83 -23.52 31.28
N GLY A 99 -13.62 -23.39 29.96
CA GLY A 99 -13.84 -24.47 29.00
C GLY A 99 -13.02 -25.72 29.30
N LEU A 100 -11.71 -25.57 29.51
CA LEU A 100 -10.79 -26.66 29.88
C LEU A 100 -11.25 -27.39 31.14
N THR A 101 -11.65 -26.66 32.18
CA THR A 101 -12.16 -27.21 33.44
C THR A 101 -13.44 -28.02 33.22
N ILE A 102 -14.42 -27.45 32.52
CA ILE A 102 -15.71 -28.09 32.23
C ILE A 102 -15.52 -29.37 31.40
N PHE A 103 -14.71 -29.33 30.35
CA PHE A 103 -14.52 -30.50 29.48
C PHE A 103 -13.62 -31.58 30.09
N ASN A 104 -12.66 -31.25 30.96
CA ASN A 104 -11.95 -32.27 31.76
C ASN A 104 -12.89 -32.94 32.78
N ALA A 105 -13.79 -32.20 33.42
CA ALA A 105 -14.82 -32.78 34.28
C ALA A 105 -15.78 -33.69 33.50
N ALA A 106 -16.17 -33.28 32.29
CA ALA A 106 -16.97 -34.11 31.37
C ALA A 106 -16.23 -35.39 30.94
N CYS A 107 -14.89 -35.34 30.75
CA CYS A 107 -14.08 -36.53 30.47
C CYS A 107 -14.13 -37.55 31.63
N ALA A 108 -14.10 -37.09 32.89
CA ALA A 108 -14.22 -37.98 34.05
C ALA A 108 -15.59 -38.67 34.11
N GLY A 109 -16.65 -37.95 33.74
CA GLY A 109 -18.03 -38.46 33.64
C GLY A 109 -18.39 -39.19 32.34
N ALA A 110 -17.45 -39.37 31.41
CA ALA A 110 -17.75 -39.88 30.06
C ALA A 110 -18.33 -41.32 30.09
N PRO A 111 -19.55 -41.55 29.53
CA PRO A 111 -20.17 -42.87 29.54
C PRO A 111 -19.58 -43.86 28.52
N ASN A 112 -18.94 -43.37 27.44
CA ASN A 112 -18.39 -44.22 26.37
C ASN A 112 -17.20 -43.57 25.66
N GLY A 113 -16.46 -44.36 24.86
CA GLY A 113 -15.25 -43.90 24.17
C GLY A 113 -15.47 -42.72 23.23
N ALA A 114 -16.59 -42.66 22.50
CA ALA A 114 -16.91 -41.55 21.60
C ALA A 114 -17.11 -40.24 22.37
N SER A 115 -17.86 -40.28 23.48
CA SER A 115 -18.03 -39.12 24.36
C SER A 115 -16.71 -38.67 24.99
N LEU A 116 -15.83 -39.60 25.38
CA LEU A 116 -14.50 -39.29 25.89
C LEU A 116 -13.64 -38.60 24.81
N LEU A 117 -13.67 -39.05 23.56
CA LEU A 117 -12.95 -38.42 22.46
C LEU A 117 -13.46 -37.00 22.16
N VAL A 118 -14.77 -36.79 22.12
CA VAL A 118 -15.37 -35.46 21.90
C VAL A 118 -15.03 -34.51 23.05
N PHE A 119 -15.17 -34.94 24.31
CA PHE A 119 -14.80 -34.11 25.46
C PHE A 119 -13.29 -33.84 25.52
N ARG A 120 -12.43 -34.79 25.13
CA ARG A 120 -10.98 -34.56 25.01
C ARG A 120 -10.62 -33.62 23.86
N PHE A 121 -11.33 -33.66 22.73
CA PHE A 121 -11.15 -32.70 21.64
C PHE A 121 -11.52 -31.28 22.08
N LEU A 122 -12.65 -31.11 22.78
CA LEU A 122 -13.07 -29.81 23.31
C LEU A 122 -12.12 -29.31 24.42
N ALA A 123 -11.76 -30.18 25.38
CA ALA A 123 -10.78 -29.88 26.41
C ALA A 123 -9.42 -29.48 25.81
N GLY A 124 -8.95 -30.20 24.77
CA GLY A 124 -7.73 -29.87 24.04
C GLY A 124 -7.82 -28.58 23.23
N SER A 125 -9.00 -28.25 22.69
CA SER A 125 -9.23 -27.00 21.95
C SER A 125 -9.13 -25.79 22.88
N PHE A 126 -9.90 -25.77 23.97
CA PHE A 126 -9.81 -24.72 24.99
C PHE A 126 -8.48 -24.77 25.77
N GLY A 127 -7.85 -25.95 25.84
CA GLY A 127 -6.53 -26.21 26.41
C GLY A 127 -5.35 -26.05 25.44
N SER A 128 -5.57 -25.55 24.22
CA SER A 128 -4.50 -25.10 23.31
C SER A 128 -4.18 -23.61 23.54
N SER A 129 -5.23 -22.89 23.91
CA SER A 129 -5.21 -21.52 24.38
C SER A 129 -4.66 -21.32 25.79
N PRO A 130 -3.69 -22.13 26.26
CA PRO A 130 -2.62 -21.64 27.15
C PRO A 130 -1.30 -21.27 26.43
N LEU A 131 -0.98 -21.85 25.27
CA LEU A 131 0.40 -21.82 24.73
C LEU A 131 0.76 -20.60 23.86
N THR A 132 -0.15 -20.11 23.01
CA THR A 132 0.21 -19.33 21.82
C THR A 132 0.46 -17.82 22.01
N ASN A 133 0.32 -17.26 23.20
CA ASN A 133 0.84 -15.92 23.56
C ASN A 133 0.91 -15.67 25.08
N ALA A 134 1.29 -16.68 25.88
CA ALA A 134 1.88 -16.43 27.21
C ALA A 134 3.10 -15.50 27.05
N GLY A 135 3.91 -15.75 26.02
CA GLY A 135 4.98 -14.86 25.58
C GLY A 135 4.52 -13.44 25.24
N GLY A 136 3.28 -13.27 24.75
CA GLY A 136 2.70 -11.94 24.55
C GLY A 136 2.35 -11.23 25.87
N ALA A 137 1.82 -11.96 26.85
CA ALA A 137 1.59 -11.39 28.19
C ALA A 137 2.91 -11.04 28.90
N ILE A 138 3.97 -11.81 28.65
CA ILE A 138 5.34 -11.51 29.13
C ILE A 138 5.89 -10.27 28.41
N ALA A 139 5.74 -10.14 27.09
CA ALA A 139 6.16 -8.95 26.34
C ALA A 139 5.39 -7.67 26.71
N ASP A 140 4.12 -7.77 27.14
CA ASP A 140 3.40 -6.62 27.70
C ASP A 140 4.03 -6.11 29.02
N MET A 141 4.70 -6.98 29.79
CA MET A 141 5.19 -6.70 31.15
C MET A 141 6.69 -6.44 31.25
N PHE A 142 7.51 -7.03 30.38
CA PHE A 142 8.97 -6.95 30.43
C PHE A 142 9.53 -6.16 29.24
N PRO A 143 10.47 -5.24 29.47
CA PRO A 143 11.16 -4.55 28.37
C PRO A 143 12.03 -5.53 27.56
N PRO A 144 12.40 -5.17 26.31
CA PRO A 144 13.07 -6.08 25.36
C PRO A 144 14.35 -6.75 25.84
N HIS A 145 15.12 -6.13 26.75
CA HIS A 145 16.34 -6.71 27.33
C HIS A 145 16.07 -7.74 28.44
N GLN A 146 14.90 -7.71 29.07
CA GLN A 146 14.49 -8.64 30.14
C GLN A 146 13.57 -9.77 29.63
N ARG A 147 12.93 -9.56 28.46
CA ARG A 147 12.27 -10.51 27.54
C ARG A 147 12.70 -11.97 27.73
N GLY A 148 14.00 -12.25 27.58
CA GLY A 148 14.54 -13.61 27.50
C GLY A 148 14.37 -14.46 28.76
N LEU A 149 14.61 -13.89 29.95
CA LEU A 149 14.55 -14.65 31.21
C LEU A 149 13.11 -15.07 31.56
N GLY A 150 12.13 -14.18 31.35
CA GLY A 150 10.71 -14.51 31.51
C GLY A 150 10.25 -15.57 30.50
N MET A 151 10.71 -15.48 29.25
CA MET A 151 10.40 -16.45 28.20
C MET A 151 10.99 -17.84 28.49
N THR A 152 12.21 -17.93 29.03
CA THR A 152 12.83 -19.19 29.44
C THR A 152 12.04 -19.88 30.56
N LEU A 153 11.56 -19.13 31.55
CA LEU A 153 10.71 -19.67 32.62
C LEU A 153 9.38 -20.22 32.07
N PHE A 154 8.77 -19.53 31.11
CA PHE A 154 7.58 -20.06 30.41
C PHE A 154 7.89 -21.36 29.69
N VAL A 155 8.94 -21.44 28.87
CA VAL A 155 9.23 -22.63 28.04
C VAL A 155 9.52 -23.87 28.88
N ALA A 156 10.03 -23.71 30.11
CA ALA A 156 10.18 -24.82 31.05
C ALA A 156 8.85 -25.56 31.32
N GLY A 157 7.71 -24.86 31.38
CA GLY A 157 6.39 -25.45 31.63
C GLY A 157 5.94 -26.47 30.56
N PRO A 158 5.73 -26.05 29.30
CA PRO A 158 5.39 -26.95 28.19
C PRO A 158 6.44 -28.04 27.91
N SER A 159 7.71 -27.79 28.26
CA SER A 159 8.81 -28.74 28.08
C SER A 159 8.79 -29.87 29.10
N LEU A 160 8.56 -29.56 30.37
CA LEU A 160 8.52 -30.55 31.45
C LEU A 160 7.17 -31.27 31.55
N GLY A 161 6.07 -30.67 31.05
CA GLY A 161 4.73 -31.27 31.04
C GLY A 161 4.68 -32.70 30.47
N PRO A 162 5.24 -32.97 29.27
CA PRO A 162 5.38 -34.31 28.70
C PRO A 162 6.10 -35.33 29.59
N VAL A 163 6.99 -34.91 30.49
CA VAL A 163 7.72 -35.81 31.40
C VAL A 163 6.99 -36.01 32.73
N LEU A 164 6.42 -34.94 33.29
CA LEU A 164 5.68 -35.01 34.55
C LEU A 164 4.31 -35.70 34.38
N GLY A 165 3.71 -35.62 33.20
CA GLY A 165 2.42 -36.23 32.85
C GLY A 165 2.37 -37.74 33.07
N PRO A 166 3.27 -38.55 32.47
CA PRO A 166 3.36 -39.99 32.69
C PRO A 166 3.61 -40.37 34.16
N ILE A 167 4.43 -39.62 34.89
CA ILE A 167 4.72 -39.90 36.31
C ILE A 167 3.44 -39.74 37.14
N CYS A 168 2.80 -38.57 37.08
CA CYS A 168 1.58 -38.30 37.84
C CYS A 168 0.41 -39.18 37.38
N GLY A 169 0.24 -39.33 36.06
CA GLY A 169 -0.83 -40.10 35.44
C GLY A 169 -0.68 -41.62 35.61
N GLY A 170 0.55 -42.14 35.63
CA GLY A 170 0.85 -43.56 35.86
C GLY A 170 0.50 -43.97 37.29
N PHE A 171 1.08 -43.31 38.30
CA PHE A 171 0.76 -43.62 39.70
C PHE A 171 -0.71 -43.37 40.07
N LEU A 172 -1.33 -42.29 39.55
CA LEU A 172 -2.75 -42.01 39.82
C LEU A 172 -3.68 -42.95 39.04
N GLY A 173 -3.32 -43.31 37.80
CA GLY A 173 -4.06 -44.26 36.97
C GLY A 173 -4.06 -45.67 37.55
N GLU A 174 -2.89 -46.14 37.99
CA GLU A 174 -2.69 -47.46 38.63
C GLU A 174 -3.51 -47.60 39.93
N ASN A 175 -3.55 -46.55 40.77
CA ASN A 175 -4.19 -46.61 42.09
C ASN A 175 -5.66 -46.15 42.12
N ALA A 176 -6.07 -45.19 41.27
CA ALA A 176 -7.38 -44.55 41.32
C ALA A 176 -8.16 -44.59 39.99
N SER A 177 -7.66 -45.27 38.96
CA SER A 177 -8.18 -45.32 37.59
C SER A 177 -8.06 -44.03 36.77
N TRP A 178 -8.14 -44.18 35.45
CA TRP A 178 -8.08 -43.08 34.47
C TRP A 178 -9.13 -41.97 34.71
N ARG A 179 -10.27 -42.27 35.34
CA ARG A 179 -11.30 -41.26 35.64
C ARG A 179 -10.82 -40.25 36.67
N TRP A 180 -10.06 -40.70 37.68
CA TRP A 180 -9.45 -39.81 38.65
C TRP A 180 -8.29 -39.00 38.07
N VAL A 181 -7.60 -39.50 37.03
CA VAL A 181 -6.64 -38.69 36.25
C VAL A 181 -7.35 -37.51 35.58
N MET A 182 -8.52 -37.73 34.95
CA MET A 182 -9.31 -36.63 34.37
C MET A 182 -9.90 -35.71 35.45
N GLY A 183 -10.34 -36.26 36.59
CA GLY A 183 -10.82 -35.48 37.73
C GLY A 183 -9.75 -34.59 38.36
N PHE A 184 -8.53 -35.09 38.51
CA PHE A 184 -7.37 -34.29 38.95
C PHE A 184 -7.07 -33.15 37.99
N LEU A 185 -7.05 -33.40 36.68
CA LEU A 185 -6.86 -32.37 35.66
C LEU A 185 -7.97 -31.31 35.69
N ALA A 186 -9.23 -31.71 35.96
CA ALA A 186 -10.34 -30.77 36.12
C ALA A 186 -10.20 -29.91 37.39
N ILE A 187 -9.82 -30.50 38.53
CA ILE A 187 -9.59 -29.77 39.79
C ILE A 187 -8.42 -28.79 39.62
N PHE A 188 -7.30 -29.24 39.04
CA PHE A 188 -6.13 -28.41 38.80
C PHE A 188 -6.45 -27.24 37.86
N ALA A 189 -7.10 -27.50 36.72
CA ALA A 189 -7.54 -26.45 35.81
C ALA A 189 -8.52 -25.47 36.49
N GLY A 190 -9.44 -25.96 37.33
CA GLY A 190 -10.39 -25.13 38.07
C GLY A 190 -9.75 -24.24 39.13
N VAL A 191 -8.73 -24.74 39.85
CA VAL A 191 -7.92 -23.94 40.78
C VAL A 191 -7.16 -22.84 40.04
N MET A 192 -6.52 -23.18 38.91
CA MET A 192 -5.83 -22.20 38.06
C MET A 192 -6.79 -21.17 37.44
N TRP A 193 -8.00 -21.60 37.05
CA TRP A 193 -9.05 -20.72 36.53
C TRP A 193 -9.51 -19.69 37.57
N ILE A 194 -9.90 -20.15 38.76
CA ILE A 194 -10.41 -19.29 39.84
C ILE A 194 -9.29 -18.38 40.36
N GLY A 195 -8.09 -18.94 40.60
CA GLY A 195 -6.92 -18.18 41.03
C GLY A 195 -6.51 -17.13 40.01
N GLY A 196 -6.40 -17.49 38.72
CA GLY A 196 -6.07 -16.58 37.64
C GLY A 196 -7.08 -15.44 37.48
N THR A 197 -8.38 -15.75 37.57
CA THR A 197 -9.47 -14.75 37.52
C THR A 197 -9.34 -13.68 38.62
N ILE A 198 -8.91 -14.08 39.82
CA ILE A 198 -8.82 -13.19 41.00
C ILE A 198 -7.48 -12.44 41.04
N LEU A 199 -6.39 -13.05 40.56
CA LEU A 199 -5.02 -12.59 40.81
C LEU A 199 -4.34 -11.94 39.60
N ILE A 200 -4.76 -12.23 38.36
CA ILE A 200 -4.10 -11.75 37.13
C ILE A 200 -4.93 -10.60 36.52
N PRO A 201 -4.43 -9.35 36.54
CA PRO A 201 -5.07 -8.22 35.86
C PRO A 201 -4.77 -8.22 34.35
N GLU A 202 -5.60 -7.52 33.57
CA GLU A 202 -5.35 -7.29 32.14
C GLU A 202 -4.01 -6.58 31.89
N THR A 203 -3.22 -7.09 30.94
CA THR A 203 -1.88 -6.59 30.57
C THR A 203 -1.87 -5.91 29.20
N TYR A 204 -2.83 -6.21 28.31
CA TYR A 204 -2.71 -5.79 26.92
C TYR A 204 -3.00 -4.29 26.71
N ALA A 205 -1.94 -3.51 26.49
CA ALA A 205 -1.97 -2.05 26.45
C ALA A 205 -3.05 -1.44 25.53
N PRO A 206 -3.29 -1.91 24.29
CA PRO A 206 -4.34 -1.36 23.43
C PRO A 206 -5.74 -1.54 24.03
N THR A 207 -5.99 -2.69 24.69
CA THR A 207 -7.27 -2.95 25.36
C THR A 207 -7.43 -2.10 26.63
N LEU A 208 -6.35 -1.79 27.33
CA LEU A 208 -6.37 -0.90 28.50
C LEU A 208 -6.65 0.55 28.08
N LEU A 209 -5.92 1.07 27.10
CA LEU A 209 -6.11 2.42 26.58
C LEU A 209 -7.49 2.62 25.95
N ARG A 210 -8.01 1.61 25.22
CA ARG A 210 -9.38 1.64 24.68
C ARG A 210 -10.45 1.67 25.78
N ARG A 211 -10.29 0.88 26.84
CA ARG A 211 -11.22 0.87 27.99
C ARG A 211 -11.12 2.17 28.81
N ARG A 212 -9.94 2.77 28.89
CA ARG A 212 -9.74 4.11 29.45
C ARG A 212 -10.42 5.19 28.61
N ALA A 213 -10.24 5.19 27.30
CA ALA A 213 -10.87 6.14 26.38
C ALA A 213 -12.41 6.06 26.43
N ALA A 214 -12.98 4.85 26.40
CA ALA A 214 -14.43 4.66 26.59
C ALA A 214 -14.93 5.20 27.95
N LYS A 215 -14.17 4.96 29.04
CA LYS A 215 -14.53 5.44 30.38
C LYS A 215 -14.42 6.97 30.51
N LEU A 216 -13.33 7.57 30.02
CA LEU A 216 -13.16 9.03 29.95
C LEU A 216 -14.28 9.68 29.14
N SER A 217 -14.65 9.10 27.99
CA SER A 217 -15.77 9.58 27.18
C SER A 217 -17.08 9.57 27.97
N SER A 218 -17.38 8.46 28.65
CA SER A 218 -18.60 8.33 29.46
C SER A 218 -18.65 9.26 30.69
N MET A 219 -17.49 9.67 31.23
CA MET A 219 -17.40 10.51 32.44
C MET A 219 -17.38 12.01 32.13
N THR A 220 -16.91 12.40 30.95
CA THR A 220 -16.72 13.82 30.57
C THR A 220 -17.72 14.31 29.53
N GLY A 221 -18.41 13.40 28.81
CA GLY A 221 -19.33 13.72 27.73
C GLY A 221 -18.64 14.12 26.40
N LYS A 222 -17.31 14.02 26.33
CA LYS A 222 -16.51 14.29 25.11
C LYS A 222 -16.01 12.98 24.50
N VAL A 223 -15.52 13.00 23.26
CA VAL A 223 -15.03 11.82 22.56
C VAL A 223 -13.55 11.60 22.81
N TYR A 224 -13.17 10.41 23.27
CA TYR A 224 -11.78 9.97 23.44
C TYR A 224 -11.55 8.69 22.62
N THR A 225 -10.40 8.59 21.95
CA THR A 225 -9.99 7.42 21.16
C THR A 225 -8.55 7.05 21.52
N SER A 226 -8.23 5.75 21.55
CA SER A 226 -6.84 5.31 21.70
C SER A 226 -6.07 5.47 20.39
N SER A 227 -4.86 6.02 20.44
CA SER A 227 -4.00 6.29 19.26
C SER A 227 -3.82 5.10 18.29
N ILE A 228 -3.88 3.88 18.82
CA ILE A 228 -3.76 2.63 18.05
C ILE A 228 -4.99 2.34 17.17
N GLU A 229 -6.20 2.74 17.60
CA GLU A 229 -7.45 2.50 16.84
C GLU A 229 -7.62 3.50 15.67
N LEU A 230 -6.92 4.64 15.71
CA LEU A 230 -6.82 5.60 14.60
C LEU A 230 -5.82 5.15 13.52
N LYS A 231 -4.64 4.64 13.91
CA LYS A 231 -3.60 4.21 12.95
C LYS A 231 -3.89 2.88 12.22
N GLN A 232 -4.73 2.01 12.77
CA GLN A 232 -4.98 0.66 12.22
C GLN A 232 -6.44 0.39 11.80
N GLY A 233 -7.35 1.32 12.09
CA GLY A 233 -8.78 1.17 11.76
C GLY A 233 -9.46 -0.02 12.45
N LYS A 234 -10.70 -0.32 12.03
CA LYS A 234 -11.52 -1.39 12.61
C LYS A 234 -11.43 -2.67 11.77
N VAL A 235 -10.49 -3.54 12.13
CA VAL A 235 -10.31 -4.84 11.47
C VAL A 235 -11.57 -5.70 11.58
N SER A 236 -12.09 -6.15 10.43
CA SER A 236 -13.24 -7.06 10.35
C SER A 236 -12.92 -8.42 10.97
N LEU A 237 -13.78 -8.94 11.85
CA LEU A 237 -13.65 -10.26 12.46
C LEU A 237 -13.48 -11.38 11.41
N ARG A 238 -14.14 -11.26 10.25
CA ARG A 238 -14.03 -12.23 9.14
C ARG A 238 -12.65 -12.18 8.47
N SER A 239 -12.09 -10.98 8.27
CA SER A 239 -10.74 -10.81 7.73
C SER A 239 -9.69 -11.33 8.72
N ALA A 240 -9.79 -10.93 9.99
CA ALA A 240 -8.90 -11.39 11.05
C ALA A 240 -8.86 -12.94 11.17
N ILE A 241 -10.02 -13.60 11.10
CA ILE A 241 -10.10 -15.08 11.10
C ILE A 241 -9.48 -15.67 9.84
N SER A 242 -9.78 -15.11 8.65
CA SER A 242 -9.27 -15.60 7.37
C SER A 242 -7.74 -15.55 7.32
N THR A 243 -7.15 -14.39 7.63
CA THR A 243 -5.70 -14.19 7.64
C THR A 243 -5.00 -15.07 8.67
N SER A 244 -5.59 -15.23 9.87
CA SER A 244 -5.04 -16.10 10.91
C SER A 244 -5.05 -17.59 10.55
N LEU A 245 -6.00 -18.04 9.72
CA LEU A 245 -6.10 -19.43 9.29
C LEU A 245 -5.29 -19.74 8.03
N LEU A 246 -5.20 -18.82 7.07
CA LEU A 246 -4.58 -19.08 5.76
C LEU A 246 -3.06 -18.82 5.75
N ARG A 247 -2.62 -17.70 6.33
CA ARG A 247 -1.22 -17.23 6.26
C ARG A 247 -0.18 -18.24 6.81
N PRO A 248 -0.45 -19.01 7.89
CA PRO A 248 0.46 -20.06 8.34
C PRO A 248 0.73 -21.15 7.30
N TRP A 249 -0.25 -21.54 6.48
CA TRP A 249 -0.05 -22.56 5.43
C TRP A 249 0.74 -22.01 4.25
N VAL A 250 0.51 -20.75 3.88
CA VAL A 250 1.28 -20.08 2.82
C VAL A 250 2.75 -20.03 3.21
N LEU A 251 3.07 -19.58 4.42
CA LEU A 251 4.45 -19.58 4.95
C LEU A 251 5.04 -20.99 5.03
N LEU A 252 4.28 -21.99 5.50
CA LEU A 252 4.77 -23.35 5.63
C LEU A 252 5.20 -23.98 4.29
N PHE A 253 4.54 -23.63 3.17
CA PHE A 253 4.81 -24.24 1.87
C PHE A 253 5.55 -23.34 0.87
N LYS A 254 5.49 -22.01 1.00
CA LYS A 254 6.28 -21.08 0.17
C LYS A 254 7.68 -20.81 0.72
N GLU A 255 7.91 -20.95 2.03
CA GLU A 255 9.21 -20.64 2.64
C GLU A 255 10.01 -21.90 3.02
N PRO A 256 11.09 -22.24 2.31
CA PRO A 256 11.87 -23.46 2.57
C PRO A 256 12.48 -23.51 3.97
N ILE A 257 12.87 -22.36 4.53
CA ILE A 257 13.38 -22.23 5.90
C ILE A 257 12.31 -22.66 6.90
N VAL A 258 11.09 -22.11 6.77
CA VAL A 258 9.96 -22.43 7.66
C VAL A 258 9.61 -23.91 7.54
N LEU A 259 9.55 -24.46 6.33
CA LEU A 259 9.23 -25.87 6.08
C LEU A 259 10.25 -26.81 6.76
N LEU A 260 11.54 -26.65 6.45
CA LEU A 260 12.59 -27.57 6.89
C LEU A 260 12.79 -27.53 8.40
N LEU A 261 12.76 -26.35 9.01
CA LEU A 261 12.88 -26.18 10.46
C LEU A 261 11.63 -26.66 11.20
N SER A 262 10.42 -26.45 10.63
CA SER A 262 9.17 -26.99 11.20
C SER A 262 9.11 -28.52 11.10
N ILE A 263 9.57 -29.12 9.99
CA ILE A 263 9.68 -30.59 9.85
C ILE A 263 10.60 -31.14 10.93
N TYR A 264 11.75 -30.51 11.17
CA TYR A 264 12.70 -30.96 12.18
C TYR A 264 12.12 -30.88 13.60
N MET A 265 11.50 -29.75 13.97
CA MET A 265 10.78 -29.63 15.25
C MET A 265 9.63 -30.64 15.37
N ALA A 266 8.92 -30.94 14.28
CA ALA A 266 7.86 -31.92 14.24
C ALA A 266 8.34 -33.37 14.42
N ILE A 267 9.47 -33.76 13.80
CA ILE A 267 10.10 -35.07 14.00
C ILE A 267 10.52 -35.26 15.46
N ILE A 268 11.15 -34.25 16.07
CA ILE A 268 11.56 -34.30 17.48
C ILE A 268 10.34 -34.42 18.40
N TYR A 269 9.29 -33.61 18.18
CA TYR A 269 8.08 -33.64 19.02
C TYR A 269 7.31 -34.95 18.86
N GLY A 270 7.17 -35.42 17.62
CA GLY A 270 6.62 -36.74 17.30
C GLY A 270 7.39 -37.85 17.99
N THR A 271 8.72 -37.77 18.06
CA THR A 271 9.57 -38.73 18.77
C THR A 271 9.38 -38.68 20.29
N LEU A 272 9.26 -37.49 20.89
CA LEU A 272 8.93 -37.36 22.32
C LEU A 272 7.56 -37.98 22.64
N TYR A 273 6.56 -37.78 21.78
CA TYR A 273 5.22 -38.37 21.95
C TYR A 273 5.20 -39.87 21.63
N LEU A 274 6.03 -40.34 20.70
CA LEU A 274 6.23 -41.76 20.39
C LEU A 274 6.68 -42.53 21.64
N PHE A 275 7.46 -41.93 22.54
CA PHE A 275 7.83 -42.57 23.80
C PHE A 275 6.64 -42.90 24.71
N PHE A 276 5.52 -42.17 24.65
CA PHE A 276 4.30 -42.55 25.40
C PHE A 276 3.68 -43.89 24.95
N ALA A 277 4.01 -44.37 23.75
CA ALA A 277 3.61 -45.69 23.27
C ALA A 277 4.78 -46.69 23.28
N ALA A 278 6.02 -46.23 23.08
CA ALA A 278 7.19 -47.10 23.06
C ALA A 278 7.69 -47.51 24.46
N PHE A 279 7.63 -46.63 25.46
CA PHE A 279 8.09 -46.97 26.82
C PHE A 279 7.21 -48.03 27.49
N PRO A 280 5.87 -48.03 27.35
CA PRO A 280 5.05 -49.18 27.78
C PRO A 280 5.44 -50.49 27.07
N VAL A 281 5.73 -50.49 25.77
CA VAL A 281 6.19 -51.70 25.09
C VAL A 281 7.57 -52.18 25.60
N VAL A 282 8.50 -51.26 25.86
CA VAL A 282 9.89 -51.58 26.26
C VAL A 282 10.01 -51.93 27.76
N PHE A 283 9.26 -51.27 28.64
CA PHE A 283 9.42 -51.38 30.10
C PHE A 283 8.27 -52.16 30.77
N GLU A 284 7.00 -51.88 30.42
CA GLU A 284 5.86 -52.65 30.94
C GLU A 284 5.80 -54.03 30.27
N GLN A 285 5.70 -54.12 28.95
CA GLN A 285 5.51 -55.40 28.25
C GLN A 285 6.78 -56.27 28.21
N ALA A 286 7.92 -55.70 27.81
CA ALA A 286 9.16 -56.48 27.64
C ALA A 286 10.00 -56.66 28.92
N ARG A 287 9.77 -55.87 29.98
CA ARG A 287 10.47 -55.99 31.28
C ARG A 287 9.54 -56.20 32.50
N GLY A 288 8.22 -56.13 32.35
CA GLY A 288 7.26 -56.41 33.43
C GLY A 288 7.13 -55.32 34.49
N TRP A 289 7.43 -54.05 34.17
CA TRP A 289 7.28 -52.94 35.11
C TRP A 289 5.81 -52.54 35.30
N SER A 290 5.44 -52.01 36.48
CA SER A 290 4.12 -51.43 36.70
C SER A 290 4.01 -50.05 36.05
N GLN A 291 2.78 -49.59 35.80
CA GLN A 291 2.49 -48.34 35.10
C GLN A 291 3.13 -47.10 35.79
N GLY A 292 3.12 -47.04 37.13
CA GLY A 292 3.81 -45.97 37.86
C GLY A 292 5.33 -46.03 37.76
N ILE A 293 5.92 -47.24 37.75
CA ILE A 293 7.37 -47.43 37.64
C ILE A 293 7.86 -47.12 36.21
N GLU A 294 7.09 -47.48 35.19
CA GLU A 294 7.34 -47.10 33.79
C GLU A 294 7.40 -45.57 33.63
N GLY A 295 6.46 -44.83 34.23
CA GLY A 295 6.45 -43.37 34.19
C GLY A 295 7.75 -42.73 34.72
N LEU A 296 8.45 -43.37 35.67
CA LEU A 296 9.74 -42.87 36.18
C LEU A 296 10.87 -42.93 35.13
N ALA A 297 10.76 -43.71 34.06
CA ALA A 297 11.75 -43.72 32.97
C ALA A 297 11.86 -42.34 32.29
N PHE A 298 10.76 -41.58 32.23
CA PHE A 298 10.76 -40.21 31.69
C PHE A 298 11.56 -39.23 32.57
N LEU A 299 11.81 -39.52 33.85
CA LEU A 299 12.56 -38.61 34.73
C LEU A 299 13.97 -38.32 34.21
N VAL A 300 14.60 -39.27 33.51
CA VAL A 300 15.93 -39.09 32.93
C VAL A 300 15.90 -38.13 31.73
N ILE A 301 14.77 -38.07 31.01
CA ILE A 301 14.51 -37.05 29.99
C ILE A 301 14.37 -35.67 30.66
N ALA A 302 13.68 -35.56 31.80
CA ALA A 302 13.65 -34.29 32.57
C ALA A 302 15.03 -33.85 33.05
N VAL A 303 15.92 -34.76 33.47
CA VAL A 303 17.31 -34.40 33.81
C VAL A 303 18.04 -33.78 32.62
N GLY A 304 17.87 -34.36 31.41
CA GLY A 304 18.37 -33.77 30.18
C GLY A 304 17.79 -32.39 29.88
N MET A 305 16.46 -32.25 30.00
CA MET A 305 15.75 -30.98 29.75
C MET A 305 16.17 -29.89 30.74
N VAL A 306 16.33 -30.22 32.03
CA VAL A 306 16.80 -29.28 33.07
C VAL A 306 18.25 -28.88 32.82
N ALA A 307 19.12 -29.80 32.40
CA ALA A 307 20.48 -29.47 32.00
C ALA A 307 20.51 -28.51 30.79
N ALA A 308 19.61 -28.67 29.83
CA ALA A 308 19.46 -27.75 28.70
C ALA A 308 18.92 -26.37 29.13
N LEU A 309 17.93 -26.32 30.02
CA LEU A 309 17.45 -25.05 30.61
C LEU A 309 18.56 -24.32 31.36
N ILE A 310 19.39 -25.04 32.13
CA ILE A 310 20.57 -24.44 32.80
C ILE A 310 21.58 -23.93 31.76
N TYR A 311 21.82 -24.67 30.67
CA TYR A 311 22.69 -24.24 29.56
C TYR A 311 22.15 -23.01 28.81
N THR A 312 20.83 -22.81 28.72
CA THR A 312 20.27 -21.61 28.07
C THR A 312 20.56 -20.31 28.83
N ILE A 313 20.94 -20.37 30.12
CA ILE A 313 21.32 -19.17 30.90
C ILE A 313 22.63 -18.54 30.38
N PRO A 314 23.78 -19.25 30.32
CA PRO A 314 24.99 -18.71 29.71
C PRO A 314 24.87 -18.48 28.20
N ASP A 315 24.10 -19.29 27.46
CA ASP A 315 23.86 -19.04 26.03
C ASP A 315 23.04 -17.77 25.78
N ASN A 316 22.06 -17.46 26.64
CA ASN A 316 21.34 -16.18 26.59
C ASN A 316 22.26 -15.02 26.98
N LYS A 317 23.20 -15.19 27.92
CA LYS A 317 24.23 -14.17 28.19
C LYS A 317 25.13 -13.93 26.98
N ARG A 318 25.60 -14.99 26.31
CA ARG A 318 26.34 -14.90 25.04
C ARG A 318 25.53 -14.16 23.98
N TYR A 319 24.24 -14.47 23.86
CA TYR A 319 23.36 -13.76 22.93
C TYR A 319 23.24 -12.28 23.30
N VAL A 320 22.93 -11.92 24.55
CA VAL A 320 22.79 -10.51 24.98
C VAL A 320 24.07 -9.72 24.73
N LEU A 321 25.25 -10.30 25.00
CA LEU A 321 26.54 -9.66 24.70
C LEU A 321 26.76 -9.46 23.20
N LEU A 322 26.20 -10.32 22.34
CA LEU A 322 26.28 -10.19 20.89
C LEU A 322 25.22 -9.22 20.33
N ASP A 323 24.04 -9.16 20.97
CA ASP A 323 22.96 -8.19 20.73
C ASP A 323 23.45 -6.77 21.04
N GLN A 324 24.12 -6.59 22.17
CA GLN A 324 24.77 -5.33 22.56
C GLN A 324 25.89 -4.93 21.58
N LYS A 325 26.69 -5.88 21.09
CA LYS A 325 27.70 -5.65 20.03
C LYS A 325 27.12 -5.33 18.64
N HIS A 326 25.80 -5.34 18.49
CA HIS A 326 25.09 -5.00 17.25
C HIS A 326 23.97 -3.98 17.50
N ASN A 327 24.07 -3.14 18.55
CA ASN A 327 23.09 -2.11 18.93
C ASN A 327 21.63 -2.63 19.06
N GLY A 328 21.45 -3.89 19.47
CA GLY A 328 20.13 -4.54 19.58
C GLY A 328 19.63 -5.22 18.30
N PHE A 329 20.44 -5.22 17.23
CA PHE A 329 20.11 -5.81 15.92
C PHE A 329 21.02 -7.01 15.58
N ALA A 330 21.20 -7.96 16.52
CA ALA A 330 21.96 -9.17 16.22
C ALA A 330 21.30 -10.01 15.11
N PRO A 331 22.10 -10.61 14.20
CA PRO A 331 21.58 -11.41 13.10
C PRO A 331 20.85 -12.66 13.63
N PRO A 332 19.70 -13.08 13.05
CA PRO A 332 18.94 -14.24 13.48
C PRO A 332 19.79 -15.51 13.65
N GLU A 333 20.76 -15.73 12.77
CA GLU A 333 21.70 -16.85 12.80
C GLU A 333 22.45 -17.00 14.14
N ALA A 334 22.61 -15.92 14.94
CA ALA A 334 23.18 -15.94 16.29
C ALA A 334 22.44 -16.86 17.28
N ARG A 335 21.19 -17.23 16.98
CA ARG A 335 20.34 -18.18 17.74
C ARG A 335 20.68 -19.66 17.49
N LEU A 336 21.29 -19.99 16.35
CA LEU A 336 21.46 -21.38 15.89
C LEU A 336 22.59 -22.21 16.57
N PRO A 337 23.64 -21.65 17.19
CA PRO A 337 24.71 -22.46 17.82
C PRO A 337 24.22 -23.45 18.88
N SER A 338 23.19 -23.12 19.66
CA SER A 338 22.57 -24.01 20.63
C SER A 338 21.78 -25.15 19.97
N ALA A 339 21.05 -24.88 18.87
CA ALA A 339 20.44 -25.92 18.04
C ALA A 339 21.48 -26.86 17.42
N ALA A 340 22.65 -26.35 17.03
CA ALA A 340 23.73 -27.17 16.47
C ALA A 340 24.20 -28.23 17.47
N ILE A 341 24.49 -27.84 18.72
CA ILE A 341 24.85 -28.76 19.81
C ILE A 341 23.70 -29.74 20.11
N GLY A 342 22.46 -29.23 20.21
CA GLY A 342 21.29 -30.07 20.48
C GLY A 342 21.02 -31.10 19.38
N SER A 343 21.32 -30.75 18.12
CA SER A 343 21.09 -31.63 16.96
C SER A 343 21.94 -32.91 16.99
N PHE A 344 23.18 -32.84 17.46
CA PHE A 344 24.00 -34.05 17.64
C PHE A 344 23.58 -34.87 18.87
N SER A 345 23.08 -34.21 19.94
CA SER A 345 22.66 -34.90 21.17
C SER A 345 21.44 -35.82 20.96
N ILE A 346 20.50 -35.44 20.08
CA ILE A 346 19.27 -36.18 19.81
C ILE A 346 19.54 -37.58 19.20
N PRO A 347 20.22 -37.73 18.04
CA PRO A 347 20.53 -39.05 17.48
C PRO A 347 21.38 -39.90 18.43
N VAL A 348 22.33 -39.31 19.17
CA VAL A 348 23.13 -40.04 20.16
C VAL A 348 22.25 -40.69 21.22
N GLY A 349 21.28 -39.95 21.78
CA GLY A 349 20.30 -40.52 22.71
C GLY A 349 19.39 -41.59 22.08
N LEU A 350 18.91 -41.36 20.84
CA LEU A 350 17.99 -42.28 20.17
C LEU A 350 18.67 -43.60 19.73
N PHE A 351 19.87 -43.54 19.14
CA PHE A 351 20.63 -44.74 18.78
C PHE A 351 21.10 -45.50 20.03
N TRP A 352 21.51 -44.81 21.09
CA TRP A 352 21.81 -45.44 22.37
C TRP A 352 20.58 -46.20 22.88
N PHE A 353 19.42 -45.54 23.01
CA PHE A 353 18.18 -46.19 23.46
C PHE A 353 17.82 -47.43 22.61
N ALA A 354 17.84 -47.29 21.28
CA ALA A 354 17.44 -48.35 20.35
C ALA A 354 18.27 -49.64 20.48
N TRP A 355 19.57 -49.51 20.77
CA TRP A 355 20.50 -50.64 20.88
C TRP A 355 20.80 -51.07 22.32
N THR A 356 20.24 -50.40 23.35
CA THR A 356 20.37 -50.83 24.76
C THR A 356 19.06 -51.23 25.42
N ASN A 357 17.92 -51.10 24.73
CA ASN A 357 16.59 -51.50 25.23
C ASN A 357 16.37 -53.02 25.40
N TYR A 358 17.37 -53.87 25.13
CA TYR A 358 17.33 -55.31 25.39
C TYR A 358 16.95 -55.64 26.84
N PRO A 359 16.02 -56.58 27.10
CA PRO A 359 15.71 -57.05 28.46
C PRO A 359 16.93 -57.59 29.23
N SER A 360 17.91 -58.14 28.52
CA SER A 360 19.18 -58.65 29.08
C SER A 360 20.17 -57.57 29.51
N ILE A 361 20.04 -56.33 29.01
CA ILE A 361 20.88 -55.20 29.42
C ILE A 361 20.21 -54.52 30.61
N HIS A 362 21.01 -54.11 31.61
CA HIS A 362 20.51 -53.44 32.80
C HIS A 362 19.76 -52.16 32.42
N TRP A 363 18.52 -52.02 32.90
CA TRP A 363 17.56 -50.98 32.49
C TRP A 363 18.12 -49.56 32.55
N ILE A 364 19.02 -49.28 33.50
CA ILE A 364 19.66 -47.97 33.65
C ILE A 364 20.40 -47.52 32.40
N VAL A 365 20.98 -48.45 31.63
CA VAL A 365 21.72 -48.13 30.41
C VAL A 365 20.77 -47.67 29.30
N SER A 366 19.55 -48.22 29.25
CA SER A 366 18.50 -47.74 28.34
C SER A 366 17.83 -46.46 28.81
N THR A 367 17.57 -46.27 30.11
CA THR A 367 16.94 -45.03 30.60
C THR A 367 17.90 -43.85 30.59
N MET A 368 19.22 -44.06 30.82
CA MET A 368 20.24 -43.01 30.69
C MET A 368 20.34 -42.40 29.29
N ALA A 369 20.00 -43.15 28.25
CA ALA A 369 19.91 -42.62 26.88
C ALA A 369 18.84 -41.51 26.74
N GLY A 370 17.87 -41.44 27.66
CA GLY A 370 16.90 -40.37 27.77
C GLY A 370 17.51 -39.01 28.13
N ALA A 371 18.69 -38.94 28.76
CA ALA A 371 19.31 -37.67 29.13
C ALA A 371 19.85 -36.87 27.93
N PRO A 372 20.72 -37.42 27.04
CA PRO A 372 21.10 -36.73 25.80
C PRO A 372 19.90 -36.49 24.88
N PHE A 373 18.92 -37.40 24.84
CA PHE A 373 17.66 -37.13 24.14
C PHE A 373 16.85 -35.99 24.79
N GLY A 374 16.85 -35.81 26.11
CA GLY A 374 16.13 -34.71 26.76
C GLY A 374 16.82 -33.36 26.61
N PHE A 375 18.15 -33.37 26.50
CA PHE A 375 18.98 -32.17 26.35
C PHE A 375 18.78 -31.48 25.00
N GLY A 376 18.92 -32.22 23.90
CA GLY A 376 18.92 -31.63 22.56
C GLY A 376 17.61 -30.95 22.09
N PRO A 377 16.41 -31.52 22.31
CA PRO A 377 15.13 -30.94 21.90
C PRO A 377 14.88 -29.56 22.46
N ILE A 378 15.27 -29.31 23.72
CA ILE A 378 15.10 -27.99 24.36
C ILE A 378 15.94 -26.95 23.66
N LEU A 379 17.22 -27.25 23.41
CA LEU A 379 18.13 -26.35 22.70
C LEU A 379 17.64 -26.10 21.27
N VAL A 380 17.31 -27.18 20.53
CA VAL A 380 16.79 -27.08 19.17
C VAL A 380 15.49 -26.29 19.12
N PHE A 381 14.55 -26.51 20.05
CA PHE A 381 13.25 -25.82 20.04
C PHE A 381 13.38 -24.34 20.34
N LEU A 382 14.13 -23.98 21.38
CA LEU A 382 14.35 -22.59 21.76
C LEU A 382 15.07 -21.83 20.65
N SER A 383 16.18 -22.38 20.15
CA SER A 383 16.95 -21.79 19.06
C SER A 383 16.14 -21.63 17.79
N ILE A 384 15.39 -22.65 17.34
CA ILE A 384 14.60 -22.57 16.11
C ILE A 384 13.39 -21.65 16.28
N MET A 385 12.68 -21.67 17.42
CA MET A 385 11.56 -20.74 17.62
C MET A 385 12.05 -19.29 17.66
N ASN A 386 13.17 -19.00 18.31
CA ASN A 386 13.75 -17.65 18.31
C ASN A 386 14.27 -17.28 16.91
N TYR A 387 14.98 -18.17 16.21
CA TYR A 387 15.42 -17.95 14.82
C TYR A 387 14.25 -17.64 13.89
N LEU A 388 13.15 -18.40 13.97
CA LEU A 388 11.96 -18.19 13.14
C LEU A 388 11.16 -16.92 13.51
N VAL A 389 11.32 -16.39 14.73
CA VAL A 389 10.77 -15.08 15.11
C VAL A 389 11.64 -13.95 14.58
N ASP A 390 12.96 -14.04 14.80
CA ASP A 390 13.90 -12.99 14.45
C ASP A 390 14.17 -12.93 12.93
N ALA A 391 14.00 -14.04 12.18
CA ALA A 391 14.11 -14.09 10.72
C ALA A 391 12.83 -13.73 9.95
N TYR A 392 11.69 -13.59 10.64
CA TYR A 392 10.38 -13.29 10.07
C TYR A 392 9.63 -12.32 10.99
N THR A 393 10.27 -11.23 11.43
CA THR A 393 9.77 -10.33 12.48
C THR A 393 8.36 -9.80 12.22
N ILE A 394 8.02 -9.45 10.98
CA ILE A 394 6.67 -9.00 10.60
C ILE A 394 5.65 -10.17 10.64
N PHE A 395 6.07 -11.36 10.21
CA PHE A 395 5.20 -12.55 10.13
C PHE A 395 5.30 -13.52 11.30
N ALA A 396 6.02 -13.18 12.38
CA ALA A 396 6.47 -14.10 13.41
C ALA A 396 5.33 -14.94 14.01
N ALA A 397 4.18 -14.32 14.30
CA ALA A 397 2.99 -15.03 14.79
C ALA A 397 2.46 -16.11 13.83
N SER A 398 2.52 -15.86 12.52
CA SER A 398 2.08 -16.81 11.49
C SER A 398 3.08 -17.94 11.27
N VAL A 399 4.38 -17.67 11.34
CA VAL A 399 5.45 -18.67 11.28
C VAL A 399 5.43 -19.59 12.51
N LEU A 400 5.24 -19.03 13.72
CA LEU A 400 5.10 -19.84 14.94
C LEU A 400 3.81 -20.69 14.94
N ALA A 401 2.74 -20.20 14.32
CA ALA A 401 1.53 -20.99 14.09
C ALA A 401 1.78 -22.14 13.11
N ALA A 402 2.46 -21.88 11.97
CA ALA A 402 2.82 -22.88 10.97
C ALA A 402 3.64 -24.05 11.58
N ASN A 403 4.70 -23.70 12.30
CA ASN A 403 5.52 -24.64 13.06
C ASN A 403 4.67 -25.43 14.07
N SER A 404 3.82 -24.75 14.84
CA SER A 404 2.96 -25.41 15.84
C SER A 404 1.93 -26.36 15.24
N ILE A 405 1.40 -26.09 14.03
CA ILE A 405 0.49 -26.98 13.31
C ILE A 405 1.23 -28.28 12.94
N LEU A 406 2.36 -28.19 12.24
CA LEU A 406 3.09 -29.37 11.78
C LEU A 406 3.63 -30.20 12.96
N ARG A 407 4.12 -29.52 13.99
CA ARG A 407 4.58 -30.13 15.25
C ARG A 407 3.46 -30.88 15.98
N SER A 408 2.27 -30.27 16.07
CA SER A 408 1.10 -30.92 16.69
C SER A 408 0.60 -32.12 15.88
N LEU A 409 0.66 -32.03 14.55
CA LEU A 409 0.29 -33.13 13.65
C LEU A 409 1.20 -34.35 13.89
N PHE A 410 2.52 -34.18 13.94
CA PHE A 410 3.45 -35.29 14.20
C PHE A 410 3.28 -35.85 15.63
N GLY A 411 3.09 -34.99 16.63
CA GLY A 411 2.78 -35.43 18.01
C GLY A 411 1.48 -36.23 18.12
N ALA A 412 0.50 -35.96 17.26
CA ALA A 412 -0.74 -36.74 17.18
C ALA A 412 -0.59 -38.04 16.37
N VAL A 413 0.15 -38.01 15.27
CA VAL A 413 0.27 -39.15 14.33
C VAL A 413 1.24 -40.23 14.81
N PHE A 414 2.38 -39.86 15.41
CA PHE A 414 3.42 -40.83 15.79
C PHE A 414 2.90 -41.93 16.74
N PRO A 415 2.21 -41.61 17.86
CA PRO A 415 1.68 -42.63 18.77
C PRO A 415 0.68 -43.61 18.14
N LEU A 416 0.00 -43.24 17.05
CA LEU A 416 -1.05 -44.07 16.43
C LEU A 416 -0.50 -45.32 15.72
N PHE A 417 0.76 -45.27 15.26
CA PHE A 417 1.43 -46.38 14.58
C PHE A 417 2.53 -47.05 15.42
N THR A 418 2.95 -46.45 16.56
CA THR A 418 4.08 -46.94 17.35
C THR A 418 3.94 -48.41 17.76
N VAL A 419 2.80 -48.81 18.34
CA VAL A 419 2.63 -50.18 18.85
C VAL A 419 2.78 -51.20 17.70
N GLN A 420 2.09 -50.97 16.60
CA GLN A 420 2.11 -51.82 15.41
C GLN A 420 3.49 -51.82 14.71
N MET A 421 4.26 -50.74 14.85
CA MET A 421 5.65 -50.65 14.38
C MET A 421 6.58 -51.50 15.24
N TYR A 422 6.47 -51.42 16.56
CA TYR A 422 7.25 -52.24 17.50
C TYR A 422 6.90 -53.74 17.39
N ASP A 423 5.63 -54.09 17.22
CA ASP A 423 5.17 -55.47 17.00
C ASP A 423 5.77 -56.10 15.74
N LYS A 424 5.90 -55.33 14.64
CA LYS A 424 6.33 -55.84 13.33
C LYS A 424 7.84 -55.76 13.09
N LEU A 425 8.51 -54.71 13.57
CA LEU A 425 9.94 -54.49 13.34
C LEU A 425 10.81 -54.93 14.53
N GLY A 426 10.20 -55.21 15.69
CA GLY A 426 10.89 -55.51 16.93
C GLY A 426 11.48 -54.27 17.60
N LEU A 427 11.83 -54.41 18.89
CA LEU A 427 12.23 -53.31 19.78
C LEU A 427 13.36 -52.43 19.22
N HIS A 428 14.33 -53.02 18.53
CA HIS A 428 15.53 -52.32 18.05
C HIS A 428 15.26 -51.49 16.80
N TRP A 429 14.81 -52.11 15.71
CA TRP A 429 14.57 -51.42 14.44
C TRP A 429 13.45 -50.39 14.55
N ALA A 430 12.38 -50.68 15.31
CA ALA A 430 11.33 -49.71 15.58
C ALA A 430 11.86 -48.46 16.31
N SER A 431 12.74 -48.64 17.32
CA SER A 431 13.39 -47.52 18.03
C SER A 431 14.44 -46.79 17.18
N THR A 432 14.98 -47.42 16.13
CA THR A 432 16.04 -46.84 15.28
C THR A 432 15.47 -45.90 14.20
N ILE A 433 14.22 -46.08 13.78
CA ILE A 433 13.56 -45.20 12.78
C ILE A 433 13.59 -43.71 13.18
N PRO A 434 13.12 -43.28 14.38
CA PRO A 434 13.23 -41.88 14.78
C PRO A 434 14.68 -41.40 14.92
N ALA A 435 15.63 -42.29 15.22
CA ALA A 435 17.06 -41.94 15.27
C ALA A 435 17.59 -41.55 13.88
N PHE A 436 17.21 -42.29 12.83
CA PHE A 436 17.56 -41.94 11.45
C PHE A 436 16.85 -40.67 10.97
N LEU A 437 15.57 -40.47 11.32
CA LEU A 437 14.84 -39.24 10.99
C LEU A 437 15.49 -38.01 11.63
N ALA A 438 15.90 -38.10 12.89
CA ALA A 438 16.66 -37.03 13.55
C ALA A 438 18.04 -36.82 12.93
N LEU A 439 18.74 -37.90 12.55
CA LEU A 439 20.07 -37.83 11.92
C LEU A 439 20.05 -37.08 10.58
N VAL A 440 19.01 -37.26 9.77
CA VAL A 440 18.82 -36.54 8.49
C VAL A 440 18.68 -35.04 8.70
N CYS A 441 18.17 -34.59 9.84
CA CYS A 441 18.00 -33.17 10.15
C CYS A 441 19.22 -32.51 10.82
N VAL A 442 20.26 -33.28 11.23
CA VAL A 442 21.48 -32.73 11.86
C VAL A 442 22.16 -31.65 11.01
N PRO A 443 22.24 -31.74 9.67
CA PRO A 443 22.83 -30.67 8.87
C PRO A 443 22.06 -29.35 8.92
N PHE A 444 20.77 -29.33 9.25
CA PHE A 444 19.93 -28.13 9.06
C PHE A 444 20.43 -26.91 9.88
N PRO A 445 20.68 -26.99 11.21
CA PRO A 445 21.18 -25.83 11.96
C PRO A 445 22.54 -25.33 11.46
N TYR A 446 23.41 -26.22 10.96
CA TYR A 446 24.72 -25.85 10.42
C TYR A 446 24.61 -25.17 9.05
N LEU A 447 23.75 -25.69 8.17
CA LEU A 447 23.50 -25.09 6.86
C LEU A 447 22.86 -23.71 6.99
N PHE A 448 21.89 -23.54 7.91
CA PHE A 448 21.30 -22.22 8.17
C PHE A 448 22.23 -21.30 8.98
N TYR A 449 23.18 -21.81 9.78
CA TYR A 449 24.17 -20.95 10.42
C TYR A 449 25.18 -20.37 9.42
N ILE A 450 25.61 -21.16 8.42
CA ILE A 450 26.61 -20.74 7.42
C ILE A 450 25.97 -20.00 6.25
N TYR A 451 24.83 -20.46 5.75
CA TYR A 451 24.18 -19.94 4.54
C TYR A 451 22.85 -19.23 4.83
N GLY A 452 22.44 -19.08 6.09
CA GLY A 452 21.14 -18.53 6.48
C GLY A 452 20.83 -17.19 5.86
N ALA A 453 21.70 -16.19 6.03
CA ALA A 453 21.55 -14.87 5.43
C ALA A 453 21.32 -14.94 3.91
N ARG A 454 22.14 -15.72 3.19
CA ARG A 454 21.98 -15.92 1.73
C ARG A 454 20.65 -16.59 1.37
N ILE A 455 20.24 -17.62 2.11
CA ILE A 455 18.96 -18.31 1.87
C ILE A 455 17.78 -17.35 2.19
N ARG A 456 17.90 -16.50 3.22
CA ARG A 456 16.89 -15.48 3.57
C ARG A 456 16.69 -14.45 2.46
N THR A 457 17.75 -14.02 1.75
CA THR A 457 17.61 -13.16 0.55
C THR A 457 16.88 -13.82 -0.64
N HIS A 458 16.61 -15.12 -0.59
CA HIS A 458 15.83 -15.85 -1.61
C HIS A 458 14.48 -16.35 -1.06
N CYS A 459 14.12 -15.93 0.15
CA CYS A 459 12.89 -16.29 0.87
C CYS A 459 12.01 -15.04 0.95
N LYS A 460 10.89 -15.01 0.22
CA LYS A 460 10.11 -13.79 -0.01
C LYS A 460 9.70 -13.16 1.34
N PHE A 461 9.03 -13.94 2.19
CA PHE A 461 8.53 -13.50 3.49
C PHE A 461 9.64 -13.34 4.56
N ALA A 462 10.91 -13.65 4.25
CA ALA A 462 12.05 -13.40 5.15
C ALA A 462 12.83 -12.13 4.77
N ALA A 463 12.95 -11.85 3.47
CA ALA A 463 13.67 -10.68 2.95
C ALA A 463 12.99 -9.36 3.35
N GLU A 464 11.65 -9.31 3.33
CA GLU A 464 10.89 -8.16 3.85
C GLU A 464 11.16 -7.90 5.34
N SER A 465 11.13 -8.96 6.16
CA SER A 465 11.33 -8.84 7.59
C SER A 465 12.76 -8.41 7.92
N ASP A 466 13.74 -8.79 7.10
CA ASP A 466 15.12 -8.30 7.19
C ASP A 466 15.22 -6.81 6.80
N ALA A 467 14.62 -6.41 5.68
CA ALA A 467 14.57 -5.00 5.24
C ALA A 467 13.87 -4.09 6.26
N PHE A 468 12.79 -4.57 6.89
CA PHE A 468 12.12 -3.85 7.97
C PHE A 468 13.02 -3.69 9.21
N MET A 469 13.73 -4.74 9.61
CA MET A 469 14.68 -4.65 10.73
C MET A 469 15.86 -3.74 10.41
N GLN A 470 16.32 -3.68 9.15
CA GLN A 470 17.33 -2.73 8.70
C GLN A 470 16.82 -1.29 8.78
N SER A 471 15.57 -1.01 8.35
CA SER A 471 14.96 0.32 8.48
C SER A 471 14.79 0.76 9.93
N LEU A 472 14.47 -0.18 10.85
CA LEU A 472 14.43 0.09 12.29
C LEU A 472 15.82 0.33 12.88
N LYS A 473 16.88 -0.33 12.36
CA LYS A 473 18.26 -0.09 12.78
C LYS A 473 18.69 1.31 12.38
N GLN A 474 18.50 1.68 11.11
CA GLN A 474 18.81 3.02 10.61
C GLN A 474 18.05 4.10 11.39
N ALA A 475 16.74 3.93 11.63
CA ALA A 475 15.93 4.88 12.40
C ALA A 475 16.21 4.89 13.92
N GLN A 476 16.95 3.91 14.46
CA GLN A 476 17.43 3.92 15.84
C GLN A 476 18.85 4.51 15.91
N ASP A 477 19.76 4.09 15.03
CA ASP A 477 21.11 4.65 14.92
C ASP A 477 21.02 6.18 14.65
N GLN A 478 20.19 6.64 13.71
CA GLN A 478 19.91 8.08 13.46
C GLN A 478 19.26 8.81 14.64
N ARG A 479 18.68 8.10 15.61
CA ARG A 479 18.00 8.67 16.78
C ARG A 479 18.82 8.60 18.05
N GLU A 480 19.78 7.68 18.12
CA GLU A 480 20.85 7.66 19.12
C GLU A 480 21.93 8.69 18.72
N GLN A 481 22.27 8.80 17.43
CA GLN A 481 22.95 9.98 16.86
C GLN A 481 22.11 11.25 17.03
N GLY A 482 20.78 11.15 16.92
CA GLY A 482 19.81 12.18 17.31
C GLY A 482 19.64 12.38 18.83
N LEU A 483 20.52 11.80 19.65
CA LEU A 483 20.71 12.04 21.08
C LEU A 483 22.20 12.24 21.45
N GLU A 484 23.14 11.98 20.54
CA GLU A 484 24.51 12.50 20.56
C GLU A 484 24.48 13.96 20.10
N GLU A 485 23.97 14.20 18.89
CA GLU A 485 23.58 15.52 18.36
C GLU A 485 22.28 16.05 19.02
N GLN A 486 21.83 15.45 20.13
CA GLN A 486 20.92 16.10 21.09
C GLN A 486 21.27 15.90 22.57
N ASP A 487 22.50 15.49 22.95
CA ASP A 487 23.07 15.75 24.29
C ASP A 487 24.62 15.58 24.49
N ASN A 488 25.42 15.64 23.42
CA ASN A 488 26.90 15.72 23.46
C ASN A 488 27.49 17.10 23.06
N SER A 489 27.07 17.70 21.94
CA SER A 489 27.73 18.82 21.23
C SER A 489 27.69 20.23 21.87
N THR A 490 27.90 20.27 23.18
CA THR A 490 28.28 21.44 24.00
C THR A 490 29.45 21.07 24.92
N GLU A 491 29.91 19.81 24.96
CA GLU A 491 31.34 19.54 25.25
C GLU A 491 32.23 20.15 24.16
N ASP A 492 31.70 20.32 22.93
CA ASP A 492 32.25 21.16 21.87
C ASP A 492 32.43 22.62 22.33
N GLU A 493 31.64 23.10 23.30
CA GLU A 493 31.86 24.38 23.99
C GLU A 493 32.92 24.26 25.12
N ARG A 494 33.83 23.30 24.96
CA ARG A 494 35.20 23.23 25.52
C ARG A 494 36.21 22.90 24.41
N THR A 495 36.46 23.75 23.42
CA THR A 495 35.85 25.02 22.99
C THR A 495 36.39 25.36 21.59
N VAL A 496 35.80 26.31 20.83
CA VAL A 496 36.39 26.82 19.56
C VAL A 496 37.59 27.73 19.82
N VAL A 497 38.67 27.12 20.30
CA VAL A 497 40.08 27.56 20.33
C VAL A 497 40.88 26.25 20.27
N ASP A 498 41.68 25.94 19.25
CA ASP A 498 42.16 26.74 18.13
C ASP A 498 42.47 25.86 16.88
N GLU A 499 42.84 26.52 15.78
CA GLU A 499 43.53 26.01 14.58
C GLU A 499 44.69 25.01 14.92
N GLY A 500 45.16 24.06 14.08
CA GLY A 500 45.10 23.87 12.62
C GLY A 500 46.49 23.43 12.07
N VAL A 501 46.53 22.82 10.87
CA VAL A 501 47.74 22.57 10.02
C VAL A 501 48.68 21.37 10.32
N ILE A 502 48.23 20.14 10.03
CA ILE A 502 48.62 19.29 8.87
C ILE A 502 50.13 19.14 8.52
N THR A 503 50.70 17.91 8.50
CA THR A 503 51.88 17.60 7.62
C THR A 503 52.23 16.12 7.22
N SER A 504 51.68 15.61 6.10
CA SER A 504 52.32 14.59 5.19
C SER A 504 52.45 13.11 5.70
N SER A 505 52.78 12.02 4.95
CA SER A 505 53.17 11.77 3.55
C SER A 505 53.13 10.25 3.17
N HIS A 506 53.19 9.92 1.86
CA HIS A 506 53.73 8.64 1.27
C HIS A 506 52.94 7.31 1.48
N ARG A 507 52.99 6.27 0.62
CA ARG A 507 53.37 6.09 -0.81
C ARG A 507 52.92 4.68 -1.29
N ARG A 508 52.54 4.54 -2.58
CA ARG A 508 52.74 3.40 -3.52
C ARG A 508 52.75 1.95 -2.97
N THR A 509 52.08 0.98 -3.60
CA THR A 509 52.52 0.30 -4.85
C THR A 509 51.44 -0.71 -5.30
N SER A 510 51.01 -0.74 -6.58
CA SER A 510 51.44 -1.64 -7.69
C SER A 510 51.14 -3.14 -7.47
N SER A 511 50.76 -4.00 -8.45
CA SER A 511 50.75 -3.91 -9.93
C SER A 511 49.87 -5.04 -10.53
N VAL A 512 48.92 -4.79 -11.46
CA VAL A 512 49.01 -4.87 -12.96
C VAL A 512 49.15 -6.31 -13.55
N HIS A 513 48.43 -6.55 -14.67
CA HIS A 513 48.30 -7.78 -15.51
C HIS A 513 47.31 -8.85 -14.99
N GLY A 514 46.67 -9.68 -15.83
CA GLY A 514 46.56 -9.67 -17.31
C GLY A 514 46.30 -11.07 -17.93
N GLY A 515 45.66 -11.15 -19.12
CA GLY A 515 45.65 -12.40 -19.93
C GLY A 515 44.38 -12.68 -20.76
N SER A 516 44.46 -12.44 -22.08
CA SER A 516 43.51 -12.85 -23.13
C SER A 516 43.55 -14.36 -23.45
N THR A 517 42.48 -14.98 -24.00
CA THR A 517 42.37 -15.40 -25.44
C THR A 517 41.16 -16.33 -25.77
N GLU A 518 40.42 -15.95 -26.82
CA GLU A 518 39.97 -16.77 -27.96
C GLU A 518 39.45 -18.24 -27.87
N SER A 519 38.18 -18.41 -28.29
CA SER A 519 37.78 -19.11 -29.54
C SER A 519 36.96 -20.41 -29.53
N ARG A 520 36.16 -20.52 -30.62
CA ARG A 520 35.53 -21.69 -31.27
C ARG A 520 34.28 -22.33 -30.66
N ASN A 521 33.36 -22.94 -31.41
CA ASN A 521 32.85 -22.86 -32.80
C ASN A 521 32.04 -24.16 -33.01
N TRP A 522 30.78 -24.08 -33.44
CA TRP A 522 29.97 -25.06 -34.21
C TRP A 522 28.67 -24.28 -34.55
N GLY A 523 28.19 -24.03 -35.78
CA GLY A 523 28.36 -24.69 -37.09
C GLY A 523 27.49 -25.97 -37.16
N PHE A 524 26.56 -26.25 -38.08
CA PHE A 524 26.02 -25.64 -39.32
C PHE A 524 24.53 -26.14 -39.48
N ASP A 525 23.64 -25.81 -40.43
CA ASP A 525 23.57 -25.08 -41.74
C ASP A 525 22.09 -24.55 -41.92
N THR A 526 21.76 -23.47 -42.64
CA THR A 526 21.33 -23.35 -44.09
C THR A 526 20.40 -24.46 -44.64
N ALA A 527 19.42 -24.28 -45.55
CA ALA A 527 18.81 -23.18 -46.36
C ALA A 527 17.32 -23.61 -46.68
N GLY A 528 16.42 -22.89 -47.37
CA GLY A 528 16.39 -21.58 -48.02
C GLY A 528 15.05 -21.33 -48.78
N GLU A 529 14.70 -20.05 -48.92
CA GLU A 529 14.25 -19.32 -50.14
C GLU A 529 13.08 -19.70 -51.08
N VAL A 530 12.26 -18.64 -51.35
CA VAL A 530 11.65 -18.18 -52.64
C VAL A 530 10.50 -19.01 -53.28
N SER A 531 9.42 -18.46 -53.88
CA SER A 531 8.96 -17.09 -54.28
C SER A 531 7.50 -16.86 -53.80
N GLU A 532 6.83 -15.68 -53.74
CA GLU A 532 6.80 -14.38 -54.48
C GLU A 532 5.73 -14.29 -55.61
N THR A 533 5.23 -13.06 -55.85
CA THR A 533 4.26 -12.57 -56.85
C THR A 533 2.75 -12.72 -56.52
N ASP A 534 1.89 -11.73 -56.80
CA ASP A 534 2.06 -10.27 -56.83
C ASP A 534 0.69 -9.55 -56.77
N ARG A 535 0.69 -8.27 -56.35
CA ARG A 535 -0.19 -7.15 -56.77
C ARG A 535 -1.72 -7.32 -56.98
N LEU A 536 -2.44 -6.63 -56.08
CA LEU A 536 -3.23 -5.41 -56.32
C LEU A 536 -4.44 -5.34 -57.30
N HIS A 537 -5.42 -4.56 -56.82
CA HIS A 537 -6.40 -3.72 -57.53
C HIS A 537 -7.72 -4.30 -58.10
N ALA A 538 -8.77 -4.05 -57.30
CA ALA A 538 -9.83 -3.06 -57.59
C ALA A 538 -11.14 -3.47 -58.31
N ALA A 539 -12.16 -2.66 -58.00
CA ALA A 539 -13.43 -2.43 -58.70
C ALA A 539 -14.54 -3.51 -58.63
N GLN A 540 -15.51 -3.19 -57.77
CA GLN A 540 -16.98 -3.40 -57.86
C GLN A 540 -17.59 -3.41 -59.30
N PRO A 541 -18.91 -3.67 -59.46
CA PRO A 541 -19.77 -4.69 -58.83
C PRO A 541 -20.70 -5.39 -59.86
N THR A 542 -21.48 -6.42 -59.50
CA THR A 542 -22.97 -6.47 -59.68
C THR A 542 -23.64 -7.83 -59.38
N MET A 543 -24.78 -7.74 -58.67
CA MET A 543 -26.02 -8.55 -58.75
C MET A 543 -26.00 -10.11 -58.75
N THR A 544 -26.19 -10.64 -57.54
CA THR A 544 -27.28 -11.57 -57.15
C THR A 544 -27.56 -12.85 -57.95
N HIS A 545 -27.28 -13.99 -57.31
CA HIS A 545 -28.11 -15.20 -57.39
C HIS A 545 -28.66 -15.54 -56.00
N THR A 546 -29.90 -16.02 -55.93
CA THR A 546 -30.57 -16.47 -54.69
C THR A 546 -29.90 -17.71 -54.12
N ARG A 547 -29.46 -17.65 -52.86
CA ARG A 547 -28.96 -18.81 -52.08
C ARG A 547 -30.02 -19.36 -51.12
N ASP A 548 -29.87 -20.62 -50.76
CA ASP A 548 -30.61 -21.28 -49.68
C ASP A 548 -30.54 -20.49 -48.36
N PRO A 549 -31.56 -20.61 -47.47
CA PRO A 549 -31.57 -19.88 -46.21
C PRO A 549 -30.33 -20.22 -45.38
N LYS A 550 -29.53 -19.20 -45.03
CA LYS A 550 -28.36 -19.35 -44.16
C LYS A 550 -28.76 -20.09 -42.87
N PRO A 551 -27.96 -21.06 -42.39
CA PRO A 551 -28.19 -21.67 -41.09
C PRO A 551 -28.15 -20.58 -40.01
N ALA A 552 -29.07 -20.62 -39.04
CA ALA A 552 -29.11 -19.62 -37.98
C ALA A 552 -27.92 -19.79 -36.99
N PRO A 553 -27.34 -18.69 -36.48
CA PRO A 553 -26.31 -18.76 -35.45
C PRO A 553 -26.84 -19.38 -34.14
N LEU A 554 -25.93 -19.65 -33.21
CA LEU A 554 -26.31 -19.96 -31.83
C LEU A 554 -26.92 -18.71 -31.19
N THR A 555 -27.96 -18.92 -30.38
CA THR A 555 -28.49 -17.90 -29.46
C THR A 555 -27.65 -17.85 -28.19
N ILE A 556 -27.72 -16.76 -27.42
CA ILE A 556 -26.93 -16.59 -26.17
C ILE A 556 -27.11 -17.78 -25.23
N ALA A 557 -28.36 -18.24 -25.01
CA ALA A 557 -28.63 -19.41 -24.17
C ALA A 557 -28.07 -20.73 -24.73
N GLU A 558 -27.91 -20.86 -26.05
CA GLU A 558 -27.23 -22.01 -26.67
C GLU A 558 -25.70 -21.89 -26.60
N GLU A 559 -25.13 -20.68 -26.67
CA GLU A 559 -23.69 -20.46 -26.47
C GLU A 559 -23.28 -20.68 -25.00
N GLU A 560 -24.04 -20.16 -24.04
CA GLU A 560 -23.84 -20.40 -22.61
C GLU A 560 -23.91 -21.90 -22.27
N LEU A 561 -24.90 -22.61 -22.83
CA LEU A 561 -25.07 -24.05 -22.60
C LEU A 561 -23.95 -24.87 -23.27
N LEU A 562 -23.40 -24.41 -24.39
CA LEU A 562 -22.23 -25.02 -25.04
C LEU A 562 -20.92 -24.71 -24.30
N ALA A 563 -20.76 -23.49 -23.77
CA ALA A 563 -19.58 -23.06 -23.02
C ALA A 563 -19.52 -23.67 -21.61
N ALA A 564 -20.67 -23.91 -20.98
CA ALA A 564 -20.78 -24.61 -19.70
C ALA A 564 -20.54 -26.13 -19.78
N SER A 565 -20.38 -26.70 -20.98
CA SER A 565 -20.10 -28.12 -21.16
C SER A 565 -18.67 -28.47 -20.77
N GLU A 566 -18.52 -29.29 -19.72
CA GLU A 566 -17.23 -29.86 -19.29
C GLU A 566 -16.61 -30.81 -20.32
N ALA A 567 -17.38 -31.29 -21.31
CA ALA A 567 -16.89 -32.13 -22.40
C ALA A 567 -16.35 -31.30 -23.56
N VAL A 568 -16.99 -30.17 -23.88
CA VAL A 568 -16.57 -29.26 -24.96
C VAL A 568 -15.41 -28.36 -24.52
N SER A 569 -15.37 -27.92 -23.26
CA SER A 569 -14.27 -27.11 -22.72
C SER A 569 -12.92 -27.86 -22.61
N LYS A 570 -12.94 -29.20 -22.68
CA LYS A 570 -11.74 -30.05 -22.74
C LYS A 570 -11.16 -30.20 -24.14
N LEU A 571 -11.82 -29.69 -25.19
CA LEU A 571 -11.26 -29.61 -26.54
C LEU A 571 -10.42 -28.34 -26.67
N SER A 572 -9.17 -28.47 -27.13
CA SER A 572 -8.35 -27.30 -27.45
C SER A 572 -8.89 -26.58 -28.70
N GLN A 573 -8.55 -25.30 -28.86
CA GLN A 573 -9.00 -24.50 -30.00
C GLN A 573 -8.64 -25.17 -31.35
N SER A 574 -7.43 -25.72 -31.47
CA SER A 574 -6.99 -26.49 -32.64
C SER A 574 -7.86 -27.73 -32.92
N GLN A 575 -8.39 -28.41 -31.89
CA GLN A 575 -9.32 -29.53 -32.07
C GLN A 575 -10.70 -29.07 -32.54
N LEU A 576 -11.18 -27.92 -32.04
CA LEU A 576 -12.42 -27.30 -32.49
C LEU A 576 -12.32 -26.83 -33.95
N ASP A 577 -11.19 -26.23 -34.34
CA ASP A 577 -10.95 -25.79 -35.71
C ASP A 577 -10.88 -26.99 -36.68
N THR A 578 -10.18 -28.07 -36.30
CA THR A 578 -10.16 -29.32 -37.07
C THR A 578 -11.57 -29.93 -37.23
N PHE A 579 -12.42 -29.82 -36.20
CA PHE A 579 -13.82 -30.25 -36.28
C PHE A 579 -14.66 -29.35 -37.20
N ASN A 580 -14.47 -28.03 -37.15
CA ASN A 580 -15.13 -27.08 -38.04
C ASN A 580 -14.78 -27.35 -39.51
N ASP A 581 -13.50 -27.62 -39.81
CA ASP A 581 -13.05 -27.96 -41.16
C ASP A 581 -13.56 -29.33 -41.63
N TRP A 582 -13.70 -30.31 -40.73
CA TRP A 582 -14.38 -31.56 -41.07
C TRP A 582 -15.87 -31.35 -41.40
N VAL A 583 -16.57 -30.47 -40.67
CA VAL A 583 -17.97 -30.13 -40.96
C VAL A 583 -18.08 -29.39 -42.29
N ARG A 584 -17.17 -28.45 -42.59
CA ARG A 584 -17.05 -27.77 -43.90
C ARG A 584 -16.86 -28.76 -45.06
N GLY A 585 -15.98 -29.76 -44.88
CA GLY A 585 -15.70 -30.78 -45.90
C GLY A 585 -16.76 -31.87 -46.05
N SER A 586 -17.73 -31.96 -45.12
CA SER A 586 -18.74 -33.02 -45.09
C SER A 586 -20.08 -32.55 -45.66
N LYS A 587 -20.76 -33.41 -46.43
CA LYS A 587 -22.09 -33.09 -47.02
C LYS A 587 -23.20 -33.09 -45.95
N ASN A 588 -23.28 -31.99 -45.18
CA ASN A 588 -24.25 -31.76 -44.12
C ASN A 588 -24.29 -32.88 -43.05
N PRO A 589 -23.21 -33.08 -42.28
CA PRO A 589 -23.08 -34.24 -41.39
C PRO A 589 -24.13 -34.27 -40.28
N GLY A 590 -24.56 -35.48 -39.93
CA GLY A 590 -25.51 -35.76 -38.86
C GLY A 590 -24.87 -35.88 -37.47
N VAL A 591 -25.69 -35.81 -36.42
CA VAL A 591 -25.23 -35.87 -35.01
C VAL A 591 -24.48 -37.17 -34.71
N LEU A 592 -24.92 -38.31 -35.27
CA LEU A 592 -24.23 -39.60 -35.11
C LEU A 592 -22.87 -39.64 -35.82
N GLU A 593 -22.73 -38.96 -36.96
CA GLU A 593 -21.48 -38.89 -37.71
C GLU A 593 -20.47 -38.02 -36.97
N ALA A 594 -20.89 -36.85 -36.47
CA ALA A 594 -20.07 -36.00 -35.61
C ALA A 594 -19.60 -36.73 -34.35
N LYS A 595 -20.50 -37.49 -33.72
CA LYS A 595 -20.17 -38.34 -32.56
C LYS A 595 -19.13 -39.41 -32.91
N SER A 596 -19.32 -40.13 -34.02
CA SER A 596 -18.36 -41.16 -34.46
C SER A 596 -17.04 -40.57 -34.95
N TRP A 597 -17.02 -39.33 -35.45
CA TRP A 597 -15.81 -38.66 -35.89
C TRP A 597 -14.97 -38.20 -34.71
N LEU A 598 -15.55 -37.42 -33.78
CA LEU A 598 -14.86 -36.93 -32.57
C LEU A 598 -14.28 -38.07 -31.72
N THR A 599 -15.08 -39.13 -31.49
CA THR A 599 -14.66 -40.27 -30.66
C THR A 599 -13.51 -41.06 -31.29
N ARG A 600 -13.53 -41.29 -32.61
CA ARG A 600 -12.44 -41.98 -33.32
C ARG A 600 -11.20 -41.11 -33.56
N ARG A 601 -11.37 -39.80 -33.73
CA ARG A 601 -10.27 -38.89 -34.08
C ARG A 601 -9.38 -38.56 -32.89
N TYR A 602 -9.96 -38.51 -31.69
CA TYR A 602 -9.29 -38.13 -30.44
C TYR A 602 -9.31 -39.23 -29.36
N ASP A 603 -9.63 -40.47 -29.74
CA ASP A 603 -9.72 -41.66 -28.87
C ASP A 603 -10.57 -41.45 -27.59
N LEU A 604 -11.73 -40.80 -27.77
CA LEU A 604 -12.65 -40.47 -26.68
C LEU A 604 -13.72 -41.55 -26.52
N TYR A 605 -14.09 -41.85 -25.26
CA TYR A 605 -15.18 -42.76 -24.95
C TYR A 605 -16.47 -42.41 -25.70
N TYR A 606 -17.20 -43.44 -26.15
CA TYR A 606 -18.39 -43.26 -27.00
C TYR A 606 -19.48 -42.38 -26.37
N ASN A 607 -19.48 -42.20 -25.04
CA ASN A 607 -20.46 -41.38 -24.32
C ASN A 607 -19.94 -40.02 -23.83
N THR A 608 -18.75 -39.57 -24.25
CA THR A 608 -18.15 -38.30 -23.81
C THR A 608 -19.03 -37.08 -24.13
N PHE A 609 -19.72 -37.08 -25.28
CA PHE A 609 -20.61 -35.98 -25.68
C PHE A 609 -22.09 -36.42 -25.69
N SER A 610 -22.94 -35.57 -25.12
CA SER A 610 -24.40 -35.65 -25.19
C SER A 610 -24.93 -35.31 -26.59
N TYR A 611 -26.20 -35.66 -26.84
CA TYR A 611 -26.84 -35.35 -28.12
C TYR A 611 -27.01 -33.84 -28.34
N SER A 612 -27.34 -33.09 -27.29
CA SER A 612 -27.52 -31.63 -27.32
C SER A 612 -26.23 -30.89 -27.64
N GLU A 613 -25.11 -31.23 -26.99
CA GLU A 613 -23.82 -30.58 -27.25
C GLU A 613 -23.39 -30.77 -28.71
N LEU A 614 -23.53 -31.99 -29.24
CA LEU A 614 -23.20 -32.29 -30.64
C LEU A 614 -24.11 -31.56 -31.64
N VAL A 615 -25.39 -31.33 -31.32
CA VAL A 615 -26.29 -30.50 -32.13
C VAL A 615 -25.81 -29.05 -32.15
N LEU A 616 -25.43 -28.49 -30.99
CA LEU A 616 -24.96 -27.11 -30.89
C LEU A 616 -23.59 -26.91 -31.56
N MET A 617 -22.65 -27.85 -31.39
CA MET A 617 -21.38 -27.87 -32.11
C MET A 617 -21.58 -27.92 -33.63
N LEU A 618 -22.49 -28.78 -34.12
CA LEU A 618 -22.82 -28.83 -35.55
C LEU A 618 -23.50 -27.56 -36.06
N LYS A 619 -24.37 -26.93 -35.25
CA LYS A 619 -25.02 -25.65 -35.59
C LYS A 619 -23.98 -24.53 -35.73
N ARG A 620 -23.04 -24.42 -34.77
CA ARG A 620 -21.90 -23.49 -34.79
C ARG A 620 -21.02 -23.70 -36.01
N ALA A 621 -20.57 -24.93 -36.25
CA ALA A 621 -19.68 -25.27 -37.36
C ALA A 621 -20.33 -25.03 -38.73
N LYS A 622 -21.63 -25.32 -38.89
CA LYS A 622 -22.37 -25.05 -40.12
C LYS A 622 -22.56 -23.55 -40.37
N TYR A 623 -22.77 -22.74 -39.33
CA TYR A 623 -22.76 -21.28 -39.45
C TYR A 623 -21.39 -20.76 -39.93
N LEU A 624 -20.30 -21.18 -39.26
CA LEU A 624 -18.90 -20.85 -39.61
C LEU A 624 -18.43 -21.39 -40.97
N SER A 625 -19.22 -22.26 -41.62
CA SER A 625 -18.98 -22.75 -42.98
C SER A 625 -19.64 -21.92 -44.08
N SER A 626 -20.44 -20.91 -43.72
CA SER A 626 -21.35 -20.20 -44.65
C SER A 626 -20.99 -18.75 -44.97
N ASP A 627 -19.84 -18.26 -44.49
CA ASP A 627 -19.31 -16.91 -44.80
C ASP A 627 -17.92 -16.97 -45.46
N GLU A 628 -17.67 -16.00 -46.35
CA GLU A 628 -16.70 -16.14 -47.46
C GLU A 628 -15.60 -15.06 -47.51
N ASP A 629 -15.58 -14.09 -46.58
CA ASP A 629 -14.36 -13.35 -46.23
C ASP A 629 -13.93 -13.69 -44.80
N HIS A 630 -12.63 -13.83 -44.62
CA HIS A 630 -11.98 -13.93 -43.32
C HIS A 630 -10.75 -13.01 -43.21
N SER A 631 -10.58 -12.04 -44.10
CA SER A 631 -9.34 -11.29 -44.28
C SER A 631 -9.42 -9.77 -44.14
N LYS A 632 -10.55 -9.10 -44.46
CA LYS A 632 -10.61 -7.61 -44.41
C LYS A 632 -11.88 -6.98 -43.84
N ASN A 633 -12.96 -7.72 -43.60
CA ASN A 633 -14.09 -7.23 -42.80
C ASN A 633 -14.50 -8.26 -41.75
N ARG A 634 -13.80 -8.25 -40.60
CA ARG A 634 -14.45 -8.69 -39.35
C ARG A 634 -15.48 -7.64 -38.96
N ILE A 635 -16.70 -7.78 -39.49
CA ILE A 635 -17.87 -7.22 -38.83
C ILE A 635 -18.06 -8.07 -37.57
N ASP A 636 -17.32 -7.72 -36.52
CA ASP A 636 -17.70 -8.07 -35.16
C ASP A 636 -19.06 -7.41 -34.95
N PHE A 637 -20.14 -8.21 -35.03
CA PHE A 637 -21.51 -7.78 -34.71
C PHE A 637 -21.69 -7.44 -33.21
N VAL A 638 -20.59 -7.39 -32.46
CA VAL A 638 -20.49 -7.07 -31.05
C VAL A 638 -19.50 -5.92 -30.93
N ILE A 639 -19.98 -4.73 -30.59
CA ILE A 639 -19.14 -3.58 -30.25
C ILE A 639 -18.25 -3.99 -29.07
N ARG A 640 -16.94 -3.78 -29.22
CA ARG A 640 -15.93 -4.07 -28.19
C ARG A 640 -15.33 -2.78 -27.66
N LYS A 641 -15.48 -2.54 -26.36
CA LYS A 641 -14.90 -1.43 -25.59
C LYS A 641 -14.54 -1.92 -24.18
N PRO A 642 -13.69 -1.24 -23.40
CA PRO A 642 -13.44 -1.60 -22.00
C PRO A 642 -14.76 -1.73 -21.22
N GLY A 643 -14.97 -2.84 -20.50
CA GLY A 643 -16.23 -3.16 -19.81
C GLY A 643 -17.36 -3.70 -20.71
N LEU A 644 -17.22 -3.64 -22.04
CA LEU A 644 -18.15 -4.15 -23.05
C LEU A 644 -17.40 -5.07 -24.03
N GLY A 645 -17.19 -6.34 -23.64
CA GLY A 645 -16.49 -7.32 -24.48
C GLY A 645 -14.95 -7.24 -24.47
N LEU A 646 -14.37 -6.22 -23.82
CA LEU A 646 -12.96 -6.15 -23.44
C LEU A 646 -12.84 -6.00 -21.90
N PRO A 647 -11.70 -6.39 -21.29
CA PRO A 647 -11.45 -6.17 -19.86
C PRO A 647 -11.61 -4.69 -19.47
N LEU A 648 -11.95 -4.42 -18.21
CA LEU A 648 -12.18 -3.05 -17.74
C LEU A 648 -10.88 -2.20 -17.72
N GLY A 649 -9.75 -2.79 -17.34
CA GLY A 649 -8.44 -2.13 -17.29
C GLY A 649 -7.63 -2.21 -18.59
N HIS A 650 -8.27 -2.04 -19.75
CA HIS A 650 -7.61 -2.24 -21.03
C HIS A 650 -6.85 -1.00 -21.49
N MET A 651 -5.52 -1.06 -21.37
CA MET A 651 -4.56 -0.17 -22.03
C MET A 651 -4.09 -0.76 -23.38
N PRO A 652 -3.55 0.05 -24.30
CA PRO A 652 -2.84 -0.42 -25.51
C PRO A 652 -1.41 -0.88 -25.17
N ASP A 653 -0.66 -1.31 -26.20
CA ASP A 653 0.79 -1.60 -26.12
C ASP A 653 1.59 -0.37 -25.63
N GLN A 654 2.85 -0.56 -25.22
CA GLN A 654 3.65 0.47 -24.55
C GLN A 654 3.89 1.73 -25.42
N GLU A 655 4.28 1.54 -26.68
CA GLU A 655 4.50 2.63 -27.63
C GLU A 655 3.18 3.41 -27.90
N GLY A 656 3.12 4.68 -27.47
CA GLY A 656 1.95 5.55 -27.65
C GLY A 656 0.93 5.52 -26.51
N ARG A 657 1.27 4.99 -25.34
CA ARG A 657 0.39 5.05 -24.15
C ARG A 657 0.48 6.40 -23.45
N PHE A 658 -0.68 7.06 -23.25
CA PHE A 658 -0.75 8.24 -22.37
C PHE A 658 -0.64 7.84 -20.88
N PRO A 659 0.21 8.50 -20.07
CA PRO A 659 0.45 8.16 -18.68
C PRO A 659 -0.73 8.48 -17.74
N LEU A 660 -0.73 7.85 -16.56
CA LEU A 660 -1.72 8.07 -15.50
C LEU A 660 -1.00 8.16 -14.14
N LEU A 661 -1.20 9.24 -13.39
CA LEU A 661 -0.42 9.61 -12.20
C LEU A 661 -0.29 8.54 -11.10
N PHE A 662 -1.24 7.60 -11.03
CA PHE A 662 -1.35 6.65 -9.92
C PHE A 662 -1.16 5.18 -10.35
N MET A 663 -0.84 4.92 -11.64
CA MET A 663 -0.67 3.57 -12.18
C MET A 663 0.76 3.05 -11.97
N GLU A 664 0.90 2.01 -11.15
CA GLU A 664 1.88 0.94 -11.38
C GLU A 664 1.20 -0.08 -12.31
N ASP A 665 1.91 -0.63 -13.29
CA ASP A 665 1.42 -1.76 -14.08
C ASP A 665 2.40 -2.93 -14.04
N ASN A 666 2.14 -4.01 -14.79
CA ASN A 666 2.95 -5.23 -14.73
C ASN A 666 4.23 -5.16 -15.59
N TYR A 667 4.70 -3.95 -15.92
CA TYR A 667 5.83 -3.72 -16.82
C TYR A 667 6.72 -2.59 -16.30
N GLU A 668 6.14 -1.42 -15.96
CA GLU A 668 6.88 -0.21 -15.60
C GLU A 668 6.63 0.26 -14.15
N THR A 669 7.68 0.83 -13.55
CA THR A 669 7.53 1.84 -12.49
C THR A 669 6.62 2.96 -12.99
N GLY A 670 5.59 3.31 -12.21
CA GLY A 670 4.58 4.28 -12.64
C GLY A 670 5.13 5.65 -13.04
N TRP A 671 4.40 6.38 -13.90
CA TRP A 671 4.82 7.70 -14.39
C TRP A 671 5.12 8.67 -13.24
N ARG A 672 6.26 9.34 -13.34
CA ARG A 672 6.77 10.39 -12.45
C ARG A 672 7.24 11.57 -13.27
N ALA A 673 7.30 12.74 -12.66
CA ALA A 673 7.85 13.94 -13.29
C ALA A 673 9.31 14.16 -12.85
N ALA A 674 10.13 14.74 -13.72
CA ALA A 674 11.50 15.10 -13.37
C ALA A 674 11.51 16.08 -12.18
N THR A 675 12.43 15.89 -11.24
CA THR A 675 12.46 16.65 -9.98
C THR A 675 12.99 18.07 -10.23
N LEU A 676 12.22 19.08 -9.84
CA LEU A 676 12.53 20.49 -10.13
C LEU A 676 13.45 21.11 -9.07
N LEU A 677 14.38 21.97 -9.49
CA LEU A 677 15.17 22.80 -8.58
C LEU A 677 14.34 23.99 -8.08
N ILE A 678 14.68 24.54 -6.91
CA ILE A 678 14.08 25.78 -6.37
C ILE A 678 14.07 26.90 -7.42
N ARG A 679 15.22 27.16 -8.05
CA ARG A 679 15.37 28.17 -9.11
C ARG A 679 14.48 27.91 -10.34
N GLU A 680 14.27 26.64 -10.70
CA GLU A 680 13.37 26.26 -11.82
C GLU A 680 11.92 26.61 -11.47
N THR A 681 11.46 26.34 -10.24
CA THR A 681 10.11 26.75 -9.80
C THR A 681 9.95 28.27 -9.78
N CYS A 682 11.00 29.02 -9.43
CA CYS A 682 11.00 30.48 -9.48
C CYS A 682 10.95 31.03 -10.92
N ILE A 683 11.69 30.42 -11.86
CA ILE A 683 11.62 30.71 -13.29
C ILE A 683 10.20 30.52 -13.81
N LEU A 684 9.60 29.35 -13.56
CA LEU A 684 8.24 29.02 -14.00
C LEU A 684 7.19 29.99 -13.40
N LYS A 685 7.30 30.30 -12.10
CA LYS A 685 6.47 31.32 -11.45
C LYS A 685 6.60 32.69 -12.10
N PHE A 686 7.82 33.15 -12.38
CA PHE A 686 8.05 34.45 -13.00
C PHE A 686 7.46 34.53 -14.41
N ILE A 687 7.60 33.46 -15.20
CA ILE A 687 7.03 33.33 -16.54
C ILE A 687 5.48 33.35 -16.48
N ASP A 688 4.86 32.67 -15.52
CA ASP A 688 3.40 32.72 -15.33
C ASP A 688 2.92 34.14 -14.96
N GLU A 689 3.54 34.78 -13.98
CA GLU A 689 3.18 36.14 -13.53
C GLU A 689 3.40 37.23 -14.59
N LEU A 690 4.51 37.16 -15.35
CA LEU A 690 4.74 38.06 -16.47
C LEU A 690 3.70 37.85 -17.57
N SER A 691 3.34 36.60 -17.86
CA SER A 691 2.33 36.25 -18.88
C SER A 691 0.88 36.50 -18.46
N ASP A 692 0.67 36.96 -17.22
CA ASP A 692 -0.62 37.48 -16.75
C ASP A 692 -0.78 38.99 -16.94
N LYS A 693 0.32 39.73 -17.14
CA LYS A 693 0.27 41.16 -17.42
C LYS A 693 -0.46 41.41 -18.76
N PRO A 694 -1.33 42.43 -18.87
CA PRO A 694 -2.02 42.73 -20.13
C PRO A 694 -1.01 42.98 -21.26
N GLU A 695 -1.23 42.36 -22.43
CA GLU A 695 -0.37 42.51 -23.63
C GLU A 695 1.10 42.13 -23.41
N TRP A 696 1.38 41.20 -22.49
CA TRP A 696 2.76 40.78 -22.16
C TRP A 696 3.59 40.39 -23.39
N TRP A 697 2.98 39.73 -24.38
CA TRP A 697 3.63 39.24 -25.60
C TRP A 697 4.13 40.37 -26.53
N LEU A 698 3.50 41.55 -26.45
CA LEU A 698 4.00 42.77 -27.09
C LEU A 698 5.06 43.45 -26.21
N LYS A 699 4.84 43.47 -24.89
CA LYS A 699 5.66 44.21 -23.93
C LYS A 699 7.02 43.57 -23.67
N VAL A 700 7.16 42.26 -23.80
CA VAL A 700 8.46 41.55 -23.71
C VAL A 700 9.39 41.85 -24.90
N LYS A 701 8.85 42.39 -25.99
CA LYS A 701 9.62 42.85 -27.16
C LYS A 701 10.13 44.30 -26.99
N ASP A 702 9.66 45.01 -25.97
CA ASP A 702 10.15 46.34 -25.58
C ASP A 702 11.28 46.18 -24.56
N GLU A 703 12.49 46.61 -24.93
CA GLU A 703 13.68 46.49 -24.07
C GLU A 703 13.58 47.33 -22.78
N ALA A 704 12.89 48.47 -22.79
CA ALA A 704 12.73 49.31 -21.61
C ALA A 704 11.73 48.67 -20.61
N ILE A 705 10.68 48.03 -21.11
CA ILE A 705 9.73 47.29 -20.26
C ILE A 705 10.37 46.00 -19.74
N SER A 706 11.08 45.25 -20.60
CA SER A 706 11.80 44.03 -20.21
C SER A 706 12.86 44.32 -19.15
N SER A 707 13.65 45.39 -19.32
CA SER A 707 14.61 45.86 -18.31
C SER A 707 13.94 46.24 -16.99
N LYS A 708 12.72 46.80 -17.03
CA LYS A 708 11.94 47.13 -15.84
C LYS A 708 11.45 45.89 -15.11
N TRP A 709 10.95 44.87 -15.83
CA TRP A 709 10.54 43.60 -15.23
C TRP A 709 11.73 42.82 -14.64
N LYS A 710 12.86 42.78 -15.34
CA LYS A 710 14.12 42.24 -14.81
C LYS A 710 14.52 42.94 -13.50
N LYS A 711 14.45 44.28 -13.49
CA LYS A 711 14.73 45.05 -12.27
C LYS A 711 13.74 44.72 -11.15
N GLU A 712 12.44 44.65 -11.43
CA GLU A 712 11.41 44.25 -10.46
C GLU A 712 11.69 42.86 -9.88
N ALA A 713 12.07 41.88 -10.71
CA ALA A 713 12.40 40.52 -10.28
C ALA A 713 13.59 40.47 -9.30
N LEU A 714 14.61 41.28 -9.53
CA LEU A 714 15.80 41.39 -8.67
C LEU A 714 15.56 42.20 -7.38
N GLU A 715 14.45 42.95 -7.29
CA GLU A 715 14.03 43.69 -6.09
C GLU A 715 12.94 42.95 -5.28
N LEU A 716 12.48 41.77 -5.74
CA LEU A 716 11.49 40.93 -5.04
C LEU A 716 12.15 40.03 -3.99
N ASP A 717 11.45 39.84 -2.87
CA ASP A 717 11.81 38.87 -1.84
C ASP A 717 11.27 37.47 -2.21
N TRP A 718 12.11 36.69 -2.88
CA TRP A 718 11.79 35.33 -3.31
C TRP A 718 11.69 34.34 -2.14
N THR A 719 12.25 34.65 -0.97
CA THR A 719 12.13 33.80 0.23
C THR A 719 10.68 33.69 0.72
N SER A 720 9.85 34.69 0.38
CA SER A 720 8.39 34.66 0.61
C SER A 720 7.63 33.66 -0.26
N TYR A 721 8.23 33.16 -1.35
CA TYR A 721 7.66 32.10 -2.19
C TYR A 721 8.17 30.71 -1.78
N ARG A 722 9.49 30.54 -1.61
CA ARG A 722 10.12 29.31 -1.07
C ARG A 722 11.21 29.70 -0.09
N LYS A 723 11.35 28.96 1.01
CA LYS A 723 12.24 29.26 2.16
C LYS A 723 13.67 29.65 1.75
N HIS A 724 14.23 28.98 0.74
CA HIS A 724 15.61 29.18 0.27
C HIS A 724 15.70 29.74 -1.17
N ALA A 725 14.62 30.30 -1.72
CA ALA A 725 14.64 30.82 -3.09
C ALA A 725 15.40 32.13 -3.26
N ASP A 726 16.19 32.18 -4.32
CA ASP A 726 16.80 33.37 -4.89
C ASP A 726 16.38 33.55 -6.37
N PHE A 727 16.85 34.64 -6.99
CA PHE A 727 16.61 34.91 -8.41
C PHE A 727 17.75 35.72 -9.00
N THR A 728 18.52 35.13 -9.92
CA THR A 728 19.72 35.77 -10.47
C THR A 728 19.39 36.70 -11.65
N SER A 729 20.38 37.51 -12.06
CA SER A 729 20.26 38.27 -13.31
C SER A 729 20.15 37.36 -14.54
N ALA A 730 20.80 36.19 -14.53
CA ALA A 730 20.81 35.31 -15.69
C ALA A 730 19.49 34.54 -15.82
N MET A 731 18.90 34.10 -14.69
CA MET A 731 17.51 33.63 -14.65
C MET A 731 16.53 34.66 -15.22
N ALA A 732 16.68 35.95 -14.86
CA ALA A 732 15.84 37.01 -15.39
C ALA A 732 16.02 37.19 -16.91
N ASP A 733 17.25 37.15 -17.42
CA ASP A 733 17.53 37.26 -18.86
C ASP A 733 17.01 36.04 -19.64
N ALA A 734 17.17 34.82 -19.10
CA ALA A 734 16.65 33.59 -19.67
C ALA A 734 15.11 33.60 -19.73
N CYS A 735 14.43 33.98 -18.63
CA CYS A 735 12.98 34.15 -18.62
C CYS A 735 12.47 35.13 -19.69
N ILE A 736 13.17 36.25 -19.89
CA ILE A 736 12.80 37.24 -20.93
C ILE A 736 13.06 36.69 -22.34
N SER A 737 14.14 35.93 -22.54
CA SER A 737 14.45 35.23 -23.79
C SER A 737 13.36 34.21 -24.15
N GLU A 738 13.00 33.34 -23.20
CA GLU A 738 11.94 32.34 -23.35
C GLU A 738 10.57 32.99 -23.57
N LEU A 739 10.23 34.03 -22.82
CA LEU A 739 8.99 34.79 -23.02
C LEU A 739 8.91 35.44 -24.40
N ARG A 740 10.03 35.77 -25.07
CA ARG A 740 10.02 36.24 -26.47
C ARG A 740 9.64 35.11 -27.44
N HIS A 741 10.16 33.91 -27.24
CA HIS A 741 9.75 32.73 -28.03
C HIS A 741 8.28 32.36 -27.77
N LYS A 742 7.87 32.30 -26.49
CA LYS A 742 6.48 32.07 -26.09
C LYS A 742 5.53 33.16 -26.59
N ALA A 743 5.98 34.41 -26.72
CA ALA A 743 5.20 35.48 -27.33
C ALA A 743 4.94 35.24 -28.83
N GLU A 744 5.89 34.67 -29.59
CA GLU A 744 5.65 34.28 -30.98
C GLU A 744 4.68 33.10 -31.10
N LEU A 745 4.75 32.13 -30.18
CA LEU A 745 3.77 31.04 -30.10
C LEU A 745 2.38 31.59 -29.83
N TYR A 746 2.26 32.44 -28.81
CA TYR A 746 0.99 33.05 -28.41
C TYR A 746 0.39 33.94 -29.51
N GLU A 747 1.19 34.75 -30.22
CA GLU A 747 0.70 35.58 -31.33
C GLU A 747 0.14 34.77 -32.51
N LYS A 748 0.73 33.60 -32.82
CA LYS A 748 0.29 32.77 -33.95
C LYS A 748 -0.85 31.81 -33.59
N THR A 749 -0.89 31.33 -32.35
CA THR A 749 -1.75 30.20 -31.95
C THR A 749 -2.75 30.53 -30.84
N GLY A 750 -2.48 31.56 -30.05
CA GLY A 750 -3.24 31.90 -28.85
C GLY A 750 -2.91 31.07 -27.60
N LEU A 751 -1.98 30.12 -27.70
CA LEU A 751 -1.60 29.21 -26.61
C LEU A 751 -0.35 29.72 -25.86
N MET A 752 -0.34 29.58 -24.54
CA MET A 752 0.77 29.95 -23.67
C MET A 752 1.09 28.83 -22.65
N PRO A 753 2.10 27.98 -22.90
CA PRO A 753 2.63 27.04 -21.92
C PRO A 753 3.28 27.76 -20.75
N VAL A 754 2.92 27.40 -19.51
CA VAL A 754 3.39 28.06 -18.28
C VAL A 754 4.02 27.14 -17.23
N TYR A 755 3.86 25.82 -17.36
CA TYR A 755 4.50 24.83 -16.49
C TYR A 755 5.07 23.65 -17.30
N ASP A 756 5.76 23.96 -18.40
CA ASP A 756 6.41 23.03 -19.34
C ASP A 756 7.79 22.56 -18.84
N TYR A 757 7.89 21.26 -18.53
CA TYR A 757 9.17 20.61 -18.17
C TYR A 757 9.22 19.05 -18.26
N THR A 758 8.13 18.35 -17.95
CA THR A 758 7.95 16.91 -18.25
C THR A 758 6.55 16.68 -18.82
N THR A 759 5.62 17.52 -18.41
CA THR A 759 4.36 17.77 -19.08
C THR A 759 4.12 19.28 -19.07
N THR A 760 2.89 19.76 -19.32
CA THR A 760 2.60 21.20 -19.29
C THR A 760 1.26 21.58 -18.67
N VAL A 761 1.13 22.84 -18.28
CA VAL A 761 -0.15 23.56 -18.22
C VAL A 761 -0.12 24.64 -19.29
N ILE A 762 -1.14 24.68 -20.15
CA ILE A 762 -1.32 25.71 -21.18
C ILE A 762 -2.45 26.65 -20.74
N LYS A 763 -2.20 27.96 -20.73
CA LYS A 763 -3.25 28.98 -20.60
C LYS A 763 -3.47 29.73 -21.91
N SER A 764 -4.65 30.32 -22.08
CA SER A 764 -5.00 31.15 -23.22
C SER A 764 -5.98 32.24 -22.80
N ASP A 765 -5.66 33.50 -23.09
CA ASP A 765 -6.58 34.65 -22.97
C ASP A 765 -7.21 35.06 -24.31
N SER A 766 -7.01 34.27 -25.39
CA SER A 766 -7.44 34.63 -26.76
C SER A 766 -8.43 33.66 -27.42
N LEU A 767 -8.40 32.36 -27.08
CA LEU A 767 -9.31 31.36 -27.65
C LEU A 767 -10.79 31.63 -27.32
N LEU A 768 -11.05 32.17 -26.12
CA LEU A 768 -12.38 32.48 -25.62
C LEU A 768 -12.78 33.91 -26.00
N THR A 769 -13.26 34.08 -27.23
CA THR A 769 -13.72 35.41 -27.69
C THR A 769 -14.97 35.86 -26.92
N PRO A 770 -15.19 37.18 -26.74
CA PRO A 770 -16.38 37.70 -26.06
C PRO A 770 -17.70 37.23 -26.68
N GLU A 771 -17.73 37.03 -28.00
CA GLU A 771 -18.90 36.51 -28.73
C GLU A 771 -19.17 35.03 -28.40
N LEU A 772 -18.11 34.21 -28.23
CA LEU A 772 -18.24 32.81 -27.85
C LEU A 772 -18.64 32.66 -26.37
N ALA A 773 -18.03 33.46 -25.48
CA ALA A 773 -18.42 33.54 -24.08
C ALA A 773 -19.89 33.94 -23.93
N LYS A 774 -20.31 35.00 -24.61
CA LYS A 774 -21.70 35.47 -24.63
C LYS A 774 -22.66 34.44 -25.23
N ALA A 775 -22.28 33.75 -26.31
CA ALA A 775 -23.10 32.69 -26.89
C ALA A 775 -23.34 31.56 -25.87
N LEU A 776 -22.32 31.17 -25.10
CA LEU A 776 -22.48 30.19 -24.02
C LEU A 776 -23.38 30.72 -22.89
N GLN A 777 -23.16 31.95 -22.42
CA GLN A 777 -24.01 32.58 -21.41
C GLN A 777 -25.49 32.62 -21.84
N GLU A 778 -25.78 32.96 -23.09
CA GLU A 778 -27.14 32.99 -23.64
C GLU A 778 -27.71 31.58 -23.84
N GLY A 779 -26.89 30.62 -24.29
CA GLY A 779 -27.30 29.23 -24.51
C GLY A 779 -27.58 28.46 -23.22
N VAL A 780 -26.89 28.80 -22.12
CA VAL A 780 -26.99 28.12 -20.81
C VAL A 780 -28.15 28.66 -19.95
N LYS A 781 -28.67 29.87 -20.22
CA LYS A 781 -29.82 30.45 -19.48
C LYS A 781 -31.01 29.51 -19.26
N PRO A 782 -31.48 28.70 -20.22
CA PRO A 782 -32.58 27.76 -19.99
C PRO A 782 -32.31 26.72 -18.88
N LEU A 783 -31.04 26.42 -18.59
CA LEU A 783 -30.61 25.54 -17.49
C LEU A 783 -30.43 26.32 -16.17
N GLU A 784 -30.04 27.60 -16.23
CA GLU A 784 -29.74 28.44 -15.07
C GLU A 784 -30.99 29.13 -14.49
N ASP A 785 -31.92 29.56 -15.35
CA ASP A 785 -33.14 30.31 -15.03
C ASP A 785 -34.34 29.40 -14.70
N VAL A 786 -34.06 28.21 -14.14
CA VAL A 786 -35.09 27.29 -13.63
C VAL A 786 -35.64 27.74 -12.25
N PRO A 787 -36.88 27.39 -11.89
CA PRO A 787 -37.44 27.61 -10.56
C PRO A 787 -36.51 27.12 -9.43
N PRO A 788 -36.46 27.78 -8.26
CA PRO A 788 -35.54 27.41 -7.17
C PRO A 788 -35.59 25.94 -6.75
N GLU A 789 -36.77 25.33 -6.78
CA GLU A 789 -37.01 23.91 -6.48
C GLU A 789 -36.44 22.93 -7.52
N LEU A 790 -36.12 23.40 -8.73
CA LEU A 790 -35.47 22.60 -9.79
C LEU A 790 -33.96 22.86 -9.89
N LYS A 791 -33.40 23.81 -9.11
CA LYS A 791 -31.96 24.08 -9.10
C LYS A 791 -31.20 22.95 -8.41
N ASP A 792 -30.28 22.34 -9.14
CA ASP A 792 -29.47 21.24 -8.64
C ASP A 792 -28.18 21.76 -8.00
N TRP A 793 -28.23 21.99 -6.70
CA TRP A 793 -27.06 22.41 -5.92
C TRP A 793 -26.14 21.22 -5.64
N HIS A 794 -24.84 21.43 -5.88
CA HIS A 794 -23.83 20.40 -5.68
C HIS A 794 -23.78 19.93 -4.22
N PRO A 795 -23.67 18.63 -3.94
CA PRO A 795 -23.59 18.12 -2.57
C PRO A 795 -22.49 18.79 -1.75
N ASN A 796 -22.77 19.05 -0.47
CA ASN A 796 -21.87 19.70 0.49
C ASN A 796 -21.44 21.15 0.15
N SER A 797 -21.86 21.73 -0.98
CA SER A 797 -21.45 23.08 -1.40
C SER A 797 -22.20 24.21 -0.69
N LYS A 798 -23.10 23.92 0.27
CA LYS A 798 -23.97 24.90 0.96
C LYS A 798 -24.74 25.82 0.00
N GLU A 799 -25.20 25.30 -1.15
CA GLU A 799 -25.87 26.08 -2.21
C GLU A 799 -24.99 27.21 -2.80
N GLN A 800 -23.66 26.98 -2.88
CA GLN A 800 -22.72 27.87 -3.56
C GLN A 800 -22.28 27.35 -4.93
N VAL A 801 -22.46 26.07 -5.27
CA VAL A 801 -22.11 25.49 -6.58
C VAL A 801 -23.38 24.92 -7.20
N LEU A 802 -23.78 25.48 -8.34
CA LEU A 802 -24.95 25.07 -9.11
C LEU A 802 -24.49 24.19 -10.27
N ASP A 803 -24.93 22.93 -10.27
CA ASP A 803 -24.65 21.95 -11.33
C ASP A 803 -25.68 22.15 -12.46
N LEU A 804 -25.23 22.49 -13.67
CA LEU A 804 -26.10 22.66 -14.84
C LEU A 804 -26.01 21.47 -15.79
N VAL A 805 -24.80 20.99 -16.04
CA VAL A 805 -24.52 19.69 -16.67
C VAL A 805 -23.46 19.02 -15.82
N HIS A 806 -23.79 17.92 -15.15
CA HIS A 806 -22.84 17.23 -14.26
C HIS A 806 -22.70 15.74 -14.62
N PRO A 807 -21.49 15.25 -14.95
CA PRO A 807 -21.31 13.90 -15.49
C PRO A 807 -21.63 12.76 -14.50
N SER A 808 -21.61 13.04 -13.19
CA SER A 808 -22.06 12.08 -12.16
C SER A 808 -23.58 11.92 -12.04
N LEU A 809 -24.40 12.65 -12.81
CA LEU A 809 -25.84 12.39 -12.94
C LEU A 809 -26.09 11.43 -14.10
N TRP A 810 -26.91 10.40 -13.87
CA TRP A 810 -27.14 9.29 -14.82
C TRP A 810 -25.84 8.67 -15.43
N PRO A 811 -24.82 8.32 -14.61
CA PRO A 811 -23.63 7.62 -15.10
C PRO A 811 -24.00 6.21 -15.61
N LEU A 812 -23.08 5.55 -16.30
CA LEU A 812 -23.19 4.11 -16.52
C LEU A 812 -23.16 3.41 -15.16
N MET A 813 -24.19 2.64 -14.84
CA MET A 813 -24.24 1.78 -13.67
C MET A 813 -24.07 0.32 -14.09
N TYR A 814 -22.93 -0.25 -13.78
CA TYR A 814 -22.64 -1.66 -13.99
C TYR A 814 -23.66 -2.54 -13.23
N GLY A 815 -24.25 -3.52 -13.91
CA GLY A 815 -25.34 -4.34 -13.38
C GLY A 815 -26.75 -3.74 -13.47
N ARG A 816 -26.92 -2.51 -13.99
CA ARG A 816 -28.26 -1.86 -14.07
C ARG A 816 -28.53 -1.09 -15.38
N SER A 817 -27.58 -0.31 -15.88
CA SER A 817 -27.77 0.47 -17.11
C SER A 817 -27.87 -0.42 -18.34
N ARG A 818 -28.71 -0.01 -19.29
CA ARG A 818 -28.88 -0.69 -20.58
C ARG A 818 -27.87 -0.19 -21.58
N VAL A 819 -27.24 -1.11 -22.30
CA VAL A 819 -26.20 -0.85 -23.29
C VAL A 819 -26.55 -1.58 -24.59
N LEU A 820 -26.32 -0.90 -25.72
CA LEU A 820 -26.40 -1.44 -27.06
C LEU A 820 -25.03 -2.06 -27.42
N ASN A 821 -25.03 -3.37 -27.65
CA ASN A 821 -23.85 -4.13 -28.04
C ASN A 821 -23.83 -4.44 -29.55
N ASP A 822 -24.94 -4.26 -30.26
CA ASP A 822 -25.13 -4.57 -31.68
C ASP A 822 -25.02 -3.33 -32.60
N ARG A 823 -25.19 -2.13 -32.04
CA ARG A 823 -25.25 -0.86 -32.80
C ARG A 823 -24.92 0.35 -31.92
N VAL A 824 -24.61 1.47 -32.56
CA VAL A 824 -24.48 2.79 -31.92
C VAL A 824 -25.68 3.70 -32.21
N ILE A 825 -25.89 4.70 -31.35
CA ILE A 825 -26.87 5.78 -31.52
C ILE A 825 -26.17 7.13 -31.65
N GLY A 826 -26.76 8.02 -32.44
CA GLY A 826 -26.39 9.42 -32.55
C GLY A 826 -27.43 10.34 -31.88
N ILE A 827 -27.27 11.64 -32.03
CA ILE A 827 -28.18 12.65 -31.44
C ILE A 827 -29.65 12.42 -31.86
N ASP A 828 -29.91 12.24 -33.16
CA ASP A 828 -31.27 12.21 -33.72
C ASP A 828 -32.10 10.99 -33.28
N ASN A 829 -31.45 9.83 -33.08
CA ASN A 829 -32.12 8.58 -32.70
C ASN A 829 -31.95 8.20 -31.21
N ALA A 830 -31.30 9.04 -30.40
CA ALA A 830 -31.08 8.80 -28.97
C ALA A 830 -32.40 8.62 -28.21
N LEU A 831 -33.33 9.57 -28.33
CA LEU A 831 -34.63 9.53 -27.62
C LEU A 831 -35.51 8.36 -28.08
N ALA A 832 -35.46 8.00 -29.36
CA ALA A 832 -36.17 6.84 -29.90
C ALA A 832 -35.60 5.49 -29.42
N SER A 833 -34.39 5.49 -28.86
CA SER A 833 -33.70 4.29 -28.37
C SER A 833 -33.83 4.07 -26.87
N CYS A 834 -34.51 4.96 -26.14
CA CYS A 834 -34.78 4.83 -24.70
C CYS A 834 -35.36 3.45 -24.35
N GLY A 835 -34.84 2.82 -23.30
CA GLY A 835 -35.27 1.49 -22.85
C GLY A 835 -34.81 0.30 -23.69
N THR A 836 -34.18 0.52 -24.84
CA THR A 836 -33.57 -0.56 -25.63
C THR A 836 -32.20 -0.98 -25.07
N GLY A 837 -31.67 -2.12 -25.52
CA GLY A 837 -30.38 -2.66 -25.07
C GLY A 837 -30.45 -3.62 -23.88
N VAL A 838 -29.31 -4.23 -23.58
CA VAL A 838 -29.12 -5.27 -22.56
C VAL A 838 -28.41 -4.70 -21.33
N VAL A 839 -28.68 -5.27 -20.15
CA VAL A 839 -27.98 -4.86 -18.92
C VAL A 839 -26.64 -5.57 -18.86
N LEU A 840 -25.53 -4.81 -18.80
CA LEU A 840 -24.20 -5.39 -18.61
C LEU A 840 -24.06 -5.90 -17.17
N ARG A 841 -23.53 -7.13 -17.03
CA ARG A 841 -23.18 -7.69 -15.72
C ARG A 841 -22.08 -6.84 -15.08
N ALA A 842 -22.15 -6.63 -13.77
CA ALA A 842 -21.09 -5.93 -13.05
C ALA A 842 -19.74 -6.68 -13.12
N PRO A 843 -18.61 -5.98 -13.36
CA PRO A 843 -17.28 -6.58 -13.33
C PRO A 843 -17.00 -7.32 -12.02
N GLY A 844 -16.28 -8.45 -12.12
CA GLY A 844 -15.80 -9.18 -10.95
C GLY A 844 -14.70 -8.42 -10.22
N SER A 845 -14.51 -8.66 -8.92
CA SER A 845 -13.46 -8.01 -8.12
C SER A 845 -12.08 -8.17 -8.75
N GLU A 846 -11.77 -9.37 -9.26
CA GLU A 846 -10.53 -9.73 -9.97
C GLU A 846 -10.21 -8.83 -11.19
N GLN A 847 -11.20 -8.20 -11.81
CA GLN A 847 -11.00 -7.26 -12.94
C GLN A 847 -10.79 -5.81 -12.50
N THR A 848 -10.89 -5.54 -11.19
CA THR A 848 -10.88 -4.20 -10.59
C THR A 848 -9.83 -4.00 -9.51
N THR A 849 -9.27 -5.10 -8.99
CA THR A 849 -8.13 -5.12 -8.06
C THR A 849 -6.82 -5.15 -8.84
N HIS A 850 -5.89 -4.26 -8.51
CA HIS A 850 -4.46 -4.41 -8.83
C HIS A 850 -3.75 -4.96 -7.59
N ILE A 851 -2.63 -5.65 -7.81
CA ILE A 851 -1.74 -6.10 -6.75
C ILE A 851 -0.54 -5.15 -6.74
N ILE A 852 -0.15 -4.64 -5.57
CA ILE A 852 0.98 -3.71 -5.43
C ILE A 852 2.31 -4.46 -5.25
N GLY A 853 3.35 -3.96 -5.92
CA GLY A 853 4.75 -4.41 -5.80
C GLY A 853 5.05 -5.79 -6.38
N GLU A 854 6.15 -5.91 -7.12
CA GLU A 854 6.64 -7.17 -7.66
C GLU A 854 6.99 -8.18 -6.56
N GLY A 855 6.02 -9.03 -6.21
CA GLY A 855 6.14 -9.89 -5.04
C GLY A 855 6.28 -9.10 -3.73
N GLY A 856 5.56 -7.99 -3.59
CA GLY A 856 5.56 -7.13 -2.40
C GLY A 856 5.00 -7.78 -1.12
N PHE A 857 4.92 -7.00 -0.04
CA PHE A 857 4.29 -7.40 1.23
C PHE A 857 3.27 -6.43 1.79
N CYS A 858 3.35 -5.18 1.33
CA CYS A 858 2.21 -4.57 0.67
C CYS A 858 1.89 -5.29 -0.68
N GLU A 859 1.80 -6.64 -0.71
CA GLU A 859 0.99 -7.38 -1.70
C GLU A 859 -0.47 -7.11 -1.31
N ASP A 860 -0.83 -5.82 -1.37
CA ASP A 860 -2.12 -5.29 -1.01
C ASP A 860 -2.97 -5.34 -2.29
N GLU A 861 -4.07 -6.07 -2.23
CA GLU A 861 -5.12 -6.03 -3.26
C GLU A 861 -5.84 -4.68 -3.16
N VAL A 862 -5.36 -3.68 -3.91
CA VAL A 862 -5.96 -2.35 -3.98
C VAL A 862 -6.98 -2.32 -5.12
N VAL A 863 -8.19 -1.83 -4.86
CA VAL A 863 -9.18 -1.62 -5.91
C VAL A 863 -8.80 -0.36 -6.68
N VAL A 864 -8.50 -0.49 -7.98
CA VAL A 864 -8.00 0.61 -8.83
C VAL A 864 -9.01 1.06 -9.90
N LEU A 865 -10.04 0.26 -10.17
CA LEU A 865 -11.10 0.57 -11.15
C LEU A 865 -12.48 0.46 -10.47
N SER A 866 -13.44 1.33 -10.81
CA SER A 866 -14.81 1.17 -10.27
C SER A 866 -15.53 0.00 -10.95
N ASN A 867 -16.04 -0.92 -10.13
CA ASN A 867 -16.97 -1.97 -10.57
C ASN A 867 -18.45 -1.54 -10.56
N LYS A 868 -18.75 -0.27 -10.23
CA LYS A 868 -20.12 0.26 -10.11
C LYS A 868 -20.43 1.33 -11.15
N PHE A 869 -19.52 2.27 -11.36
CA PHE A 869 -19.81 3.50 -12.07
C PHE A 869 -18.77 3.86 -13.14
N GLN A 870 -19.23 4.53 -14.19
CA GLN A 870 -18.38 5.19 -15.18
C GLN A 870 -19.12 6.42 -15.73
N TRP A 871 -18.44 7.55 -15.84
CA TRP A 871 -18.93 8.70 -16.60
C TRP A 871 -19.11 8.36 -18.08
N LEU A 872 -20.13 8.96 -18.70
CA LEU A 872 -20.48 8.75 -20.10
C LEU A 872 -20.00 9.91 -20.96
N PRO A 873 -18.91 9.76 -21.74
CA PRO A 873 -18.55 10.73 -22.78
C PRO A 873 -19.57 10.74 -23.92
N CYS A 874 -19.60 11.83 -24.66
CA CYS A 874 -20.16 11.87 -26.01
C CYS A 874 -19.08 11.60 -27.05
N GLU A 875 -19.46 10.95 -28.16
CA GLU A 875 -18.59 10.78 -29.33
C GLU A 875 -18.56 12.11 -30.10
N VAL A 876 -17.39 12.48 -30.61
CA VAL A 876 -17.15 13.68 -31.41
C VAL A 876 -16.39 13.28 -32.67
N ASP A 877 -17.02 13.43 -33.82
CA ASP A 877 -16.40 13.21 -35.12
C ASP A 877 -15.41 14.35 -35.42
N LEU A 878 -14.22 14.00 -35.88
CA LEU A 878 -13.19 14.95 -36.32
C LEU A 878 -13.08 14.92 -37.84
N ASP A 879 -13.08 16.10 -38.46
CA ASP A 879 -12.75 16.25 -39.87
C ASP A 879 -11.21 16.27 -40.04
N PRO A 880 -10.59 15.26 -40.67
CA PRO A 880 -9.14 15.16 -40.78
C PRO A 880 -8.54 16.21 -41.73
N GLU A 881 -9.34 16.79 -42.65
CA GLU A 881 -8.88 17.84 -43.57
C GLU A 881 -9.08 19.25 -42.99
N THR A 882 -10.24 19.50 -42.35
CA THR A 882 -10.60 20.85 -41.88
C THR A 882 -10.37 21.10 -40.39
N GLY A 883 -10.08 20.07 -39.60
CA GLY A 883 -9.82 20.17 -38.17
C GLY A 883 -11.06 20.51 -37.32
N LYS A 884 -12.26 20.40 -37.91
CA LYS A 884 -13.53 20.68 -37.22
C LYS A 884 -13.98 19.50 -36.36
N ALA A 885 -14.68 19.82 -35.28
CA ALA A 885 -15.30 18.86 -34.39
C ALA A 885 -16.82 18.93 -34.48
N LYS A 886 -17.48 17.77 -34.57
CA LYS A 886 -18.94 17.67 -34.54
C LYS A 886 -19.38 16.61 -33.55
N ILE A 887 -20.30 16.94 -32.65
CA ILE A 887 -20.82 15.99 -31.67
C ILE A 887 -21.72 14.98 -32.39
N ALA A 888 -21.39 13.69 -32.26
CA ALA A 888 -22.08 12.60 -32.95
C ALA A 888 -23.16 11.93 -32.08
N SER A 889 -22.94 11.82 -30.77
CA SER A 889 -23.91 11.28 -29.79
C SER A 889 -24.35 12.31 -28.75
N TYR A 890 -25.47 12.08 -28.05
CA TYR A 890 -25.99 13.07 -27.10
C TYR A 890 -25.01 13.32 -25.93
N ILE A 891 -24.95 14.55 -25.39
CA ILE A 891 -24.19 14.84 -24.18
C ILE A 891 -24.97 14.34 -22.97
N ASN A 892 -24.33 13.57 -22.07
CA ASN A 892 -24.99 13.11 -20.85
C ASN A 892 -25.50 14.30 -20.02
N ASN A 893 -26.72 14.19 -19.49
CA ASN A 893 -27.44 15.26 -18.81
C ASN A 893 -27.79 16.51 -19.66
N LEU A 894 -27.68 16.47 -20.99
CA LEU A 894 -28.09 17.59 -21.87
C LEU A 894 -29.08 17.12 -22.96
N HIS A 895 -30.37 17.42 -22.78
CA HIS A 895 -31.43 16.91 -23.64
C HIS A 895 -31.22 17.28 -25.13
N PRO A 896 -31.17 16.30 -26.08
CA PRO A 896 -30.72 16.54 -27.46
C PRO A 896 -31.64 17.44 -28.31
N GLN A 897 -32.95 17.50 -28.01
CA GLN A 897 -33.89 18.40 -28.71
C GLN A 897 -34.14 19.74 -27.97
N GLU A 898 -34.58 19.70 -26.70
CA GLU A 898 -34.82 20.91 -25.88
C GLU A 898 -33.60 21.84 -25.76
N HIS A 899 -32.38 21.28 -25.72
CA HIS A 899 -31.12 22.03 -25.64
C HIS A 899 -30.29 21.93 -26.92
N ALA A 900 -30.91 21.65 -28.07
CA ALA A 900 -30.23 21.50 -29.36
C ALA A 900 -29.35 22.71 -29.74
N HIS A 901 -29.71 23.92 -29.28
CA HIS A 901 -28.94 25.14 -29.51
C HIS A 901 -27.59 25.18 -28.79
N LEU A 902 -27.41 24.41 -27.70
CA LEU A 902 -26.15 24.33 -26.97
C LEU A 902 -25.10 23.44 -27.65
N TYR A 903 -25.52 22.43 -28.43
CA TYR A 903 -24.58 21.50 -29.08
C TYR A 903 -23.60 22.22 -30.02
N PRO A 904 -24.04 23.07 -30.99
CA PRO A 904 -23.12 23.84 -31.84
C PRO A 904 -22.28 24.89 -31.12
N ILE A 905 -22.68 25.29 -29.90
CA ILE A 905 -21.87 26.19 -29.06
C ILE A 905 -20.73 25.37 -28.44
N ILE A 906 -21.03 24.22 -27.85
CA ILE A 906 -20.04 23.33 -27.22
C ILE A 906 -19.08 22.76 -28.28
N GLU A 907 -19.54 22.42 -29.49
CA GLU A 907 -18.68 22.07 -30.64
C GLU A 907 -17.57 23.11 -30.84
N ARG A 908 -17.90 24.41 -30.85
CA ARG A 908 -16.92 25.49 -31.01
C ARG A 908 -15.93 25.61 -29.85
N PHE A 909 -16.30 25.20 -28.63
CA PHE A 909 -15.34 25.11 -27.52
C PHE A 909 -14.43 23.89 -27.70
N ILE A 910 -14.96 22.74 -28.13
CA ILE A 910 -14.17 21.55 -28.44
C ILE A 910 -13.17 21.85 -29.56
N GLU A 911 -13.61 22.47 -30.67
CA GLU A 911 -12.73 22.93 -31.78
C GLU A 911 -11.58 23.82 -31.28
N LYS A 912 -11.84 24.69 -30.28
CA LYS A 912 -10.83 25.55 -29.67
C LYS A 912 -9.89 24.80 -28.73
N SER A 913 -10.29 23.65 -28.20
CA SER A 913 -9.42 22.79 -27.38
C SER A 913 -8.50 21.89 -28.19
N LEU A 914 -8.88 21.48 -29.41
CA LEU A 914 -8.15 20.45 -30.17
C LEU A 914 -6.64 20.68 -30.27
N PRO A 915 -6.11 21.89 -30.59
CA PRO A 915 -4.67 22.07 -30.74
C PRO A 915 -3.92 21.95 -29.41
N ALA A 916 -4.50 22.45 -28.31
CA ALA A 916 -3.91 22.33 -26.98
C ALA A 916 -3.96 20.88 -26.46
N TRP A 917 -5.04 20.15 -26.74
CA TRP A 917 -5.16 18.73 -26.40
C TRP A 917 -4.23 17.83 -27.19
N ASP A 918 -4.03 18.08 -28.49
CA ASP A 918 -3.12 17.32 -29.34
C ASP A 918 -1.66 17.47 -28.85
N ILE A 919 -1.26 18.69 -28.51
CA ILE A 919 0.04 19.00 -27.88
C ILE A 919 0.19 18.30 -26.51
N ILE A 920 -0.84 18.34 -25.66
CA ILE A 920 -0.81 17.66 -24.35
C ILE A 920 -0.77 16.13 -24.51
N TYR A 921 -1.38 15.58 -25.57
CA TYR A 921 -1.36 14.14 -25.85
C TYR A 921 0.03 13.67 -26.31
N ASP A 922 0.76 14.52 -27.03
CA ASP A 922 2.11 14.30 -27.56
C ASP A 922 3.22 14.65 -26.53
N TRP A 923 2.96 14.34 -25.25
CA TRP A 923 3.67 14.90 -24.09
C TRP A 923 5.18 14.62 -24.04
N GLU A 924 5.60 13.40 -24.40
CA GLU A 924 6.97 12.90 -24.26
C GLU A 924 7.94 13.69 -25.15
N ASP A 925 7.63 13.75 -26.45
CA ASP A 925 8.39 14.53 -27.43
C ASP A 925 8.25 16.05 -27.20
N SER A 926 7.04 16.52 -26.83
CA SER A 926 6.74 17.96 -26.75
C SER A 926 7.30 18.66 -25.51
N PHE A 927 7.40 17.99 -24.35
CA PHE A 927 7.60 18.68 -23.07
C PHE A 927 8.73 18.18 -22.18
N SER A 928 9.43 17.09 -22.49
CA SER A 928 10.56 16.63 -21.67
C SER A 928 11.77 17.58 -21.80
N VAL A 929 11.87 18.59 -20.91
CA VAL A 929 12.87 19.67 -20.89
C VAL A 929 13.08 20.20 -19.46
N GLN A 930 14.31 20.41 -19.01
CA GLN A 930 14.60 21.15 -17.77
C GLN A 930 15.59 22.26 -18.09
N ARG A 931 15.32 23.50 -17.66
CA ARG A 931 16.20 24.66 -17.95
C ARG A 931 17.43 24.67 -17.05
N LEU A 932 17.25 24.16 -15.82
CA LEU A 932 18.29 23.91 -14.84
C LEU A 932 18.30 22.43 -14.43
N THR A 933 19.48 21.84 -14.40
CA THR A 933 19.76 20.47 -13.93
C THR A 933 21.01 20.49 -13.07
N THR A 934 21.07 19.68 -12.01
CA THR A 934 22.29 19.43 -11.24
C THR A 934 22.35 17.98 -10.80
N THR A 935 23.55 17.41 -10.79
CA THR A 935 23.88 16.12 -10.17
C THR A 935 24.63 16.33 -8.85
N GLU A 936 24.67 17.55 -8.33
CA GLU A 936 25.41 17.94 -7.12
C GLU A 936 24.51 18.83 -6.23
N ALA A 937 24.44 18.52 -4.95
CA ALA A 937 23.84 19.34 -3.90
C ALA A 937 24.88 19.52 -2.78
N GLU A 938 25.71 20.54 -2.94
CA GLU A 938 26.85 20.87 -2.10
C GLU A 938 26.84 22.38 -1.78
N TYR A 939 27.73 22.82 -0.89
CA TYR A 939 27.98 24.25 -0.67
C TYR A 939 29.03 24.80 -1.65
N ASP A 940 28.98 26.10 -1.91
CA ASP A 940 30.14 26.83 -2.44
C ASP A 940 31.29 26.82 -1.41
N GLU A 941 32.51 27.18 -1.85
CA GLU A 941 33.70 27.22 -1.00
C GLU A 941 33.44 27.94 0.34
N CYS A 942 33.77 27.26 1.46
CA CYS A 942 33.56 27.79 2.79
C CYS A 942 34.23 29.17 2.96
N PRO A 943 33.49 30.23 3.36
CA PRO A 943 34.05 31.58 3.49
C PRO A 943 34.89 31.77 4.77
N CYS A 944 34.90 30.79 5.68
CA CYS A 944 35.63 30.82 6.94
C CYS A 944 36.50 29.57 7.14
N PRO A 945 37.50 29.33 6.26
CA PRO A 945 38.39 28.17 6.39
C PRO A 945 39.12 28.16 7.75
N GLU A 946 39.53 29.33 8.26
CA GLU A 946 40.17 29.48 9.59
C GLU A 946 39.29 28.93 10.75
N LEU A 947 37.96 28.91 10.62
CA LEU A 947 37.04 28.32 11.62
C LEU A 947 36.75 26.83 11.40
N CYS A 948 37.01 26.32 10.19
CA CYS A 948 36.56 25.00 9.71
C CYS A 948 37.69 24.07 9.25
N ASP A 949 38.96 24.50 9.29
CA ASP A 949 40.19 23.75 8.97
C ASP A 949 40.91 23.28 10.26
N VAL A 950 40.12 22.82 11.23
CA VAL A 950 40.59 22.22 12.49
C VAL A 950 40.56 20.69 12.35
N GLU A 951 41.59 19.98 12.81
CA GLU A 951 41.74 18.52 12.63
C GLU A 951 40.84 17.68 13.57
N ASP A 952 39.58 18.07 13.73
CA ASP A 952 38.59 17.40 14.60
C ASP A 952 37.53 16.56 13.85
N GLY A 953 37.46 16.68 12.51
CA GLY A 953 36.65 15.81 11.65
C GLY A 953 35.17 16.19 11.52
N TYR A 954 34.68 17.22 12.22
CA TYR A 954 33.26 17.62 12.19
C TYR A 954 32.91 18.62 11.07
N GLY A 955 33.91 19.14 10.36
CA GLY A 955 33.73 20.05 9.24
C GLY A 955 33.03 21.36 9.63
N CYS A 956 32.32 21.96 8.66
CA CYS A 956 31.75 23.29 8.81
C CYS A 956 30.24 23.25 9.10
N THR A 957 29.87 23.64 10.32
CA THR A 957 28.52 23.50 10.89
C THR A 957 27.98 24.83 11.45
N PRO A 958 26.64 25.01 11.58
CA PRO A 958 26.06 26.26 12.10
C PRO A 958 26.56 26.63 13.49
N TRP A 959 26.77 25.62 14.32
CA TRP A 959 27.25 25.74 15.69
C TRP A 959 28.58 26.50 15.81
N ARG A 960 29.46 26.53 14.79
CA ARG A 960 30.76 27.24 14.84
C ARG A 960 30.67 28.78 14.76
N ARG A 961 29.46 29.38 14.75
CA ARG A 961 29.29 30.84 14.65
C ARG A 961 30.15 31.62 15.69
N PRO A 962 30.85 32.69 15.28
CA PRO A 962 31.48 33.64 16.20
C PRO A 962 30.47 34.34 17.13
N LEU A 963 30.81 34.44 18.42
CA LEU A 963 29.94 35.03 19.43
C LEU A 963 29.91 36.56 19.37
N GLY A 964 28.73 37.13 19.62
CA GLY A 964 28.51 38.57 19.73
C GLY A 964 28.82 39.13 21.12
N GLU A 965 29.01 40.45 21.20
CA GLU A 965 29.21 41.15 22.47
C GLU A 965 27.99 40.96 23.41
N GLY A 966 28.15 40.17 24.47
CA GLY A 966 27.11 39.94 25.48
C GLY A 966 26.29 38.65 25.32
N GLU A 967 26.70 37.74 24.41
CA GLU A 967 26.40 36.31 24.57
C GLU A 967 27.28 35.70 25.69
N GLU A 968 26.93 34.50 26.18
CA GLU A 968 27.81 33.75 27.08
C GLU A 968 28.89 32.98 26.29
N PRO A 969 30.09 32.75 26.87
CA PRO A 969 31.20 32.12 26.15
C PRO A 969 30.95 30.66 25.78
N ARG A 970 31.58 30.22 24.68
CA ARG A 970 32.15 28.87 24.62
C ARG A 970 33.24 28.85 25.70
N TYR A 971 33.14 27.92 26.65
CA TYR A 971 33.46 28.17 28.06
C TYR A 971 34.96 28.35 28.34
N ASP A 972 35.69 27.27 28.08
CA ASP A 972 37.04 26.95 28.58
C ASP A 972 37.43 25.64 27.86
N VAL A 973 38.55 25.56 27.14
CA VAL A 973 38.91 24.34 26.38
C VAL A 973 39.43 23.24 27.31
N GLU A 974 40.06 23.63 28.41
CA GLU A 974 41.43 23.18 28.65
C GLU A 974 41.50 21.90 29.52
N SER A 975 40.35 21.27 29.78
CA SER A 975 40.22 20.12 30.69
C SER A 975 40.72 18.78 30.11
N TRP A 976 40.96 18.70 28.81
CA TRP A 976 41.40 17.46 28.14
C TRP A 976 42.85 17.06 28.47
N GLU A 977 43.74 18.02 28.76
CA GLU A 977 45.16 17.72 29.05
C GLU A 977 45.41 17.13 30.46
N GLU A 978 44.55 17.41 31.45
CA GLU A 978 44.75 16.86 32.82
C GLU A 978 44.41 15.37 32.94
N MET A 979 43.58 14.81 32.05
CA MET A 979 43.19 13.38 32.12
C MET A 979 44.23 12.41 31.53
N LEU A 980 45.15 12.87 30.67
CA LEU A 980 46.12 12.02 29.97
C LEU A 980 47.43 11.78 30.77
N ALA A 981 47.51 12.23 32.02
CA ALA A 981 48.74 12.22 32.82
C ALA A 981 49.07 10.88 33.52
N ASP A 982 48.09 10.01 33.77
CA ASP A 982 48.26 8.72 34.45
C ASP A 982 48.16 7.54 33.45
N GLY A 983 49.27 7.27 32.75
CA GLY A 983 49.32 6.22 31.72
C GLY A 983 49.69 4.81 32.22
N GLU A 984 48.99 3.80 31.69
CA GLU A 984 49.61 2.52 31.30
C GLU A 984 49.20 2.22 29.84
N GLU A 985 50.19 1.94 28.99
CA GLU A 985 50.04 1.75 27.53
C GLU A 985 49.63 0.29 27.20
N ASP A 986 48.54 0.09 26.44
CA ASP A 986 48.35 -1.08 25.56
C ASP A 986 47.27 -0.76 24.50
N ASP A 987 47.51 -1.14 23.23
CA ASP A 987 46.80 -0.65 22.03
C ASP A 987 45.27 -0.86 22.03
N CYS A 988 44.50 0.21 22.31
CA CYS A 988 43.11 0.43 21.90
C CYS A 988 42.87 1.94 21.71
N GLU A 989 42.40 2.39 20.54
CA GLU A 989 41.92 3.77 20.38
C GLU A 989 40.68 3.99 21.29
N PRO A 990 40.57 5.13 22.01
CA PRO A 990 39.43 5.38 22.88
C PRO A 990 38.16 5.68 22.07
N ASP A 991 37.07 4.97 22.38
CA ASP A 991 35.74 5.25 21.81
C ASP A 991 35.30 6.69 22.14
N TYR A 992 35.07 7.49 21.11
CA TYR A 992 34.85 8.95 21.17
C TYR A 992 33.53 9.40 21.83
N TYR A 993 32.79 8.49 22.46
CA TYR A 993 31.34 8.64 22.74
C TYR A 993 30.94 8.88 24.20
N GLU A 994 31.84 8.81 25.19
CA GLU A 994 31.48 8.91 26.62
C GLU A 994 31.54 10.35 27.21
N LEU A 995 31.69 11.38 26.38
CA LEU A 995 31.60 12.78 26.79
C LEU A 995 30.28 13.39 26.28
N GLY A 996 29.21 13.23 27.08
CA GLY A 996 27.85 13.55 26.65
C GLY A 996 26.80 13.46 27.77
N GLU A 997 25.64 12.85 27.43
CA GLU A 997 24.44 12.62 28.28
C GLU A 997 23.83 13.88 28.93
N GLU A 998 24.14 15.11 28.47
CA GLU A 998 23.66 16.33 29.14
C GLU A 998 23.74 17.66 28.37
N LYS A 999 24.37 17.65 27.20
CA LYS A 999 25.11 18.81 26.70
C LYS A 999 24.79 19.12 25.25
N VAL A 1000 23.51 19.12 24.89
CA VAL A 1000 22.96 19.85 23.74
C VAL A 1000 21.63 20.48 24.11
N GLU A 1001 20.93 20.05 25.15
CA GLU A 1001 19.66 20.70 25.46
C GLU A 1001 19.82 22.20 25.78
N ASP A 1002 20.85 22.72 26.46
CA ASP A 1002 21.06 24.21 26.51
C ASP A 1002 21.81 24.80 25.28
N TYR A 1003 21.94 24.03 24.20
CA TYR A 1003 22.16 24.52 22.82
C TYR A 1003 20.88 24.50 21.97
N LYS A 1004 20.06 23.45 22.01
CA LYS A 1004 18.85 23.27 21.18
C LYS A 1004 17.52 23.61 21.86
N MET A 1005 17.42 23.49 23.18
CA MET A 1005 16.44 24.26 23.97
C MET A 1005 16.81 25.74 24.02
N ASN A 1006 18.08 26.12 23.85
CA ASN A 1006 18.47 27.51 23.63
C ASN A 1006 18.16 27.95 22.18
N TRP A 1007 16.86 28.02 21.89
CA TRP A 1007 16.33 28.39 20.57
C TRP A 1007 16.84 29.76 20.10
N VAL A 1008 17.25 30.66 21.01
CA VAL A 1008 17.73 31.99 20.65
C VAL A 1008 19.10 31.87 20.00
N ARG A 1009 20.02 31.13 20.62
CA ARG A 1009 21.36 30.91 20.08
C ARG A 1009 21.32 30.05 18.82
N ARG A 1010 20.56 28.94 18.81
CA ARG A 1010 20.40 28.12 17.60
C ARG A 1010 19.85 28.90 16.42
N ASN A 1011 18.83 29.75 16.61
CA ASN A 1011 18.32 30.60 15.52
C ASN A 1011 19.36 31.62 14.99
N LEU A 1012 20.28 32.10 15.83
CA LEU A 1012 21.38 32.99 15.40
C LEU A 1012 22.45 32.22 14.63
N ASP A 1013 22.78 31.01 15.07
CA ASP A 1013 23.74 30.10 14.45
C ASP A 1013 23.22 29.60 13.08
N ASP A 1014 21.98 29.14 13.01
CA ASP A 1014 21.28 28.76 11.77
C ASP A 1014 21.21 29.94 10.78
N ALA A 1015 20.87 31.14 11.26
CA ALA A 1015 20.80 32.34 10.43
C ALA A 1015 22.18 32.79 9.92
N TRP A 1016 23.23 32.71 10.74
CA TRP A 1016 24.61 32.96 10.32
C TRP A 1016 25.05 31.95 9.26
N PHE A 1017 24.81 30.67 9.48
CA PHE A 1017 25.19 29.61 8.54
C PHE A 1017 24.45 29.77 7.21
N ALA A 1018 23.15 30.09 7.24
CA ALA A 1018 22.38 30.42 6.04
C ALA A 1018 22.92 31.67 5.30
N SER A 1019 23.43 32.67 6.03
CA SER A 1019 23.98 33.91 5.44
C SER A 1019 25.42 33.79 4.92
N THR A 1020 26.16 32.76 5.34
CA THR A 1020 27.58 32.55 5.00
C THR A 1020 27.77 31.42 4.01
N HIS A 1021 27.09 30.30 4.21
CA HIS A 1021 27.21 29.09 3.39
C HIS A 1021 26.09 29.08 2.35
N SER A 1022 26.45 29.45 1.12
CA SER A 1022 25.54 29.47 -0.04
C SER A 1022 25.58 28.12 -0.75
N ALA A 1023 24.42 27.56 -1.11
CA ALA A 1023 24.36 26.31 -1.87
C ALA A 1023 24.85 26.53 -3.30
N LYS A 1024 25.59 25.55 -3.84
CA LYS A 1024 26.14 25.55 -5.19
C LYS A 1024 25.04 25.27 -6.21
N LEU A 1025 24.25 26.30 -6.51
CA LEU A 1025 23.09 26.21 -7.40
C LEU A 1025 23.47 26.54 -8.85
N PRO A 1026 23.04 25.74 -9.85
CA PRO A 1026 23.22 26.09 -11.26
C PRO A 1026 22.45 27.38 -11.60
N ASP A 1027 23.01 28.17 -12.52
CA ASP A 1027 22.40 29.40 -13.02
C ASP A 1027 21.99 29.23 -14.50
N ALA A 1028 20.99 30.00 -14.93
CA ALA A 1028 20.41 29.83 -16.26
C ALA A 1028 21.30 30.41 -17.37
N ASP A 1029 21.44 29.71 -18.50
CA ASP A 1029 22.07 30.27 -19.71
C ASP A 1029 21.02 31.06 -20.53
N PRO A 1030 21.10 32.39 -20.64
CA PRO A 1030 20.14 33.17 -21.42
C PRO A 1030 20.24 32.96 -22.94
N SER A 1031 21.32 32.31 -23.40
CA SER A 1031 21.62 32.04 -24.80
C SER A 1031 21.31 30.60 -25.25
N ALA A 1032 20.91 29.71 -24.33
CA ALA A 1032 20.46 28.38 -24.67
C ALA A 1032 19.12 28.43 -25.43
N ASN A 1033 19.05 27.75 -26.57
CA ASN A 1033 17.86 27.72 -27.42
C ASN A 1033 16.84 26.64 -26.98
N ASP A 1034 17.24 25.75 -26.07
CA ASP A 1034 16.52 24.51 -25.76
C ASP A 1034 15.57 24.64 -24.56
N HIS A 1035 15.45 25.82 -23.95
CA HIS A 1035 14.52 26.12 -22.82
C HIS A 1035 13.03 25.87 -23.15
N MET A 1036 12.70 25.70 -24.42
CA MET A 1036 11.35 25.38 -24.90
C MET A 1036 11.44 24.55 -26.19
N LYS A 1037 10.95 23.31 -26.15
CA LYS A 1037 10.91 22.44 -27.34
C LYS A 1037 9.89 22.88 -28.39
N ILE A 1038 8.66 23.21 -27.96
CA ILE A 1038 7.53 23.48 -28.86
C ILE A 1038 7.78 24.70 -29.75
N GLN A 1039 7.58 24.50 -31.05
CA GLN A 1039 7.61 25.52 -32.08
C GLN A 1039 6.20 25.79 -32.63
N THR A 1040 6.06 26.94 -33.31
CA THR A 1040 4.80 27.31 -33.98
C THR A 1040 4.37 26.38 -35.12
N SER A 1041 5.26 25.50 -35.58
CA SER A 1041 4.98 24.44 -36.56
C SER A 1041 4.17 23.27 -35.99
N ASP A 1042 4.29 23.04 -34.69
CA ASP A 1042 3.90 21.77 -34.07
C ASP A 1042 2.44 21.83 -33.62
N VAL A 1043 1.90 23.04 -33.47
CA VAL A 1043 0.48 23.32 -33.22
C VAL A 1043 -0.34 22.99 -34.46
N LYS A 1044 -0.84 21.76 -34.52
CA LYS A 1044 -1.65 21.26 -35.64
C LYS A 1044 -2.94 22.08 -35.80
N ALA A 1045 -3.38 22.23 -37.06
CA ALA A 1045 -4.67 22.82 -37.42
C ALA A 1045 -5.72 21.76 -37.84
N SER A 1046 -5.27 20.55 -38.17
CA SER A 1046 -6.07 19.38 -38.55
C SER A 1046 -5.21 18.12 -38.40
N GLY A 1047 -5.79 16.93 -38.55
CA GLY A 1047 -5.05 15.65 -38.38
C GLY A 1047 -4.67 15.31 -36.94
N PHE A 1048 -5.42 15.81 -35.96
CA PHE A 1048 -5.18 15.62 -34.53
C PHE A 1048 -5.14 14.15 -34.09
N PHE A 1049 -4.45 13.87 -32.99
CA PHE A 1049 -4.35 12.56 -32.33
C PHE A 1049 -3.95 11.43 -33.30
N ASN A 1050 -2.84 11.65 -34.03
CA ASN A 1050 -2.32 10.74 -35.04
C ASN A 1050 -3.32 10.39 -36.16
N GLY A 1051 -4.19 11.36 -36.51
CA GLY A 1051 -5.19 11.22 -37.56
C GLY A 1051 -6.47 10.49 -37.14
N SER A 1052 -6.81 10.49 -35.85
CA SER A 1052 -8.07 9.89 -35.39
C SER A 1052 -9.29 10.59 -35.99
N SER A 1053 -10.24 9.80 -36.49
CA SER A 1053 -11.51 10.31 -37.05
C SER A 1053 -12.58 10.61 -36.00
N GLN A 1054 -12.40 10.17 -34.75
CA GLN A 1054 -13.37 10.33 -33.67
C GLN A 1054 -12.66 10.38 -32.31
N ILE A 1055 -13.15 11.23 -31.41
CA ILE A 1055 -12.70 11.33 -30.02
C ILE A 1055 -13.87 11.30 -29.06
N GLN A 1056 -13.58 11.17 -27.77
CA GLN A 1056 -14.58 11.12 -26.70
C GLN A 1056 -14.39 12.28 -25.73
N VAL A 1057 -15.47 13.03 -25.48
CA VAL A 1057 -15.45 14.21 -24.61
C VAL A 1057 -16.56 14.12 -23.56
N ILE A 1058 -16.19 14.29 -22.29
CA ILE A 1058 -17.13 14.47 -21.18
C ILE A 1058 -17.31 15.97 -20.96
N VAL A 1059 -18.56 16.42 -20.83
CA VAL A 1059 -18.92 17.85 -20.67
C VAL A 1059 -19.46 18.10 -19.27
N LYS A 1060 -19.01 19.18 -18.63
CA LYS A 1060 -19.53 19.66 -17.34
C LYS A 1060 -19.70 21.18 -17.37
N LEU A 1061 -20.86 21.65 -16.93
CA LEU A 1061 -21.19 23.07 -16.76
C LEU A 1061 -21.58 23.29 -15.30
N ALA A 1062 -20.85 24.17 -14.61
CA ALA A 1062 -21.09 24.51 -13.22
C ALA A 1062 -20.87 26.00 -12.95
N ASN A 1063 -21.73 26.58 -12.13
CA ASN A 1063 -21.64 27.98 -11.71
C ASN A 1063 -21.38 28.05 -10.20
N ILE A 1064 -20.34 28.76 -9.78
CA ILE A 1064 -20.13 29.10 -8.37
C ILE A 1064 -20.80 30.46 -8.11
N HIS A 1065 -21.66 30.53 -7.10
CA HIS A 1065 -22.36 31.74 -6.67
C HIS A 1065 -21.99 32.09 -5.22
N LEU A 1066 -21.70 33.38 -4.99
CA LEU A 1066 -21.47 33.96 -3.68
C LEU A 1066 -22.53 35.04 -3.40
N THR A 1067 -23.02 35.09 -2.16
CA THR A 1067 -23.97 36.10 -1.70
C THR A 1067 -23.41 36.83 -0.48
N PRO A 1068 -23.92 38.03 -0.11
CA PRO A 1068 -23.49 38.72 1.11
C PRO A 1068 -23.59 37.86 2.39
N GLU A 1069 -24.53 36.91 2.43
CA GLU A 1069 -24.72 35.94 3.53
C GLU A 1069 -23.76 34.75 3.46
N LYS A 1070 -23.27 34.40 2.27
CA LYS A 1070 -22.30 33.33 1.99
C LYS A 1070 -21.12 33.88 1.16
N PRO A 1071 -20.30 34.81 1.72
CA PRO A 1071 -19.41 35.66 0.92
C PRO A 1071 -18.06 35.02 0.55
N VAL A 1072 -17.81 33.77 0.95
CA VAL A 1072 -16.52 33.06 0.78
C VAL A 1072 -16.76 31.66 0.21
N TYR A 1073 -15.99 31.28 -0.80
CA TYR A 1073 -15.83 29.91 -1.28
C TYR A 1073 -14.51 29.36 -0.72
N ASN A 1074 -14.57 28.25 0.02
CA ASN A 1074 -13.43 27.74 0.80
C ASN A 1074 -12.28 27.11 -0.01
N GLY A 1075 -12.40 27.04 -1.33
CA GLY A 1075 -11.51 26.23 -2.17
C GLY A 1075 -12.03 24.81 -2.35
N GLY A 1076 -11.22 23.96 -2.98
CA GLY A 1076 -11.57 22.58 -3.30
C GLY A 1076 -10.94 21.55 -2.36
N SER A 1077 -10.42 20.48 -2.96
CA SER A 1077 -9.39 19.59 -2.41
C SER A 1077 -8.41 19.25 -3.54
N TRP A 1078 -7.21 18.78 -3.21
CA TRP A 1078 -6.31 18.25 -4.22
C TRP A 1078 -6.93 17.03 -4.92
N HIS A 1079 -6.88 17.00 -6.25
CA HIS A 1079 -7.33 15.83 -7.02
C HIS A 1079 -6.90 15.83 -8.50
N THR A 1080 -6.94 14.65 -9.10
CA THR A 1080 -7.09 14.44 -10.56
C THR A 1080 -8.57 14.32 -10.93
N GLU A 1081 -8.92 14.49 -12.20
CA GLU A 1081 -10.28 14.28 -12.70
C GLU A 1081 -10.50 12.83 -13.14
N GLY A 1082 -11.75 12.38 -13.04
CA GLY A 1082 -12.10 11.01 -13.40
C GLY A 1082 -11.89 9.95 -12.30
N LEU A 1083 -12.08 8.70 -12.70
CA LEU A 1083 -11.52 7.47 -12.13
C LEU A 1083 -10.74 6.74 -13.24
N ARG A 1084 -9.88 5.77 -12.89
CA ARG A 1084 -8.99 5.12 -13.88
C ARG A 1084 -9.73 4.46 -15.05
N ASN A 1085 -10.93 3.90 -14.82
CA ASN A 1085 -11.79 3.30 -15.86
C ASN A 1085 -12.47 4.33 -16.79
N GLU A 1086 -12.21 5.62 -16.61
CA GLU A 1086 -12.73 6.71 -17.45
C GLU A 1086 -11.64 7.27 -18.40
N HIS A 1087 -10.38 6.79 -18.29
CA HIS A 1087 -9.26 7.09 -19.19
C HIS A 1087 -9.12 8.57 -19.61
N ILE A 1088 -9.36 9.50 -18.68
CA ILE A 1088 -9.25 10.94 -18.95
C ILE A 1088 -7.77 11.34 -19.09
N VAL A 1089 -7.44 11.93 -20.24
CA VAL A 1089 -6.10 12.40 -20.64
C VAL A 1089 -5.87 13.85 -20.22
N SER A 1090 -6.83 14.74 -20.50
CA SER A 1090 -6.68 16.18 -20.27
C SER A 1090 -7.99 16.80 -19.83
N THR A 1091 -7.87 17.80 -18.94
CA THR A 1091 -8.95 18.66 -18.50
C THR A 1091 -8.77 20.06 -19.09
N THR A 1092 -9.87 20.64 -19.57
CA THR A 1092 -9.95 22.03 -20.00
C THR A 1092 -10.97 22.78 -19.19
N LEU A 1093 -10.61 23.95 -18.66
CA LEU A 1093 -11.51 24.84 -17.93
C LEU A 1093 -11.60 26.19 -18.66
N TYR A 1094 -12.81 26.56 -19.09
CA TYR A 1094 -13.15 27.86 -19.66
C TYR A 1094 -13.89 28.71 -18.63
N TYR A 1095 -13.27 29.79 -18.16
CA TYR A 1095 -13.85 30.75 -17.21
C TYR A 1095 -14.67 31.80 -17.97
N TYR A 1096 -15.86 31.42 -18.40
CA TYR A 1096 -16.64 32.16 -19.40
C TYR A 1096 -17.45 33.35 -18.85
N ASP A 1097 -17.57 33.46 -17.54
CA ASP A 1097 -18.20 34.57 -16.85
C ASP A 1097 -17.71 34.63 -15.40
N SER A 1098 -17.30 35.79 -14.90
CA SER A 1098 -16.99 35.97 -13.48
C SER A 1098 -17.19 37.43 -13.08
N GLU A 1099 -17.92 37.66 -11.99
CA GLU A 1099 -18.29 38.99 -11.52
C GLU A 1099 -18.19 39.07 -9.99
N ASN A 1100 -17.67 40.21 -9.50
CA ASN A 1100 -17.62 40.56 -8.07
C ASN A 1100 -16.93 39.53 -7.15
N ILE A 1101 -15.86 38.90 -7.64
CA ILE A 1101 -15.02 37.99 -6.85
C ILE A 1101 -13.58 38.52 -6.74
N THR A 1102 -12.87 38.13 -5.69
CA THR A 1102 -11.42 38.30 -5.61
C THR A 1102 -10.71 37.36 -6.58
N ASP A 1103 -9.44 37.65 -6.87
CA ASP A 1103 -8.56 36.76 -7.61
C ASP A 1103 -8.52 35.35 -6.98
N CYS A 1104 -8.38 34.35 -7.84
CA CYS A 1104 -8.40 32.94 -7.51
C CYS A 1104 -7.49 32.18 -8.46
N THR A 1105 -6.74 31.22 -7.94
CA THR A 1105 -5.80 30.38 -8.69
C THR A 1105 -6.29 28.95 -8.84
N LEU A 1106 -5.69 28.27 -9.80
CA LEU A 1106 -5.71 26.82 -9.95
C LEU A 1106 -4.28 26.35 -9.67
N ASP A 1107 -4.08 25.75 -8.51
CA ASP A 1107 -2.78 25.31 -8.01
C ASP A 1107 -2.49 23.89 -8.51
N PHE A 1108 -1.23 23.56 -8.80
CA PHE A 1108 -0.80 22.29 -9.40
C PHE A 1108 0.35 21.65 -8.64
N ARG A 1109 0.27 20.33 -8.41
CA ARG A 1109 1.33 19.51 -7.83
C ARG A 1109 1.41 18.14 -8.52
N THR A 1110 2.59 17.51 -8.49
CA THR A 1110 2.75 16.15 -9.02
C THR A 1110 3.83 15.34 -8.28
N CYS A 1111 3.90 14.05 -8.56
CA CYS A 1111 4.89 13.14 -8.00
C CYS A 1111 6.25 13.35 -8.69
N ALA A 1112 7.25 13.77 -7.92
CA ALA A 1112 8.63 13.88 -8.39
C ALA A 1112 9.31 12.51 -8.47
N ASP A 1113 10.28 12.33 -9.37
CA ASP A 1113 11.02 11.08 -9.48
C ASP A 1113 12.10 10.98 -8.39
N LYS A 1114 11.76 10.22 -7.35
CA LYS A 1114 12.62 9.99 -6.20
C LYS A 1114 13.79 9.07 -6.55
N GLU A 1115 13.53 7.99 -7.27
CA GLU A 1115 14.52 6.97 -7.58
C GLU A 1115 15.57 7.48 -8.56
N ASP A 1116 15.16 8.29 -9.55
CA ASP A 1116 16.06 8.97 -10.48
C ASP A 1116 16.99 9.96 -9.73
N LEU A 1117 16.40 10.88 -8.94
CA LEU A 1117 17.19 11.84 -8.16
C LEU A 1117 18.15 11.15 -7.18
N ALA A 1118 17.68 10.14 -6.44
CA ALA A 1118 18.49 9.42 -5.47
C ALA A 1118 19.60 8.55 -6.10
N ALA A 1119 19.53 8.25 -7.39
CA ALA A 1119 20.56 7.52 -8.12
C ALA A 1119 21.66 8.44 -8.70
N GLU A 1120 21.31 9.67 -9.06
CA GLU A 1120 22.24 10.59 -9.76
C GLU A 1120 22.82 11.72 -8.88
N ILE A 1121 22.23 12.02 -7.71
CA ILE A 1121 22.66 13.15 -6.86
C ILE A 1121 23.92 12.84 -6.02
N SER A 1122 24.97 13.63 -6.20
CA SER A 1122 26.11 13.77 -5.29
C SER A 1122 25.77 14.77 -4.18
N TYR A 1123 26.00 14.39 -2.94
CA TYR A 1123 25.88 15.26 -1.76
C TYR A 1123 26.83 14.77 -0.66
N GLU A 1124 27.18 15.66 0.27
CA GLU A 1124 28.05 15.30 1.40
C GLU A 1124 27.32 14.40 2.40
N GLN A 1125 27.96 13.29 2.83
CA GLN A 1125 27.36 12.34 3.75
C GLN A 1125 26.99 13.05 5.07
N TYR A 1126 25.85 12.68 5.67
CA TYR A 1126 25.24 13.34 6.84
C TYR A 1126 24.78 14.81 6.62
N ARG A 1127 24.87 15.35 5.40
CA ARG A 1127 24.44 16.73 5.06
C ARG A 1127 23.28 16.76 4.08
N HIS A 1128 22.07 16.90 4.63
CA HIS A 1128 20.84 17.05 3.82
C HIS A 1128 20.43 18.53 3.62
N ASP A 1129 21.08 19.45 4.34
CA ASP A 1129 20.81 20.89 4.25
C ASP A 1129 21.13 21.55 2.89
N PRO A 1130 22.05 21.03 2.04
CA PRO A 1130 22.16 21.44 0.64
C PRO A 1130 21.00 20.96 -0.24
N ILE A 1131 20.44 19.76 0.02
CA ILE A 1131 19.37 19.17 -0.80
C ILE A 1131 18.08 20.00 -0.65
N GLU A 1132 17.72 20.37 0.58
CA GLU A 1132 16.57 21.26 0.87
C GLU A 1132 16.71 22.61 0.15
N ARG A 1133 17.92 23.20 0.17
CA ARG A 1133 18.24 24.46 -0.51
C ARG A 1133 18.26 24.36 -2.04
N THR A 1134 18.41 23.16 -2.59
CA THR A 1134 18.50 22.94 -4.05
C THR A 1134 17.16 22.59 -4.67
N PHE A 1135 16.34 21.77 -4.00
CA PHE A 1135 15.12 21.19 -4.58
C PHE A 1135 13.81 21.48 -3.80
N ASP A 1136 13.85 22.22 -2.68
CA ASP A 1136 12.71 22.40 -1.73
C ASP A 1136 12.23 21.07 -1.13
N ILE A 1137 13.14 20.09 -1.04
CA ILE A 1137 12.88 18.73 -0.55
C ILE A 1137 13.39 18.58 0.88
N THR A 1138 12.51 18.19 1.79
CA THR A 1138 12.87 17.84 3.17
C THR A 1138 13.01 16.33 3.35
N LEU A 1139 13.99 15.89 4.14
CA LEU A 1139 14.11 14.49 4.56
C LEU A 1139 12.87 14.07 5.37
N GLY A 1140 12.27 12.92 5.07
CA GLY A 1140 10.97 12.51 5.62
C GLY A 1140 9.78 13.30 5.06
N GLY A 1141 10.00 14.21 4.09
CA GLY A 1141 8.96 14.99 3.42
C GLY A 1141 8.23 14.22 2.32
N SER A 1142 7.08 14.75 1.87
CA SER A 1142 6.29 14.14 0.80
C SER A 1142 7.00 14.19 -0.56
N ILE A 1143 6.85 13.15 -1.39
CA ILE A 1143 7.34 13.14 -2.78
C ILE A 1143 6.50 13.99 -3.76
N PHE A 1144 5.42 14.63 -3.29
CA PHE A 1144 4.72 15.62 -4.11
C PHE A 1144 5.47 16.96 -4.13
N GLN A 1145 5.84 17.41 -5.32
CA GLN A 1145 6.33 18.77 -5.54
C GLN A 1145 5.19 19.68 -6.02
N ASP A 1146 5.00 20.81 -5.32
CA ASP A 1146 4.11 21.89 -5.77
C ASP A 1146 4.78 22.63 -6.94
N ILE A 1147 4.19 22.58 -8.12
CA ILE A 1147 4.78 23.11 -9.36
C ILE A 1147 4.54 24.63 -9.48
N GLY A 1148 3.33 25.07 -9.15
CA GLY A 1148 2.90 26.46 -9.32
C GLY A 1148 1.38 26.61 -9.35
N SER A 1149 0.90 27.80 -9.71
CA SER A 1149 -0.53 28.09 -9.76
C SER A 1149 -0.90 29.14 -10.80
N VAL A 1150 -1.96 28.88 -11.59
CA VAL A 1150 -2.42 29.77 -12.67
C VAL A 1150 -3.62 30.59 -12.22
N LEU A 1151 -3.60 31.92 -12.41
CA LEU A 1151 -4.76 32.78 -12.15
C LEU A 1151 -5.96 32.44 -13.06
N THR A 1152 -7.16 32.36 -12.47
CA THR A 1152 -8.39 31.88 -13.13
C THR A 1152 -9.39 33.00 -13.47
N LYS A 1153 -8.90 34.04 -14.14
CA LYS A 1153 -9.70 35.22 -14.52
C LYS A 1153 -10.73 34.93 -15.63
N ALA A 1154 -11.77 35.74 -15.72
CA ALA A 1154 -12.76 35.67 -16.80
C ALA A 1154 -12.11 35.82 -18.19
N GLY A 1155 -12.60 35.07 -19.17
CA GLY A 1155 -12.05 35.04 -20.53
C GLY A 1155 -10.84 34.11 -20.72
N ARG A 1156 -10.36 33.46 -19.65
CA ARG A 1156 -9.25 32.51 -19.72
C ARG A 1156 -9.72 31.08 -19.99
N ALA A 1157 -8.98 30.39 -20.84
CA ALA A 1157 -8.98 28.94 -20.99
C ALA A 1157 -7.70 28.37 -20.34
N ILE A 1158 -7.81 27.26 -19.61
CA ILE A 1158 -6.68 26.52 -19.04
C ILE A 1158 -6.79 25.05 -19.48
N PHE A 1159 -5.71 24.48 -19.97
CA PHE A 1159 -5.59 23.09 -20.42
C PHE A 1159 -4.47 22.44 -19.62
N PHE A 1160 -4.73 21.28 -19.03
CA PHE A 1160 -3.74 20.52 -18.27
C PHE A 1160 -3.98 19.02 -18.44
N PRO A 1161 -2.93 18.20 -18.38
CA PRO A 1161 -3.05 16.75 -18.39
C PRO A 1161 -3.61 16.25 -17.06
N ASN A 1162 -4.16 15.05 -17.08
CA ASN A 1162 -4.66 14.38 -15.87
C ASN A 1162 -3.53 13.70 -15.06
N VAL A 1163 -2.26 14.01 -15.36
CA VAL A 1163 -1.08 13.65 -14.55
C VAL A 1163 -0.66 14.73 -13.55
N LEU A 1164 -1.45 15.80 -13.43
CA LEU A 1164 -1.27 16.83 -12.39
C LEU A 1164 -2.44 16.77 -11.42
N GLN A 1165 -2.16 16.68 -10.12
CA GLN A 1165 -3.17 17.01 -9.13
C GLN A 1165 -3.37 18.52 -9.14
N HIS A 1166 -4.62 18.96 -9.05
CA HIS A 1166 -4.96 20.37 -8.99
C HIS A 1166 -5.89 20.70 -7.83
N HIS A 1167 -5.83 21.96 -7.40
CA HIS A 1167 -6.64 22.55 -6.35
C HIS A 1167 -7.16 23.92 -6.80
N VAL A 1168 -8.41 24.25 -6.45
CA VAL A 1168 -8.96 25.60 -6.65
C VAL A 1168 -8.80 26.36 -5.34
N SER A 1169 -8.06 27.46 -5.35
CA SER A 1169 -7.80 28.24 -4.13
C SER A 1169 -9.03 28.99 -3.62
N GLN A 1170 -8.96 29.42 -2.36
CA GLN A 1170 -10.03 30.14 -1.67
C GLN A 1170 -10.27 31.52 -2.31
N PHE A 1171 -11.53 31.91 -2.50
CA PHE A 1171 -11.89 33.25 -2.97
C PHE A 1171 -13.17 33.77 -2.31
N LYS A 1172 -13.39 35.08 -2.39
CA LYS A 1172 -14.51 35.77 -1.72
C LYS A 1172 -15.10 36.88 -2.58
N LEU A 1173 -16.20 37.49 -2.13
CA LEU A 1173 -16.75 38.68 -2.76
C LEU A 1173 -15.75 39.85 -2.71
N ALA A 1174 -15.58 40.55 -3.84
CA ALA A 1174 -14.74 41.75 -3.92
C ALA A 1174 -15.45 42.97 -3.27
N ASP A 1175 -16.73 43.16 -3.60
CA ASP A 1175 -17.68 44.02 -2.87
C ASP A 1175 -18.64 43.12 -2.08
N PRO A 1176 -18.48 43.01 -0.74
CA PRO A 1176 -19.34 42.18 0.11
C PRO A 1176 -20.82 42.58 0.14
N THR A 1177 -21.19 43.73 -0.42
CA THR A 1177 -22.59 44.21 -0.44
C THR A 1177 -23.41 43.70 -1.61
N LYS A 1178 -22.77 43.12 -2.63
CA LYS A 1178 -23.41 42.57 -3.84
C LYS A 1178 -23.14 41.08 -3.98
N PRO A 1179 -24.01 40.29 -4.62
CA PRO A 1179 -23.66 38.92 -5.02
C PRO A 1179 -22.52 38.92 -6.06
N GLY A 1180 -21.95 37.74 -6.30
CA GLY A 1180 -20.92 37.51 -7.31
C GLY A 1180 -20.89 36.06 -7.77
N HIS A 1181 -20.19 35.77 -8.88
CA HIS A 1181 -20.15 34.42 -9.45
C HIS A 1181 -18.86 34.12 -10.23
N ARG A 1182 -18.62 32.81 -10.46
CA ARG A 1182 -17.55 32.25 -11.29
C ARG A 1182 -18.13 31.05 -12.07
N LYS A 1183 -18.40 31.23 -13.35
CA LYS A 1183 -19.03 30.22 -14.22
C LYS A 1183 -17.99 29.52 -15.09
N ILE A 1184 -18.10 28.20 -15.17
CA ILE A 1184 -17.07 27.34 -15.75
C ILE A 1184 -17.71 26.32 -16.71
N LEU A 1185 -17.16 26.23 -17.92
CA LEU A 1185 -17.32 25.06 -18.79
C LEU A 1185 -16.06 24.22 -18.65
N ALA A 1186 -16.24 22.98 -18.20
CA ALA A 1186 -15.20 21.98 -18.13
C ALA A 1186 -15.41 20.92 -19.21
N LEU A 1187 -14.35 20.61 -19.95
CA LEU A 1187 -14.29 19.54 -20.95
C LEU A 1187 -13.18 18.57 -20.55
N PHE A 1188 -13.49 17.28 -20.59
CA PHE A 1188 -12.51 16.23 -20.29
C PHE A 1188 -12.33 15.35 -21.52
N LEU A 1189 -11.11 15.31 -22.04
CA LEU A 1189 -10.74 14.44 -23.16
C LEU A 1189 -10.49 13.02 -22.63
N VAL A 1190 -11.25 12.05 -23.12
CA VAL A 1190 -10.97 10.62 -22.92
C VAL A 1190 -9.94 10.17 -23.97
N ASN A 1191 -9.03 9.28 -23.60
CA ASN A 1191 -7.93 8.83 -24.45
C ASN A 1191 -8.41 8.36 -25.84
N PRO A 1192 -8.00 9.02 -26.94
CA PRO A 1192 -8.37 8.64 -28.30
C PRO A 1192 -8.00 7.19 -28.67
N ALA A 1193 -6.94 6.63 -28.06
CA ALA A 1193 -6.53 5.25 -28.26
C ALA A 1193 -7.38 4.22 -27.46
N ILE A 1194 -8.20 4.67 -26.49
CA ILE A 1194 -8.98 3.80 -25.59
C ILE A 1194 -10.44 4.28 -25.51
N PRO A 1195 -11.25 4.09 -26.57
CA PRO A 1195 -12.65 4.51 -26.57
C PRO A 1195 -13.49 3.68 -25.58
N ILE A 1196 -14.01 4.33 -24.54
CA ILE A 1196 -14.84 3.72 -23.50
C ILE A 1196 -16.33 3.72 -23.87
N ILE A 1197 -17.14 2.99 -23.09
CA ILE A 1197 -18.61 2.98 -23.21
C ILE A 1197 -19.12 4.42 -23.08
N SER A 1198 -19.83 4.89 -24.11
CA SER A 1198 -20.25 6.29 -24.26
C SER A 1198 -21.76 6.41 -24.41
N THR A 1199 -22.27 7.64 -24.57
CA THR A 1199 -23.67 7.89 -24.93
C THR A 1199 -24.06 7.39 -26.33
N SER A 1200 -23.11 6.95 -27.16
CA SER A 1200 -23.43 6.21 -28.39
C SER A 1200 -23.79 4.75 -28.14
N ASN A 1201 -23.42 4.20 -26.98
CA ASN A 1201 -23.72 2.82 -26.57
C ASN A 1201 -24.84 2.76 -25.53
N VAL A 1202 -24.98 3.77 -24.67
CA VAL A 1202 -26.01 3.84 -23.62
C VAL A 1202 -27.14 4.76 -24.07
N PRO A 1203 -28.37 4.25 -24.30
CA PRO A 1203 -29.52 5.11 -24.54
C PRO A 1203 -29.83 6.00 -23.33
N PRO A 1204 -30.51 7.15 -23.52
CA PRO A 1204 -30.86 8.04 -22.43
C PRO A 1204 -31.60 7.31 -21.30
N GLN A 1205 -31.13 7.56 -20.07
CA GLN A 1205 -31.58 6.86 -18.87
C GLN A 1205 -32.62 7.66 -18.07
N GLN A 1206 -32.83 8.92 -18.44
CA GLN A 1206 -33.67 9.91 -17.79
C GLN A 1206 -35.16 9.56 -17.93
N LYS A 1207 -35.84 9.27 -16.81
CA LYS A 1207 -37.28 8.94 -16.77
C LYS A 1207 -38.15 10.00 -17.45
N HIS A 1208 -37.85 11.29 -17.25
CA HIS A 1208 -38.62 12.39 -17.83
C HIS A 1208 -38.42 12.56 -19.35
N TRP A 1209 -37.30 12.09 -19.91
CA TRP A 1209 -37.09 12.05 -21.37
C TRP A 1209 -37.86 10.87 -21.98
N TRP A 1210 -37.86 9.71 -21.30
CA TRP A 1210 -38.71 8.57 -21.69
C TRP A 1210 -40.18 8.98 -21.74
N THR A 1211 -40.77 9.50 -20.66
CA THR A 1211 -42.22 9.75 -20.59
C THR A 1211 -42.72 10.78 -21.60
N THR A 1212 -41.88 11.76 -21.95
CA THR A 1212 -42.23 12.83 -22.90
C THR A 1212 -42.13 12.38 -24.36
N HIS A 1213 -41.19 11.49 -24.69
CA HIS A 1213 -40.97 11.03 -26.07
C HIS A 1213 -41.64 9.68 -26.40
N SER A 1214 -41.82 8.82 -25.40
CA SER A 1214 -42.23 7.42 -25.58
C SER A 1214 -43.68 7.20 -25.16
N GLY A 1215 -44.61 7.49 -26.07
CA GLY A 1215 -45.91 6.85 -26.00
C GLY A 1215 -45.73 5.36 -26.29
N LEU A 1216 -45.72 4.50 -25.27
CA LEU A 1216 -45.49 3.05 -25.45
C LEU A 1216 -46.49 2.48 -26.46
N ASP A 1217 -46.00 2.04 -27.62
CA ASP A 1217 -46.82 1.32 -28.58
C ASP A 1217 -47.03 -0.11 -28.10
N SER A 1218 -48.27 -0.47 -27.85
CA SER A 1218 -48.69 -1.82 -27.44
C SER A 1218 -48.70 -2.85 -28.59
N GLY A 1219 -48.01 -2.54 -29.70
CA GLY A 1219 -48.01 -3.24 -30.98
C GLY A 1219 -49.31 -3.03 -31.78
N ARG A 1220 -50.01 -1.92 -31.50
CA ARG A 1220 -51.45 -1.72 -31.76
C ARG A 1220 -51.87 -0.25 -31.83
N GLY A 1221 -51.10 0.64 -31.19
CA GLY A 1221 -51.53 1.97 -30.82
C GLY A 1221 -50.79 2.50 -29.60
N VAL A 1222 -50.53 3.81 -29.64
CA VAL A 1222 -49.78 4.61 -28.66
C VAL A 1222 -50.59 4.76 -27.38
N MET A 1223 -50.02 4.38 -26.23
CA MET A 1223 -50.68 4.60 -24.93
C MET A 1223 -50.72 6.09 -24.54
N PRO A 1224 -51.80 6.57 -23.89
CA PRO A 1224 -51.86 7.92 -23.33
C PRO A 1224 -50.74 8.18 -22.31
N PRO A 1225 -50.20 9.42 -22.20
CA PRO A 1225 -49.08 9.73 -21.30
C PRO A 1225 -49.32 9.35 -19.84
N GLU A 1226 -50.53 9.59 -19.32
CA GLU A 1226 -50.92 9.24 -17.93
C GLU A 1226 -50.86 7.73 -17.62
N LEU A 1227 -51.01 6.88 -18.65
CA LEU A 1227 -50.87 5.43 -18.52
C LEU A 1227 -49.42 4.99 -18.70
N VAL A 1228 -48.66 5.67 -19.55
CA VAL A 1228 -47.20 5.48 -19.66
C VAL A 1228 -46.54 5.79 -18.31
N GLU A 1229 -46.84 6.93 -17.71
CA GLU A 1229 -46.30 7.35 -16.41
C GLU A 1229 -46.55 6.28 -15.32
N LYS A 1230 -47.80 5.82 -15.19
CA LYS A 1230 -48.16 4.74 -14.25
C LYS A 1230 -47.46 3.41 -14.53
N VAL A 1231 -47.20 3.07 -15.78
CA VAL A 1231 -46.43 1.85 -16.11
C VAL A 1231 -44.97 2.02 -15.74
N VAL A 1232 -44.39 3.20 -16.01
CA VAL A 1232 -43.00 3.55 -15.68
C VAL A 1232 -42.77 3.63 -14.17
N ASP A 1233 -43.77 4.02 -13.38
CA ASP A 1233 -43.73 3.98 -11.90
C ASP A 1233 -43.58 2.56 -11.30
N TYR A 1234 -43.90 1.50 -12.06
CA TYR A 1234 -43.72 0.11 -11.64
C TYR A 1234 -42.46 -0.57 -12.23
N MET A 1235 -41.57 0.19 -12.90
CA MET A 1235 -40.33 -0.35 -13.48
C MET A 1235 -39.08 0.14 -12.73
N ASP A 1236 -38.12 -0.76 -12.51
CA ASP A 1236 -36.84 -0.46 -11.82
C ASP A 1236 -35.84 0.39 -12.65
N TRP A 1237 -36.19 0.72 -13.90
CA TRP A 1237 -35.47 1.60 -14.85
C TRP A 1237 -36.50 2.00 -15.92
N PRO A 1238 -36.61 3.27 -16.38
CA PRO A 1238 -35.65 4.38 -16.31
C PRO A 1238 -35.53 5.07 -14.95
N ILE A 1239 -34.47 5.86 -14.80
CA ILE A 1239 -34.01 6.45 -13.55
C ILE A 1239 -34.55 7.88 -13.43
N ASP A 1240 -35.17 8.21 -12.29
CA ASP A 1240 -35.63 9.58 -12.01
C ASP A 1240 -34.53 10.50 -11.45
N LEU A 1241 -34.83 11.80 -11.29
CA LEU A 1241 -33.86 12.80 -10.86
C LEU A 1241 -33.40 12.60 -9.41
N GLU A 1242 -34.29 12.20 -8.50
CA GLU A 1242 -33.95 12.03 -7.09
C GLU A 1242 -33.11 10.76 -6.88
N GLU A 1243 -33.39 9.70 -7.64
CA GLU A 1243 -32.52 8.55 -7.73
C GLU A 1243 -31.17 8.90 -8.36
N ALA A 1244 -31.13 9.69 -9.45
CA ALA A 1244 -29.87 10.12 -10.07
C ALA A 1244 -29.01 10.97 -9.10
N LYS A 1245 -29.64 11.85 -8.31
CA LYS A 1245 -28.96 12.61 -7.22
C LYS A 1245 -28.40 11.66 -6.15
N LYS A 1246 -29.12 10.61 -5.78
CA LYS A 1246 -28.63 9.59 -4.85
C LYS A 1246 -27.45 8.79 -5.43
N VAL A 1247 -27.54 8.37 -6.70
CA VAL A 1247 -26.45 7.71 -7.42
C VAL A 1247 -25.21 8.62 -7.50
N ARG A 1248 -25.38 9.93 -7.71
CA ARG A 1248 -24.29 10.92 -7.64
C ARG A 1248 -23.61 10.90 -6.26
N LEU A 1249 -24.38 10.87 -5.16
CA LEU A 1249 -23.81 10.80 -3.81
C LEU A 1249 -23.01 9.51 -3.58
N ASP A 1250 -23.52 8.37 -4.04
CA ASP A 1250 -22.82 7.07 -3.93
C ASP A 1250 -21.53 7.05 -4.79
N LEU A 1251 -21.56 7.60 -6.02
CA LEU A 1251 -20.40 7.77 -6.89
C LEU A 1251 -19.36 8.74 -6.29
N MET A 1252 -19.80 9.88 -5.76
CA MET A 1252 -18.90 10.84 -5.09
C MET A 1252 -18.23 10.20 -3.88
N LYS A 1253 -18.99 9.46 -3.05
CA LYS A 1253 -18.44 8.75 -1.89
C LYS A 1253 -17.43 7.68 -2.30
N GLU A 1254 -17.70 6.94 -3.38
CA GLU A 1254 -16.73 6.02 -3.96
C GLU A 1254 -15.46 6.74 -4.40
N ARG A 1255 -15.58 7.79 -5.24
CA ARG A 1255 -14.42 8.56 -5.73
C ARG A 1255 -13.60 9.21 -4.61
N THR A 1256 -14.22 9.69 -3.54
CA THR A 1256 -13.51 10.18 -2.35
C THR A 1256 -12.71 9.07 -1.65
N SER A 1257 -13.25 7.83 -1.61
CA SER A 1257 -12.53 6.68 -1.03
C SER A 1257 -11.30 6.31 -1.85
N PHE A 1258 -11.44 6.19 -3.19
CA PHE A 1258 -10.31 5.91 -4.09
C PHE A 1258 -9.21 6.97 -3.94
N LYS A 1259 -9.58 8.26 -3.98
CA LYS A 1259 -8.62 9.37 -3.86
C LYS A 1259 -7.90 9.39 -2.51
N ALA A 1260 -8.59 9.13 -1.41
CA ALA A 1260 -7.97 9.07 -0.08
C ALA A 1260 -7.06 7.85 0.10
N GLU A 1261 -7.34 6.74 -0.58
CA GLU A 1261 -6.48 5.54 -0.60
C GLU A 1261 -5.23 5.77 -1.46
N GLU A 1262 -5.38 6.43 -2.62
CA GLU A 1262 -4.27 6.87 -3.47
C GLU A 1262 -3.37 7.90 -2.76
N GLU A 1263 -3.94 8.94 -2.15
CA GLU A 1263 -3.21 9.96 -1.38
C GLU A 1263 -2.50 9.32 -0.16
N SER A 1264 -3.18 8.48 0.62
CA SER A 1264 -2.58 7.75 1.74
C SER A 1264 -1.45 6.77 1.34
N ARG A 1265 -1.41 6.33 0.08
CA ARG A 1265 -0.31 5.51 -0.44
C ARG A 1265 0.93 6.35 -0.74
N PHE A 1266 0.76 7.50 -1.37
CA PHE A 1266 1.87 8.40 -1.69
C PHE A 1266 2.35 9.20 -0.46
N ASP A 1267 1.49 9.49 0.52
CA ASP A 1267 1.90 10.05 1.82
C ASP A 1267 2.79 9.10 2.65
N ARG A 1268 2.85 7.81 2.31
CA ARG A 1268 3.80 6.84 2.87
C ARG A 1268 5.10 6.75 2.09
N MET A 1269 5.18 7.40 0.93
CA MET A 1269 6.39 7.53 0.14
C MET A 1269 7.04 8.86 0.51
N GLU A 1270 8.00 8.78 1.42
CA GLU A 1270 8.75 9.94 1.92
C GLU A 1270 10.11 10.03 1.23
N TRP A 1271 10.67 11.24 1.13
CA TRP A 1271 12.05 11.46 0.70
C TRP A 1271 13.02 10.87 1.72
N ASN A 1272 13.72 9.82 1.32
CA ASN A 1272 14.77 9.16 2.09
C ASN A 1272 15.98 9.03 1.16
N PHE A 1273 17.08 9.68 1.51
CA PHE A 1273 18.36 9.57 0.81
C PHE A 1273 19.25 8.60 1.60
N CYS A 1274 19.78 7.57 0.94
CA CYS A 1274 20.56 6.54 1.61
C CYS A 1274 22.02 7.00 1.79
N GLU A 1275 22.46 7.09 3.04
CA GLU A 1275 23.87 7.26 3.39
C GLU A 1275 24.66 6.00 2.98
N HIS A 1276 25.61 6.13 2.05
CA HIS A 1276 26.44 5.05 1.51
C HIS A 1276 27.90 5.45 1.31
#